data_AF-A0A2E0Z3A1-F1
#
_entry.id   AF-A0A2E0Z3A1-F1
#
_cell.length_a   1.000
_cell.length_b   1.000
_cell.length_c   1.000
_cell.angle_alpha   90.00
_cell.angle_beta   90.00
_cell.angle_gamma   90.00
#
_symmetry.space_group_name_H-M   'P 1'
#
loop_
_entity.id
_entity.type
_entity.pdbx_description
1 polymer ?
#
loop_
_entity_poly.entity_id
_entity_poly.type
_entity_poly.pdbx_seq_one_letter_code
_entity_poly.pdbx_strand_id
1 'polypeptide(L)'
;MANPWLMGFDLGGSGVRCLLVDTETGASAASARPWRFIPAHGTFGTGFDLDLASLWRAVGEASREALAGAGIDGAAVSALAVSAIRFSTVLTDDAGAVLLAVPNTDARAAGESFELAERLGETLSATTGSCALPLHAAARLAWLRKQDPQRFGRVATLYGVGEWLNQRLCGARAVDPSQGSATGLLQVARADWALELIDELALPRAIFPAIAPAGARLGALTDEAAAHLGLHSAVQVVMGGGDSQMSLLGSGVTAPGQAGVVGGTTVPLQVVLDTPLVDATGAMQTAHHALPGAWVLESNGGAMGHSLGMLARTLFPDAPQPESRLFAEAQLSEPGAAGMLSTLGADLLDMSAPTVPLGHLTLSHMTCTEDARPGRHVARAAVEGSACALRANLERLQASLAAQGAQLDSGAIALSGGLSRSDVFTQLVADITGREVVAAAPWQTSALGAVLCAGVGAGHYADFAAAGAALCANRRHFTPDRDNAAANAQLYDTWNRFRERARESTAPLAAEHLLPRMLREPAPAAVAHSPPRERPVALVSASFDEASLQRLGARMDVEYASFRDHHRLLTGPDLVAALADRQVFVTEVDVLDLAALQQLPQLRVVAACRGDAVNVDVEACSAFGIPVLFAPGRNAIAVADLAVAFMLSLARKLPAAGQFLRQPDCTAGNMGKMGQAFNQLQGVELWGKTVGLVGLGAVGRAVARRLAGFDVEILVHDPFVSPEQAALAGCRLTDLDTLLAQADFVSLHAAVTAKTTGMIGAQQLAKMKPGAFFINTARAALVDEQALVEALQQERIGGAALDTFAVEPPGFDHPLVQHPGVITTPHSAGNTREVAAHQGDCVSAALLQLLDGGRPHNVLNPQTLENFSWSGPRREPTAQELAQLAQRGGPAVTDLQRDARPAQAQRADSGERATASAEIVANMRAVLAEFCAGLAADPAVRAFSAGQEVTLHFNAYDLGLQFYFQLDQGEVHSGLGAPAHGAEVHLEMRGEILDGMFSGTIDTMECAMNGEISFMGDAAKAMTLQHMNQDMQRLYTAARAAVGDPGDLAAIPRPGSAAAPAPLKPGDIREELVAIMQELYEAQVITATGGNISVRIPDSEDQLWITPSRLFKGDLRPEVLVRINMQGESLDTGARSPSSEWCMHTRILQVKPEATAVIHAHAPNATILANAGLPFLPISTEAAFFGNIPRIPFTMPGTVELADLVGEAMQDEWAALLVNHGLIVGGRTLRRAADMVEIIERSAEIMLGCYALGKEPPVLPAQDAAHFRQLGDIVA
;
A
#
# COMPACT_ATOMS: atom_id res chain seq x y z
N MET A 1 42.52 -31.12 -3.95
CA MET A 1 43.10 -32.35 -3.38
C MET A 1 42.30 -33.56 -3.88
N ALA A 2 42.48 -34.77 -3.34
CA ALA A 2 41.60 -35.91 -3.69
C ALA A 2 40.11 -35.64 -3.37
N ASN A 3 39.85 -34.89 -2.30
CA ASN A 3 38.52 -34.48 -1.84
C ASN A 3 38.48 -32.93 -1.80
N PRO A 4 37.90 -32.24 -2.79
CA PRO A 4 37.89 -30.77 -2.83
C PRO A 4 36.74 -30.14 -2.04
N TRP A 5 35.75 -30.91 -1.57
CA TRP A 5 34.58 -30.34 -0.91
C TRP A 5 34.77 -30.12 0.60
N LEU A 6 34.21 -29.02 1.09
CA LEU A 6 34.13 -28.59 2.48
C LEU A 6 32.68 -28.36 2.89
N MET A 7 32.34 -28.66 4.14
CA MET A 7 30.98 -28.49 4.67
C MET A 7 30.95 -27.57 5.89
N GLY A 8 30.04 -26.58 5.90
CA GLY A 8 29.78 -25.73 7.05
C GLY A 8 28.33 -25.88 7.51
N PHE A 9 28.13 -26.23 8.78
CA PHE A 9 26.82 -26.11 9.43
C PHE A 9 26.68 -24.75 10.09
N ASP A 10 25.46 -24.22 10.11
CA ASP A 10 25.08 -23.05 10.90
C ASP A 10 23.82 -23.36 11.71
N LEU A 11 23.97 -23.44 13.04
CA LEU A 11 22.89 -23.73 13.99
C LEU A 11 22.23 -22.44 14.47
N GLY A 12 21.71 -21.65 13.52
CA GLY A 12 21.13 -20.33 13.78
C GLY A 12 19.75 -20.39 14.46
N GLY A 13 19.37 -19.31 15.15
CA GLY A 13 18.08 -19.22 15.88
C GLY A 13 16.80 -19.29 15.02
N SER A 14 16.92 -19.31 13.70
CA SER A 14 15.82 -19.47 12.73
C SER A 14 15.78 -20.85 12.05
N GLY A 15 16.82 -21.68 12.21
CA GLY A 15 16.98 -22.92 11.46
C GLY A 15 18.42 -23.39 11.38
N VAL A 16 18.60 -24.70 11.17
CA VAL A 16 19.87 -25.28 10.75
C VAL A 16 20.08 -24.96 9.27
N ARG A 17 21.28 -24.53 8.90
CA ARG A 17 21.72 -24.44 7.49
C ARG A 17 22.92 -25.37 7.29
N CYS A 18 23.05 -25.92 6.10
CA CYS A 18 24.26 -26.59 5.64
C CYS A 18 24.71 -25.95 4.32
N LEU A 19 26.01 -25.65 4.21
CA LEU A 19 26.66 -25.12 3.02
C LEU A 19 27.80 -26.06 2.63
N LEU A 20 27.78 -26.52 1.38
CA LEU A 20 28.89 -27.22 0.72
C LEU A 20 29.60 -26.25 -0.22
N VAL A 21 30.94 -26.29 -0.25
CA VAL A 21 31.78 -25.52 -1.18
C VAL A 21 32.92 -26.38 -1.70
N ASP A 22 33.17 -26.33 -3.00
CA ASP A 22 34.30 -26.90 -3.71
C ASP A 22 35.49 -25.91 -3.69
N THR A 23 36.64 -26.33 -3.15
CA THR A 23 37.84 -25.46 -3.03
C THR A 23 38.60 -25.24 -4.34
N GLU A 24 38.32 -26.02 -5.39
CA GLU A 24 38.99 -25.94 -6.69
C GLU A 24 38.13 -25.23 -7.74
N THR A 25 36.80 -25.40 -7.69
CA THR A 25 35.88 -24.78 -8.66
C THR A 25 35.07 -23.59 -8.12
N GLY A 26 34.98 -23.44 -6.79
CA GLY A 26 34.09 -22.45 -6.16
C GLY A 26 32.59 -22.78 -6.28
N ALA A 27 32.24 -23.95 -6.83
CA ALA A 27 30.86 -24.44 -6.82
C ALA A 27 30.35 -24.61 -5.39
N SER A 28 29.05 -24.38 -5.18
CA SER A 28 28.44 -24.52 -3.86
C SER A 28 27.00 -24.99 -3.93
N ALA A 29 26.56 -25.67 -2.87
CA ALA A 29 25.19 -26.09 -2.67
C ALA A 29 24.78 -25.81 -1.22
N ALA A 30 23.53 -25.42 -1.00
CA ALA A 30 23.05 -25.07 0.34
C ALA A 30 21.66 -25.65 0.61
N SER A 31 21.40 -25.93 1.87
CA SER A 31 20.14 -26.46 2.39
C SER A 31 19.76 -25.75 3.69
N ALA A 32 18.49 -25.85 4.08
CA ALA A 32 18.01 -25.33 5.36
C ALA A 32 16.90 -26.20 5.95
N ARG A 33 16.86 -26.29 7.28
CA ARG A 33 15.81 -26.97 8.05
C ARG A 33 15.37 -26.11 9.23
N PRO A 34 14.07 -25.82 9.38
CA PRO A 34 13.59 -25.08 10.53
C PRO A 34 13.69 -25.94 11.80
N TRP A 35 13.97 -25.28 12.93
CA TRP A 35 13.80 -25.85 14.26
C TRP A 35 13.10 -24.82 15.16
N ARG A 36 12.73 -25.20 16.37
CA ARG A 36 11.97 -24.35 17.30
C ARG A 36 12.54 -24.46 18.71
N PHE A 37 12.52 -23.35 19.43
CA PHE A 37 12.73 -23.33 20.87
C PHE A 37 11.39 -23.64 21.57
N ILE A 38 11.43 -24.48 22.60
CA ILE A 38 10.24 -24.91 23.34
C ILE A 38 10.05 -23.97 24.53
N PRO A 39 8.92 -23.26 24.69
CA PRO A 39 8.68 -22.44 25.88
C PRO A 39 8.71 -23.27 27.17
N ALA A 40 9.54 -22.89 28.13
CA ALA A 40 9.74 -23.64 29.36
C ALA A 40 8.64 -23.33 30.39
N HIS A 41 7.83 -24.32 30.74
CA HIS A 41 6.78 -24.16 31.76
C HIS A 41 7.37 -23.77 33.13
N GLY A 42 6.65 -22.92 33.88
CA GLY A 42 7.08 -22.42 35.19
C GLY A 42 8.09 -21.25 35.16
N THR A 43 8.50 -20.78 33.98
CA THR A 43 9.48 -19.67 33.82
C THR A 43 8.83 -18.30 33.53
N PHE A 44 7.54 -18.13 33.79
CA PHE A 44 6.79 -16.89 33.54
C PHE A 44 6.91 -16.35 32.10
N GLY A 45 7.08 -17.24 31.12
CA GLY A 45 7.25 -16.89 29.70
C GLY A 45 8.65 -16.40 29.31
N THR A 46 9.60 -16.35 30.24
CA THR A 46 10.99 -15.89 30.00
C THR A 46 11.95 -17.00 29.60
N GLY A 47 11.58 -18.27 29.81
CA GLY A 47 12.44 -19.41 29.57
C GLY A 47 12.07 -20.23 28.33
N PHE A 48 13.08 -20.81 27.70
CA PHE A 48 12.99 -21.66 26.51
C PHE A 48 14.00 -22.82 26.59
N ASP A 49 13.62 -24.02 26.16
CA ASP A 49 14.50 -25.19 26.06
C ASP A 49 14.80 -25.54 24.57
N LEU A 50 15.93 -26.20 24.32
CA LEU A 50 16.37 -26.68 23.01
C LEU A 50 15.94 -28.14 22.76
N ASP A 51 15.22 -28.40 21.67
CA ASP A 51 15.03 -29.77 21.18
C ASP A 51 16.29 -30.26 20.43
N LEU A 52 17.23 -30.80 21.19
CA LEU A 52 18.48 -31.37 20.67
C LEU A 52 18.24 -32.64 19.80
N ALA A 53 17.10 -33.32 19.95
CA ALA A 53 16.78 -34.50 19.13
C ALA A 53 16.28 -34.09 17.73
N SER A 54 15.43 -33.07 17.65
CA SER A 54 15.04 -32.50 16.36
C SER A 54 16.15 -31.68 15.72
N LEU A 55 17.04 -31.05 16.50
CA LEU A 55 18.29 -30.47 16.00
C LEU A 55 19.13 -31.53 15.28
N TRP A 56 19.43 -32.65 15.95
CA TRP A 56 20.21 -33.74 15.36
C TRP A 56 19.58 -34.24 14.05
N ARG A 57 18.26 -34.44 14.03
CA ARG A 57 17.51 -34.80 12.81
C ARG A 57 17.71 -33.77 11.70
N ALA A 58 17.49 -32.49 11.99
CA ALA A 58 17.59 -31.39 11.03
C ALA A 58 19.00 -31.25 10.43
N VAL A 59 20.07 -31.45 11.22
CA VAL A 59 21.47 -31.46 10.75
C VAL A 59 21.71 -32.58 9.72
N GLY A 60 21.24 -33.81 10.01
CA GLY A 60 21.40 -34.95 9.09
C GLY A 60 20.54 -34.84 7.82
N GLU A 61 19.35 -34.26 7.91
CA GLU A 61 18.52 -33.95 6.74
C GLU A 61 19.16 -32.88 5.85
N ALA A 62 19.61 -31.77 6.44
CA ALA A 62 20.30 -30.69 5.72
C ALA A 62 21.59 -31.19 5.04
N SER A 63 22.39 -32.00 5.73
CA SER A 63 23.59 -32.63 5.17
C SER A 63 23.31 -33.42 3.88
N ARG A 64 22.31 -34.33 3.93
CA ARG A 64 21.91 -35.14 2.77
C ARG A 64 21.30 -34.31 1.64
N GLU A 65 20.51 -33.29 1.96
CA GLU A 65 19.93 -32.39 0.94
C GLU A 65 21.01 -31.56 0.24
N ALA A 66 22.01 -31.05 0.97
CA ALA A 66 23.13 -30.33 0.38
C ALA A 66 23.97 -31.23 -0.55
N LEU A 67 24.29 -32.46 -0.12
CA LEU A 67 25.01 -33.45 -0.94
C LEU A 67 24.23 -33.79 -2.23
N ALA A 68 22.93 -34.02 -2.13
CA ALA A 68 22.06 -34.27 -3.27
C ALA A 68 21.96 -33.06 -4.21
N GLY A 69 21.89 -31.84 -3.67
CA GLY A 69 21.87 -30.59 -4.44
C GLY A 69 23.20 -30.29 -5.14
N ALA A 70 24.33 -30.71 -4.57
CA ALA A 70 25.65 -30.67 -5.22
C ALA A 70 25.84 -31.80 -6.25
N GLY A 71 25.05 -32.88 -6.18
CA GLY A 71 25.20 -34.06 -7.03
C GLY A 71 26.43 -34.91 -6.70
N ILE A 72 26.93 -34.86 -5.45
CA ILE A 72 28.18 -35.52 -5.02
C ILE A 72 27.94 -36.64 -4.01
N ASP A 73 28.86 -37.59 -3.97
CA ASP A 73 28.94 -38.59 -2.90
C ASP A 73 29.61 -38.02 -1.63
N GLY A 74 29.20 -38.50 -0.45
CA GLY A 74 29.73 -38.07 0.84
C GLY A 74 31.23 -38.34 1.06
N ALA A 75 31.84 -39.21 0.25
CA ALA A 75 33.29 -39.42 0.23
C ALA A 75 34.06 -38.31 -0.52
N ALA A 76 33.41 -37.38 -1.23
CA ALA A 76 34.05 -36.23 -1.87
C ALA A 76 34.35 -35.07 -0.90
N VAL A 77 33.71 -35.07 0.27
CA VAL A 77 33.94 -34.11 1.36
C VAL A 77 35.24 -34.46 2.09
N SER A 78 35.99 -33.43 2.50
CA SER A 78 37.27 -33.58 3.21
C SER A 78 37.17 -33.24 4.70
N ALA A 79 36.47 -32.16 5.03
CA ALA A 79 36.28 -31.67 6.40
C ALA A 79 34.96 -30.92 6.56
N LEU A 80 34.54 -30.78 7.82
CA LEU A 80 33.41 -29.96 8.22
C LEU A 80 33.68 -29.18 9.51
N ALA A 81 32.93 -28.09 9.71
CA ALA A 81 32.89 -27.35 10.97
C ALA A 81 31.47 -26.83 11.29
N VAL A 82 31.29 -26.31 12.50
CA VAL A 82 29.99 -25.88 13.05
C VAL A 82 30.04 -24.43 13.52
N SER A 83 29.22 -23.58 12.88
CA SER A 83 28.73 -22.30 13.41
C SER A 83 27.51 -22.55 14.29
N ALA A 84 27.37 -21.84 15.42
CA ALA A 84 26.21 -22.00 16.29
C ALA A 84 25.86 -20.74 17.10
N ILE A 85 24.58 -20.59 17.48
CA ILE A 85 24.11 -19.48 18.33
C ILE A 85 24.96 -19.30 19.59
N ARG A 86 25.59 -18.12 19.70
CA ARG A 86 26.20 -17.65 20.96
C ARG A 86 25.17 -17.55 22.07
N PHE A 87 25.62 -17.65 23.32
CA PHE A 87 24.77 -17.67 24.51
C PHE A 87 23.76 -18.85 24.55
N SER A 88 24.03 -19.94 23.81
CA SER A 88 23.42 -21.23 24.10
C SER A 88 24.10 -21.88 25.33
N THR A 89 23.41 -22.77 26.02
CA THR A 89 24.00 -23.50 27.16
C THR A 89 23.45 -24.92 27.20
N VAL A 90 24.33 -25.91 27.08
CA VAL A 90 24.03 -27.33 27.19
C VAL A 90 24.89 -27.93 28.29
N LEU A 91 24.26 -28.58 29.26
CA LEU A 91 24.91 -29.24 30.39
C LEU A 91 24.68 -30.75 30.31
N THR A 92 25.72 -31.56 30.50
CA THR A 92 25.62 -33.04 30.54
C THR A 92 26.21 -33.63 31.82
N ASP A 93 25.78 -34.84 32.17
CA ASP A 93 26.47 -35.69 33.15
C ASP A 93 27.60 -36.54 32.53
N ASP A 94 28.27 -37.35 33.35
CA ASP A 94 29.38 -38.24 32.95
C ASP A 94 28.96 -39.33 31.94
N ALA A 95 27.66 -39.65 31.86
CA ALA A 95 27.11 -40.57 30.86
C ALA A 95 26.71 -39.86 29.55
N GLY A 96 26.94 -38.55 29.45
CA GLY A 96 26.54 -37.72 28.31
C GLY A 96 25.04 -37.41 28.27
N ALA A 97 24.28 -37.70 29.32
CA ALA A 97 22.86 -37.38 29.38
C ALA A 97 22.67 -35.88 29.62
N VAL A 98 21.80 -35.25 28.84
CA VAL A 98 21.54 -33.81 28.89
C VAL A 98 20.70 -33.47 30.12
N LEU A 99 21.19 -32.51 30.91
CA LEU A 99 20.58 -32.04 32.17
C LEU A 99 19.84 -30.71 31.99
N LEU A 100 20.34 -29.86 31.10
CA LEU A 100 19.80 -28.57 30.70
C LEU A 100 20.27 -28.28 29.26
N ALA A 101 19.40 -27.74 28.42
CA ALA A 101 19.77 -27.27 27.08
C ALA A 101 18.89 -26.07 26.69
N VAL A 102 19.48 -24.88 26.57
CA VAL A 102 18.75 -23.61 26.42
C VAL A 102 19.35 -22.70 25.32
N PRO A 103 18.52 -21.95 24.57
CA PRO A 103 18.94 -21.03 23.51
C PRO A 103 19.39 -19.66 24.04
N ASN A 104 19.74 -18.77 23.11
CA ASN A 104 20.09 -17.38 23.38
C ASN A 104 18.89 -16.46 23.68
N THR A 105 17.65 -16.97 23.63
CA THR A 105 16.44 -16.24 24.06
C THR A 105 15.96 -16.64 25.46
N ASP A 106 16.65 -17.55 26.14
CA ASP A 106 16.28 -18.03 27.48
C ASP A 106 16.80 -17.10 28.58
N ALA A 107 15.89 -16.37 29.22
CA ALA A 107 16.18 -15.42 30.29
C ALA A 107 15.75 -15.92 31.68
N ARG A 108 15.55 -17.24 31.87
CA ARG A 108 15.02 -17.82 33.13
C ARG A 108 15.87 -17.51 34.37
N ALA A 109 17.16 -17.19 34.17
CA ALA A 109 18.14 -16.87 35.20
C ALA A 109 18.30 -15.35 35.47
N ALA A 110 17.27 -14.54 35.15
CA ALA A 110 17.30 -13.08 35.36
C ALA A 110 17.58 -12.67 36.82
N GLY A 111 16.96 -13.35 37.81
CA GLY A 111 17.20 -13.07 39.23
C GLY A 111 18.67 -13.28 39.62
N GLU A 112 19.25 -14.41 39.21
CA GLU A 112 20.67 -14.72 39.42
C GLU A 112 21.59 -13.76 38.67
N SER A 113 21.17 -13.26 37.51
CA SER A 113 21.92 -12.24 36.76
C SER A 113 22.06 -10.95 37.56
N PHE A 114 20.98 -10.49 38.21
CA PHE A 114 21.03 -9.29 39.05
C PHE A 114 21.87 -9.52 40.32
N GLU A 115 21.74 -10.67 41.00
CA GLU A 115 22.60 -11.01 42.14
C GLU A 115 24.10 -11.06 41.77
N LEU A 116 24.42 -11.53 40.56
CA LEU A 116 25.79 -11.57 40.06
C LEU A 116 26.30 -10.17 39.64
N ALA A 117 25.44 -9.32 39.07
CA ALA A 117 25.77 -7.93 38.78
C ALA A 117 26.05 -7.14 40.07
N GLU A 118 25.18 -7.26 41.08
CA GLU A 118 25.32 -6.57 42.37
C GLU A 118 26.59 -7.01 43.12
N ARG A 119 26.88 -8.32 43.16
CA ARG A 119 28.02 -8.85 43.93
C ARG A 119 29.36 -8.77 43.20
N LEU A 120 29.39 -8.95 41.88
CA LEU A 120 30.61 -9.21 41.10
C LEU A 120 30.72 -8.38 39.81
N GLY A 121 29.85 -7.39 39.59
CA GLY A 121 29.73 -6.68 38.30
C GLY A 121 31.03 -6.07 37.76
N GLU A 122 31.80 -5.37 38.59
CA GLU A 122 33.11 -4.81 38.19
C GLU A 122 34.12 -5.91 37.83
N THR A 123 34.24 -6.93 38.68
CA THR A 123 35.12 -8.09 38.47
C THR A 123 34.77 -8.85 37.19
N LEU A 124 33.47 -9.07 36.92
CA LEU A 124 32.96 -9.72 35.72
C LEU A 124 33.31 -8.90 34.47
N SER A 125 33.03 -7.59 34.48
CA SER A 125 33.32 -6.72 33.35
C SER A 125 34.82 -6.66 33.04
N ALA A 126 35.66 -6.42 34.05
CA ALA A 126 37.11 -6.34 33.90
C ALA A 126 37.76 -7.68 33.50
N THR A 127 37.22 -8.82 33.97
CA THR A 127 37.79 -10.15 33.68
C THR A 127 37.31 -10.69 32.34
N THR A 128 36.03 -10.53 32.01
CA THR A 128 35.35 -11.26 30.92
C THR A 128 34.92 -10.37 29.74
N GLY A 129 35.02 -9.05 29.88
CA GLY A 129 34.62 -8.08 28.85
C GLY A 129 33.11 -7.83 28.77
N SER A 130 32.31 -8.38 29.68
CA SER A 130 30.84 -8.23 29.70
C SER A 130 30.30 -8.27 31.13
N CYS A 131 29.11 -7.71 31.35
CA CYS A 131 28.44 -7.72 32.66
C CYS A 131 27.71 -9.06 32.89
N ALA A 132 27.03 -9.21 34.05
CA ALA A 132 26.21 -10.39 34.29
C ALA A 132 24.93 -10.35 33.44
N LEU A 133 24.84 -11.22 32.42
CA LEU A 133 23.65 -11.44 31.60
C LEU A 133 22.87 -12.70 32.02
N PRO A 134 21.53 -12.71 31.90
CA PRO A 134 20.71 -13.91 32.14
C PRO A 134 20.99 -15.03 31.13
N LEU A 135 21.62 -14.66 30.00
CA LEU A 135 22.02 -15.57 28.94
C LEU A 135 23.38 -16.24 29.21
N HIS A 136 24.18 -15.72 30.16
CA HIS A 136 25.48 -16.28 30.52
C HIS A 136 25.33 -17.61 31.27
N ALA A 137 26.23 -18.55 30.97
CA ALA A 137 26.32 -19.83 31.68
C ALA A 137 26.55 -19.62 33.19
N ALA A 138 27.25 -18.55 33.60
CA ALA A 138 27.39 -18.16 35.01
C ALA A 138 26.04 -18.02 35.74
N ALA A 139 25.10 -17.24 35.18
CA ALA A 139 23.76 -17.04 35.74
C ALA A 139 22.94 -18.33 35.71
N ARG A 140 22.98 -19.07 34.58
CA ARG A 140 22.23 -20.32 34.38
C ARG A 140 22.69 -21.47 35.29
N LEU A 141 23.99 -21.56 35.59
CA LEU A 141 24.55 -22.50 36.57
C LEU A 141 24.16 -22.12 38.01
N ALA A 142 24.14 -20.82 38.34
CA ALA A 142 23.64 -20.35 39.62
C ALA A 142 22.13 -20.64 39.79
N TRP A 143 21.34 -20.46 38.73
CA TRP A 143 19.90 -20.76 38.69
C TRP A 143 19.66 -22.25 38.89
N LEU A 144 20.34 -23.11 38.12
CA LEU A 144 20.19 -24.56 38.24
C LEU A 144 20.59 -25.06 39.64
N ARG A 145 21.65 -24.49 40.23
CA ARG A 145 22.09 -24.81 41.60
C ARG A 145 21.05 -24.46 42.67
N LYS A 146 20.23 -23.43 42.46
CA LYS A 146 19.11 -23.08 43.37
C LYS A 146 17.88 -23.94 43.12
N GLN A 147 17.46 -24.10 41.87
CA GLN A 147 16.18 -24.71 41.50
C GLN A 147 16.21 -26.25 41.57
N ASP A 148 17.33 -26.88 41.19
CA ASP A 148 17.51 -28.33 41.25
C ASP A 148 18.96 -28.69 41.65
N PRO A 149 19.28 -28.63 42.96
CA PRO A 149 20.61 -28.95 43.47
C PRO A 149 21.08 -30.38 43.16
N GLN A 150 20.14 -31.33 43.01
CA GLN A 150 20.47 -32.72 42.68
C GLN A 150 20.90 -32.87 41.22
N ARG A 151 20.24 -32.16 40.30
CA ARG A 151 20.64 -32.10 38.89
C ARG A 151 21.91 -31.27 38.71
N PHE A 152 22.08 -30.18 39.44
CA PHE A 152 23.34 -29.43 39.46
C PHE A 152 24.53 -30.32 39.90
N GLY A 153 24.33 -31.14 40.95
CA GLY A 153 25.33 -32.09 41.44
C GLY A 153 25.70 -33.22 40.46
N ARG A 154 25.02 -33.35 39.31
CA ARG A 154 25.34 -34.27 38.22
C ARG A 154 26.06 -33.59 37.04
N VAL A 155 26.23 -32.27 37.03
CA VAL A 155 26.84 -31.56 35.89
C VAL A 155 28.33 -31.92 35.80
N ALA A 156 28.69 -32.61 34.72
CA ALA A 156 30.05 -33.04 34.42
C ALA A 156 30.68 -32.27 33.24
N THR A 157 29.88 -31.68 32.34
CA THR A 157 30.40 -30.77 31.30
C THR A 157 29.45 -29.63 30.95
N LEU A 158 30.02 -28.46 30.70
CA LEU A 158 29.42 -27.29 30.06
C LEU A 158 29.80 -27.24 28.56
N TYR A 159 28.80 -27.08 27.70
CA TYR A 159 28.95 -26.87 26.25
C TYR A 159 28.08 -25.70 25.77
N GLY A 160 28.43 -25.08 24.64
CA GLY A 160 27.45 -24.44 23.77
C GLY A 160 26.77 -25.49 22.86
N VAL A 161 25.77 -25.09 22.08
CA VAL A 161 25.06 -26.07 21.21
C VAL A 161 25.94 -26.57 20.05
N GLY A 162 26.91 -25.77 19.60
CA GLY A 162 27.90 -26.18 18.59
C GLY A 162 28.90 -27.20 19.14
N GLU A 163 29.37 -27.01 20.37
CA GLU A 163 30.31 -27.91 21.04
C GLU A 163 29.65 -29.24 21.41
N TRP A 164 28.37 -29.21 21.83
CA TRP A 164 27.57 -30.42 21.98
C TRP A 164 27.45 -31.20 20.66
N LEU A 165 27.26 -30.50 19.53
CA LEU A 165 27.25 -31.15 18.22
C LEU A 165 28.64 -31.72 17.88
N ASN A 166 29.73 -30.98 18.12
CA ASN A 166 31.10 -31.48 17.90
C ASN A 166 31.40 -32.74 18.75
N GLN A 167 30.95 -32.77 20.01
CA GLN A 167 31.02 -33.94 20.87
C GLN A 167 30.24 -35.13 20.29
N ARG A 168 29.05 -34.90 19.72
CA ARG A 168 28.27 -35.97 19.07
C ARG A 168 28.87 -36.42 17.73
N LEU A 169 29.53 -35.52 17.00
CA LEU A 169 30.14 -35.80 15.69
C LEU A 169 31.46 -36.58 15.80
N CYS A 170 32.34 -36.22 16.75
CA CYS A 170 33.71 -36.78 16.85
C CYS A 170 34.19 -37.11 18.27
N GLY A 171 33.36 -36.94 19.30
CA GLY A 171 33.72 -37.19 20.71
C GLY A 171 34.56 -36.10 21.38
N ALA A 172 34.90 -35.01 20.68
CA ALA A 172 35.77 -33.96 21.21
C ALA A 172 35.09 -33.10 22.29
N ARG A 173 35.81 -32.84 23.40
CA ARG A 173 35.38 -32.01 24.53
C ARG A 173 36.17 -30.70 24.56
N ALA A 174 35.86 -29.80 23.64
CA ALA A 174 36.50 -28.48 23.50
C ALA A 174 35.48 -27.36 23.22
N VAL A 175 35.88 -26.10 23.42
CA VAL A 175 35.10 -24.89 23.08
C VAL A 175 35.96 -23.84 22.38
N ASP A 176 35.36 -23.11 21.44
CA ASP A 176 35.98 -21.96 20.76
C ASP A 176 35.98 -20.70 21.64
N PRO A 177 37.03 -19.85 21.63
CA PRO A 177 37.07 -18.62 22.44
C PRO A 177 35.89 -17.65 22.27
N SER A 178 35.24 -17.58 21.09
CA SER A 178 34.08 -16.70 20.88
C SER A 178 32.80 -17.25 21.54
N GLN A 179 32.65 -18.58 21.61
CA GLN A 179 31.61 -19.25 22.41
C GLN A 179 31.94 -19.20 23.90
N GLY A 180 33.22 -19.37 24.26
CA GLY A 180 33.70 -19.22 25.63
C GLY A 180 33.43 -17.83 26.22
N SER A 181 33.66 -16.75 25.46
CA SER A 181 33.26 -15.39 25.87
C SER A 181 31.76 -15.28 26.18
N ALA A 182 30.89 -15.96 25.44
CA ALA A 182 29.44 -15.96 25.67
C ALA A 182 28.98 -16.75 26.93
N THR A 183 29.90 -17.35 27.69
CA THR A 183 29.59 -18.01 28.98
C THR A 183 29.58 -17.05 30.18
N GLY A 184 30.22 -15.88 30.06
CA GLY A 184 30.54 -15.00 31.19
C GLY A 184 31.61 -15.56 32.13
N LEU A 185 32.43 -16.53 31.68
CA LEU A 185 33.44 -17.24 32.50
C LEU A 185 34.80 -17.43 31.81
N LEU A 186 34.97 -16.98 30.56
CA LEU A 186 36.26 -16.92 29.87
C LEU A 186 36.90 -15.55 30.12
N GLN A 187 38.23 -15.49 30.27
CA GLN A 187 38.94 -14.21 30.40
C GLN A 187 38.95 -13.48 29.05
N VAL A 188 38.80 -12.15 29.04
CA VAL A 188 38.90 -11.36 27.79
C VAL A 188 40.36 -11.11 27.40
N ALA A 189 41.26 -11.00 28.38
CA ALA A 189 42.69 -10.72 28.16
C ALA A 189 43.48 -11.91 27.55
N ARG A 190 42.91 -13.13 27.57
CA ARG A 190 43.52 -14.36 27.05
C ARG A 190 42.45 -15.43 26.87
N ALA A 191 42.59 -16.27 25.85
CA ALA A 191 41.68 -17.38 25.55
C ALA A 191 41.82 -18.55 26.54
N ASP A 192 41.51 -18.32 27.83
CA ASP A 192 41.54 -19.30 28.92
C ASP A 192 40.46 -18.97 29.97
N TRP A 193 40.04 -19.97 30.75
CA TRP A 193 38.97 -19.86 31.74
C TRP A 193 39.34 -18.94 32.90
N ALA A 194 38.38 -18.19 33.42
CA ALA A 194 38.56 -17.33 34.60
C ALA A 194 38.52 -18.17 35.89
N LEU A 195 39.56 -18.97 36.14
CA LEU A 195 39.58 -19.97 37.22
C LEU A 195 39.35 -19.38 38.62
N GLU A 196 39.77 -18.15 38.88
CA GLU A 196 39.55 -17.45 40.16
C GLU A 196 38.06 -17.08 40.34
N LEU A 197 37.42 -16.54 39.29
CA LEU A 197 35.98 -16.26 39.24
C LEU A 197 35.15 -17.56 39.33
N ILE A 198 35.61 -18.64 38.71
CA ILE A 198 34.96 -19.97 38.75
C ILE A 198 34.96 -20.52 40.18
N ASP A 199 36.06 -20.37 40.92
CA ASP A 199 36.16 -20.75 42.33
C ASP A 199 35.28 -19.84 43.22
N GLU A 200 35.28 -18.52 42.99
CA GLU A 200 34.44 -17.55 43.72
C GLU A 200 32.93 -17.80 43.53
N LEU A 201 32.52 -18.21 42.32
CA LEU A 201 31.16 -18.66 42.04
C LEU A 201 30.85 -20.05 42.61
N ALA A 202 31.83 -20.74 43.19
CA ALA A 202 31.79 -22.12 43.67
C ALA A 202 31.30 -23.11 42.60
N LEU A 203 31.86 -23.01 41.39
CA LEU A 203 31.59 -23.90 40.26
C LEU A 203 32.72 -24.96 40.14
N PRO A 204 32.43 -26.26 39.93
CA PRO A 204 33.49 -27.26 39.88
C PRO A 204 34.34 -27.10 38.60
N ARG A 205 35.63 -26.78 38.75
CA ARG A 205 36.57 -26.58 37.62
C ARG A 205 36.57 -27.72 36.58
N ALA A 206 36.20 -28.94 36.98
CA ALA A 206 36.12 -30.10 36.08
C ALA A 206 35.06 -29.97 34.97
N ILE A 207 34.01 -29.16 35.13
CA ILE A 207 32.93 -29.05 34.14
C ILE A 207 33.34 -28.30 32.86
N PHE A 208 34.46 -27.57 32.91
CA PHE A 208 34.90 -26.73 31.81
C PHE A 208 35.71 -27.55 30.79
N PRO A 209 35.36 -27.49 29.48
CA PRO A 209 36.11 -28.17 28.42
C PRO A 209 37.42 -27.44 28.09
N ALA A 210 38.30 -28.07 27.31
CA ALA A 210 39.52 -27.41 26.85
C ALA A 210 39.19 -26.29 25.86
N ILE A 211 39.98 -25.20 25.85
CA ILE A 211 39.87 -24.19 24.79
C ILE A 211 40.57 -24.70 23.53
N ALA A 212 39.90 -24.63 22.38
CA ALA A 212 40.47 -24.91 21.07
C ALA A 212 40.03 -23.81 20.10
N PRO A 213 40.95 -23.10 19.41
CA PRO A 213 40.55 -22.04 18.49
C PRO A 213 39.85 -22.59 17.24
N ALA A 214 38.96 -21.80 16.64
CA ALA A 214 38.48 -22.00 15.28
C ALA A 214 39.60 -22.41 14.30
N GLY A 215 39.31 -23.39 13.44
CA GLY A 215 40.29 -24.03 12.54
C GLY A 215 41.10 -25.17 13.16
N ALA A 216 41.06 -25.39 14.48
CA ALA A 216 41.71 -26.53 15.12
C ALA A 216 41.02 -27.86 14.74
N ARG A 217 41.81 -28.89 14.40
CA ARG A 217 41.31 -30.26 14.16
C ARG A 217 40.82 -30.87 15.47
N LEU A 218 39.58 -31.35 15.50
CA LEU A 218 38.98 -31.99 16.67
C LEU A 218 39.02 -33.52 16.60
N GLY A 219 38.84 -34.09 15.40
CA GLY A 219 38.90 -35.53 15.17
C GLY A 219 38.36 -35.94 13.81
N ALA A 220 38.18 -37.24 13.60
CA ALA A 220 37.39 -37.77 12.49
C ALA A 220 35.92 -37.98 12.93
N LEU A 221 34.99 -38.08 11.98
CA LEU A 221 33.61 -38.46 12.29
C LEU A 221 33.51 -39.86 12.91
N THR A 222 32.64 -40.02 13.91
CA THR A 222 32.20 -41.35 14.36
C THR A 222 31.37 -42.03 13.27
N ASP A 223 31.32 -43.37 13.26
CA ASP A 223 30.54 -44.09 12.25
C ASP A 223 29.02 -43.83 12.37
N GLU A 224 28.50 -43.55 13.57
CA GLU A 224 27.11 -43.07 13.75
C GLU A 224 26.90 -41.73 13.06
N ALA A 225 27.79 -40.75 13.31
CA ALA A 225 27.69 -39.43 12.72
C ALA A 225 27.89 -39.46 11.19
N ALA A 226 28.83 -40.25 10.69
CA ALA A 226 29.08 -40.47 9.27
C ALA A 226 27.82 -40.99 8.56
N ALA A 227 27.21 -42.07 9.06
CA ALA A 227 25.96 -42.60 8.54
C ALA A 227 24.79 -41.60 8.68
N HIS A 228 24.71 -40.88 9.81
CA HIS A 228 23.63 -39.91 10.05
C HIS A 228 23.75 -38.65 9.17
N LEU A 229 24.94 -38.24 8.75
CA LEU A 229 25.15 -37.13 7.82
C LEU A 229 25.15 -37.55 6.34
N GLY A 230 25.36 -38.83 6.04
CA GLY A 230 25.61 -39.31 4.67
C GLY A 230 27.04 -39.05 4.18
N LEU A 231 28.01 -39.10 5.10
CA LEU A 231 29.43 -38.80 4.87
C LEU A 231 30.31 -40.03 5.16
N HIS A 232 31.57 -40.01 4.72
CA HIS A 232 32.56 -41.02 5.11
C HIS A 232 33.14 -40.71 6.51
N SER A 233 33.40 -41.71 7.35
CA SER A 233 34.02 -41.52 8.69
C SER A 233 35.48 -41.05 8.66
N ALA A 234 36.03 -40.75 7.48
CA ALA A 234 37.33 -40.11 7.31
C ALA A 234 37.26 -38.57 7.31
N VAL A 235 36.07 -38.00 7.11
CA VAL A 235 35.85 -36.54 7.12
C VAL A 235 36.30 -35.96 8.46
N GLN A 236 37.15 -34.93 8.41
CA GLN A 236 37.68 -34.30 9.60
C GLN A 236 36.68 -33.30 10.18
N VAL A 237 36.41 -33.40 11.49
CA VAL A 237 35.67 -32.38 12.23
C VAL A 237 36.66 -31.33 12.73
N VAL A 238 36.37 -30.07 12.43
CA VAL A 238 37.19 -28.91 12.73
C VAL A 238 36.39 -27.94 13.60
N MET A 239 37.06 -27.27 14.53
CA MET A 239 36.42 -26.27 15.39
C MET A 239 35.92 -25.08 14.55
N GLY A 240 34.64 -24.73 14.73
CA GLY A 240 34.04 -23.49 14.24
C GLY A 240 33.96 -22.46 15.36
N GLY A 241 32.79 -21.87 15.61
CA GLY A 241 32.63 -20.89 16.69
C GLY A 241 31.24 -20.24 16.75
N GLY A 242 31.19 -19.04 17.34
CA GLY A 242 29.97 -18.25 17.47
C GLY A 242 29.43 -17.75 16.14
N ASP A 243 28.13 -17.92 15.90
CA ASP A 243 27.42 -17.53 14.67
C ASP A 243 27.74 -16.13 14.13
N SER A 244 27.87 -15.16 15.02
CA SER A 244 28.15 -13.75 14.70
C SER A 244 29.60 -13.56 14.24
N GLN A 245 30.56 -14.11 14.99
CA GLN A 245 31.99 -14.12 14.63
C GLN A 245 32.30 -14.98 13.40
N MET A 246 31.57 -16.08 13.20
CA MET A 246 31.58 -16.86 11.96
C MET A 246 31.04 -16.03 10.80
N SER A 247 30.01 -15.20 11.02
CA SER A 247 29.49 -14.28 10.01
C SER A 247 30.49 -13.21 9.61
N LEU A 248 31.24 -12.63 10.56
CA LEU A 248 32.34 -11.71 10.26
C LEU A 248 33.39 -12.39 9.36
N LEU A 249 33.86 -13.56 9.79
CA LEU A 249 34.87 -14.34 9.06
C LEU A 249 34.40 -14.71 7.64
N GLY A 250 33.17 -15.20 7.50
CA GLY A 250 32.54 -15.48 6.19
C GLY A 250 32.21 -14.24 5.35
N SER A 251 32.16 -13.06 5.98
CA SER A 251 32.08 -11.76 5.28
C SER A 251 33.47 -11.17 4.99
N GLY A 252 34.55 -11.88 5.32
CA GLY A 252 35.93 -11.40 5.24
C GLY A 252 36.16 -10.09 5.98
N VAL A 253 35.55 -9.95 7.17
CA VAL A 253 35.85 -8.92 8.17
C VAL A 253 36.85 -9.56 9.14
N THR A 254 38.12 -9.15 9.04
CA THR A 254 39.24 -9.83 9.72
C THR A 254 40.38 -8.91 10.14
N ALA A 255 40.44 -7.66 9.65
CA ALA A 255 41.48 -6.70 10.00
C ALA A 255 41.00 -5.74 11.11
N PRO A 256 41.86 -5.31 12.04
CA PRO A 256 41.51 -4.36 13.10
C PRO A 256 40.87 -3.08 12.55
N GLY A 257 39.86 -2.56 13.26
CA GLY A 257 39.09 -1.39 12.85
C GLY A 257 37.96 -1.67 11.85
N GLN A 258 37.93 -2.84 11.18
CA GLN A 258 36.82 -3.19 10.28
C GLN A 258 35.54 -3.48 11.07
N ALA A 259 34.39 -3.04 10.52
CA ALA A 259 33.07 -3.26 11.09
C ALA A 259 32.22 -4.25 10.28
N GLY A 260 31.49 -5.11 10.99
CA GLY A 260 30.48 -5.98 10.40
C GLY A 260 29.17 -5.96 11.20
N VAL A 261 28.06 -6.05 10.46
CA VAL A 261 26.70 -6.13 10.96
C VAL A 261 26.13 -7.49 10.61
N VAL A 262 25.64 -8.22 11.62
CA VAL A 262 25.05 -9.56 11.43
C VAL A 262 23.54 -9.46 11.48
N GLY A 263 22.91 -9.19 10.33
CA GLY A 263 21.47 -9.01 10.17
C GLY A 263 20.67 -10.31 10.35
N GLY A 264 20.66 -10.88 11.55
CA GLY A 264 19.96 -12.11 11.91
C GLY A 264 18.60 -11.87 12.54
N THR A 265 18.19 -12.77 13.44
CA THR A 265 17.01 -12.58 14.30
C THR A 265 17.24 -11.44 15.29
N THR A 266 18.45 -11.37 15.86
CA THR A 266 19.04 -10.19 16.48
C THR A 266 20.12 -9.62 15.57
N VAL A 267 20.58 -8.39 15.84
CA VAL A 267 21.54 -7.69 14.97
C VAL A 267 22.72 -7.11 15.74
N PRO A 268 23.74 -7.93 16.10
CA PRO A 268 25.00 -7.41 16.63
C PRO A 268 25.78 -6.64 15.56
N LEU A 269 26.40 -5.53 15.99
CA LEU A 269 27.40 -4.78 15.26
C LEU A 269 28.74 -4.98 15.97
N GLN A 270 29.74 -5.43 15.24
CA GLN A 270 31.04 -5.79 15.80
C GLN A 270 32.17 -5.07 15.06
N VAL A 271 33.14 -4.54 15.81
CA VAL A 271 34.40 -4.00 15.26
C VAL A 271 35.56 -4.87 15.71
N VAL A 272 36.39 -5.31 14.76
CA VAL A 272 37.55 -6.17 15.02
C VAL A 272 38.66 -5.38 15.74
N LEU A 273 39.29 -6.00 16.73
CA LEU A 273 40.42 -5.44 17.48
C LEU A 273 41.64 -6.39 17.43
N ASP A 274 42.85 -5.81 17.44
CA ASP A 274 44.12 -6.52 17.67
C ASP A 274 44.46 -6.71 19.16
N THR A 275 43.70 -6.05 20.03
CA THR A 275 43.91 -5.98 21.48
C THR A 275 42.56 -5.92 22.20
N PRO A 276 42.41 -6.55 23.38
CA PRO A 276 41.15 -6.55 24.11
C PRO A 276 40.90 -5.18 24.76
N LEU A 277 39.82 -4.52 24.33
CA LEU A 277 39.32 -3.27 24.91
C LEU A 277 38.23 -3.57 25.94
N VAL A 278 38.21 -2.88 27.09
CA VAL A 278 37.05 -2.88 28.01
C VAL A 278 36.37 -1.52 27.90
N ASP A 279 35.06 -1.50 27.64
CA ASP A 279 34.34 -0.24 27.46
C ASP A 279 34.20 0.51 28.79
N ALA A 280 34.76 1.72 28.85
CA ALA A 280 34.75 2.56 30.05
C ALA A 280 33.33 3.07 30.43
N THR A 281 32.36 2.98 29.52
CA THR A 281 30.94 3.28 29.83
C THR A 281 30.15 2.06 30.34
N GLY A 282 30.78 0.89 30.33
CA GLY A 282 30.18 -0.39 30.71
C GLY A 282 29.00 -0.83 29.82
N ALA A 283 28.82 -0.21 28.65
CA ALA A 283 27.60 -0.31 27.87
C ALA A 283 27.70 -1.26 26.66
N MET A 284 28.90 -1.42 26.12
CA MET A 284 29.23 -2.42 25.09
C MET A 284 29.96 -3.61 25.72
N GLN A 285 30.03 -4.73 25.01
CA GLN A 285 30.75 -5.91 25.46
C GLN A 285 31.89 -6.30 24.51
N THR A 286 32.95 -6.89 25.06
CA THR A 286 34.10 -7.36 24.28
C THR A 286 34.20 -8.88 24.37
N ALA A 287 34.33 -9.53 23.23
CA ALA A 287 34.49 -10.97 23.10
C ALA A 287 35.70 -11.30 22.20
N HIS A 288 36.14 -12.55 22.18
CA HIS A 288 37.07 -12.99 21.14
C HIS A 288 36.41 -12.97 19.76
N HIS A 289 37.21 -12.70 18.73
CA HIS A 289 36.87 -13.05 17.35
C HIS A 289 37.00 -14.57 17.17
N ALA A 290 36.44 -15.10 16.09
CA ALA A 290 36.79 -16.44 15.60
C ALA A 290 38.19 -16.51 14.95
N LEU A 291 38.89 -15.37 14.84
CA LEU A 291 40.24 -15.31 14.30
C LEU A 291 41.22 -15.42 15.48
N PRO A 292 42.12 -16.41 15.53
CA PRO A 292 42.99 -16.61 16.67
C PRO A 292 43.88 -15.40 16.94
N GLY A 293 43.77 -14.82 18.15
CA GLY A 293 44.51 -13.62 18.54
C GLY A 293 43.86 -12.29 18.15
N ALA A 294 42.58 -12.27 17.80
CA ALA A 294 41.79 -11.05 17.60
C ALA A 294 40.53 -11.03 18.48
N TRP A 295 39.99 -9.84 18.71
CA TRP A 295 38.79 -9.58 19.52
C TRP A 295 37.73 -8.84 18.72
N VAL A 296 36.53 -8.72 19.29
CA VAL A 296 35.46 -7.83 18.82
C VAL A 296 34.97 -6.97 19.97
N LEU A 297 34.85 -5.66 19.72
CA LEU A 297 33.95 -4.79 20.49
C LEU A 297 32.56 -4.90 19.87
N GLU A 298 31.53 -5.18 20.68
CA GLU A 298 30.17 -5.44 20.24
C GLU A 298 29.16 -4.45 20.84
N SER A 299 28.37 -3.87 19.96
CA SER A 299 27.09 -3.23 20.28
C SER A 299 25.97 -4.03 19.57
N ASN A 300 24.69 -3.77 19.89
CA ASN A 300 23.59 -4.58 19.34
C ASN A 300 22.36 -3.72 19.01
N GLY A 301 21.85 -3.89 17.79
CA GLY A 301 20.57 -3.34 17.33
C GLY A 301 19.34 -4.10 17.83
N GLY A 302 19.53 -5.05 18.75
CA GLY A 302 18.44 -5.77 19.44
C GLY A 302 17.73 -6.77 18.53
N ALA A 303 16.44 -6.98 18.79
CA ALA A 303 15.60 -7.97 18.10
C ALA A 303 15.07 -7.53 16.71
N MET A 304 15.74 -6.55 16.07
CA MET A 304 15.37 -5.93 14.80
C MET A 304 14.81 -6.89 13.74
N GLY A 305 15.52 -7.98 13.42
CA GLY A 305 15.06 -8.95 12.40
C GLY A 305 13.83 -9.76 12.82
N HIS A 306 13.66 -10.02 14.12
CA HIS A 306 12.42 -10.59 14.65
C HIS A 306 11.25 -9.60 14.54
N SER A 307 11.47 -8.34 14.91
CA SER A 307 10.44 -7.29 14.89
C SER A 307 10.00 -6.92 13.47
N LEU A 308 10.94 -6.79 12.53
CA LEU A 308 10.63 -6.61 11.10
C LEU A 308 9.89 -7.83 10.53
N GLY A 309 10.31 -9.06 10.87
CA GLY A 309 9.61 -10.27 10.47
C GLY A 309 8.19 -10.38 11.05
N MET A 310 7.99 -9.93 12.29
CA MET A 310 6.67 -9.84 12.91
C MET A 310 5.80 -8.83 12.16
N LEU A 311 6.27 -7.60 11.96
CA LEU A 311 5.55 -6.56 11.22
C LEU A 311 5.19 -7.02 9.81
N ALA A 312 6.12 -7.65 9.12
CA ALA A 312 5.91 -8.21 7.79
C ALA A 312 4.74 -9.21 7.74
N ARG A 313 4.69 -10.16 8.68
CA ARG A 313 3.61 -11.17 8.77
C ARG A 313 2.29 -10.58 9.27
N THR A 314 2.32 -9.47 10.01
CA THR A 314 1.10 -8.74 10.42
C THR A 314 0.52 -7.88 9.30
N LEU A 315 1.35 -7.19 8.52
CA LEU A 315 0.90 -6.33 7.40
C LEU A 315 0.58 -7.13 6.13
N PHE A 316 1.26 -8.26 5.90
CA PHE A 316 1.15 -9.06 4.67
C PHE A 316 0.95 -10.56 4.95
N PRO A 317 -0.08 -10.97 5.72
CA PRO A 317 -0.27 -12.36 6.13
C PRO A 317 -0.44 -13.34 4.96
N ASP A 318 -1.09 -12.90 3.88
CA ASP A 318 -1.37 -13.73 2.69
C ASP A 318 -0.21 -13.76 1.67
N ALA A 319 0.89 -13.06 1.93
CA ALA A 319 2.04 -13.03 1.01
C ALA A 319 2.88 -14.32 1.16
N PRO A 320 3.26 -15.01 0.06
CA PRO A 320 4.13 -16.19 0.15
C PRO A 320 5.52 -15.93 0.74
N GLN A 321 5.96 -14.67 0.76
CA GLN A 321 7.17 -14.20 1.45
C GLN A 321 6.89 -12.82 2.07
N PRO A 322 6.32 -12.76 3.29
CA PRO A 322 5.91 -11.50 3.91
C PRO A 322 7.08 -10.52 4.11
N GLU A 323 8.25 -11.02 4.52
CA GLU A 323 9.45 -10.20 4.74
C GLU A 323 9.93 -9.54 3.43
N SER A 324 9.92 -10.28 2.32
CA SER A 324 10.22 -9.74 0.99
C SER A 324 9.21 -8.67 0.57
N ARG A 325 7.92 -8.83 0.92
CA ARG A 325 6.89 -7.81 0.66
C ARG A 325 7.09 -6.56 1.53
N LEU A 326 7.48 -6.68 2.80
CA LEU A 326 7.77 -5.52 3.66
C LEU A 326 8.87 -4.64 3.06
N PHE A 327 9.98 -5.23 2.60
CA PHE A 327 11.06 -4.45 1.98
C PHE A 327 10.65 -3.86 0.63
N ALA A 328 9.86 -4.57 -0.18
CA ALA A 328 9.35 -4.04 -1.44
C ALA A 328 8.40 -2.85 -1.22
N GLU A 329 7.52 -2.89 -0.20
CA GLU A 329 6.66 -1.75 0.15
C GLU A 329 7.48 -0.58 0.71
N ALA A 330 8.47 -0.83 1.58
CA ALA A 330 9.39 0.20 2.05
C ALA A 330 10.08 0.96 0.89
N GLN A 331 10.43 0.27 -0.20
CA GLN A 331 11.05 0.89 -1.38
C GLN A 331 10.12 1.89 -2.10
N LEU A 332 8.79 1.73 -2.02
CA LEU A 332 7.83 2.61 -2.69
C LEU A 332 7.61 3.95 -1.98
N SER A 333 8.14 4.12 -0.77
CA SER A 333 8.09 5.36 -0.01
C SER A 333 9.31 6.24 -0.32
N GLU A 334 9.12 7.55 -0.24
CA GLU A 334 10.20 8.54 -0.14
C GLU A 334 11.00 8.39 1.18
N PRO A 335 12.25 8.91 1.24
CA PRO A 335 13.05 8.93 2.47
C PRO A 335 12.39 9.69 3.61
N GLY A 336 12.43 9.12 4.81
CA GLY A 336 11.77 9.67 6.00
C GLY A 336 10.27 9.39 6.07
N ALA A 337 9.71 8.58 5.16
CA ALA A 337 8.38 7.97 5.28
C ALA A 337 7.22 8.92 5.61
N ALA A 338 7.02 9.99 4.84
CA ALA A 338 6.06 11.06 5.12
C ALA A 338 6.23 11.69 6.54
N GLY A 339 7.48 11.72 7.02
CA GLY A 339 7.86 12.13 8.37
C GLY A 339 7.66 11.05 9.45
N MET A 340 7.13 9.88 9.12
CA MET A 340 6.83 8.81 10.07
C MET A 340 8.11 8.18 10.62
N LEU A 341 8.37 8.39 11.91
CA LEU A 341 9.48 7.75 12.62
C LEU A 341 9.00 6.44 13.24
N SER A 342 9.85 5.41 13.28
CA SER A 342 9.59 4.18 14.04
C SER A 342 10.79 3.78 14.89
N THR A 343 10.52 3.30 16.10
CA THR A 343 11.50 2.66 17.00
C THR A 343 11.32 1.14 17.07
N LEU A 344 10.49 0.54 16.19
CA LEU A 344 10.13 -0.87 16.25
C LEU A 344 11.34 -1.80 16.07
N GLY A 345 11.76 -2.45 17.16
CA GLY A 345 12.90 -3.36 17.16
C GLY A 345 14.26 -2.68 16.95
N ALA A 346 14.29 -1.35 17.02
CA ALA A 346 15.46 -0.52 16.72
C ALA A 346 16.16 -0.13 18.03
N ASP A 347 17.03 -1.04 18.52
CA ASP A 347 17.63 -0.97 19.86
C ASP A 347 19.05 -0.38 19.87
N LEU A 348 19.53 0.01 21.05
CA LEU A 348 20.89 0.49 21.30
C LEU A 348 21.40 -0.11 22.61
N LEU A 349 22.24 -1.15 22.50
CA LEU A 349 22.80 -1.88 23.63
C LEU A 349 23.38 -0.96 24.72
N ASP A 350 22.95 -1.16 25.96
CA ASP A 350 23.31 -0.33 27.12
C ASP A 350 23.55 -1.19 28.38
N MET A 351 24.60 -1.99 28.35
CA MET A 351 24.93 -3.04 29.34
C MET A 351 25.18 -2.55 30.78
N SER A 352 25.37 -1.24 30.98
CA SER A 352 25.56 -0.61 32.30
C SER A 352 24.24 -0.31 33.03
N ALA A 353 23.12 -0.30 32.30
CA ALA A 353 21.76 -0.19 32.83
C ALA A 353 20.83 -1.17 32.09
N PRO A 354 20.98 -2.49 32.32
CA PRO A 354 20.31 -3.53 31.53
C PRO A 354 18.79 -3.54 31.74
N THR A 355 18.09 -2.74 30.93
CA THR A 355 16.62 -2.71 30.83
C THR A 355 16.08 -3.90 30.04
N VAL A 356 14.83 -4.30 30.31
CA VAL A 356 14.10 -5.22 29.42
C VAL A 356 13.90 -4.53 28.06
N PRO A 357 14.41 -5.07 26.94
CA PRO A 357 14.27 -4.43 25.62
C PRO A 357 12.83 -4.60 25.12
N LEU A 358 12.02 -3.57 25.34
CA LEU A 358 10.66 -3.52 24.84
C LEU A 358 10.68 -2.96 23.42
N GLY A 359 10.27 -3.78 22.45
CA GLY A 359 10.13 -3.36 21.06
C GLY A 359 9.02 -2.32 20.91
N HIS A 360 9.36 -1.05 21.10
CA HIS A 360 8.41 0.05 21.06
C HIS A 360 7.91 0.28 19.62
N LEU A 361 6.63 -0.01 19.36
CA LEU A 361 5.94 0.50 18.18
C LEU A 361 5.52 1.95 18.43
N THR A 362 6.49 2.86 18.60
CA THR A 362 6.21 4.29 18.63
C THR A 362 6.29 4.79 17.19
N LEU A 363 5.13 4.99 16.56
CA LEU A 363 5.03 5.73 15.30
C LEU A 363 4.78 7.21 15.64
N SER A 364 5.54 8.14 15.07
CA SER A 364 5.41 9.57 15.40
C SER A 364 4.04 10.15 15.05
N HIS A 365 3.46 9.68 13.94
CA HIS A 365 2.13 9.98 13.43
C HIS A 365 1.76 8.93 12.38
N MET A 366 0.46 8.64 12.20
CA MET A 366 -0.04 7.77 11.12
C MET A 366 -0.84 8.53 10.04
N THR A 367 -0.81 9.87 10.08
CA THR A 367 -1.59 10.75 9.21
C THR A 367 -0.96 10.89 7.81
N CYS A 368 -0.91 9.79 7.06
CA CYS A 368 -0.63 9.78 5.62
C CYS A 368 -1.91 10.09 4.82
N THR A 369 -2.57 11.22 5.13
CA THR A 369 -3.95 11.52 4.68
C THR A 369 -4.13 11.67 3.16
N GLU A 370 -3.05 11.90 2.43
CA GLU A 370 -3.03 12.04 0.97
C GLU A 370 -2.62 10.74 0.25
N ASP A 371 -2.31 9.67 0.98
CA ASP A 371 -1.87 8.39 0.41
C ASP A 371 -2.90 7.26 0.55
N ALA A 372 -3.27 6.68 -0.60
CA ALA A 372 -4.18 5.54 -0.68
C ALA A 372 -3.56 4.19 -0.29
N ARG A 373 -2.25 4.10 0.02
CA ARG A 373 -1.55 2.85 0.40
C ARG A 373 -0.55 3.06 1.55
N PRO A 374 -0.99 3.57 2.72
CA PRO A 374 -0.12 4.11 3.77
C PRO A 374 0.78 3.05 4.43
N GLY A 375 0.47 1.76 4.25
CA GLY A 375 1.32 0.64 4.65
C GLY A 375 2.75 0.70 4.10
N ARG A 376 2.99 1.40 2.97
CA ARG A 376 4.36 1.62 2.46
C ARG A 376 5.19 2.56 3.34
N HIS A 377 4.57 3.61 3.88
CA HIS A 377 5.24 4.54 4.79
C HIS A 377 5.48 3.86 6.15
N VAL A 378 4.51 3.06 6.65
CA VAL A 378 4.71 2.23 7.85
C VAL A 378 5.87 1.23 7.67
N ALA A 379 5.95 0.57 6.51
CA ALA A 379 7.05 -0.32 6.17
C ALA A 379 8.39 0.42 6.12
N ARG A 380 8.42 1.58 5.46
CA ARG A 380 9.64 2.41 5.34
C ARG A 380 10.12 2.94 6.68
N ALA A 381 9.22 3.48 7.51
CA ALA A 381 9.53 4.00 8.84
C ALA A 381 10.21 2.94 9.73
N ALA A 382 9.73 1.69 9.69
CA ALA A 382 10.33 0.57 10.44
C ALA A 382 11.73 0.18 9.91
N VAL A 383 11.92 0.20 8.59
CA VAL A 383 13.19 -0.14 7.92
C VAL A 383 14.23 0.97 8.08
N GLU A 384 13.83 2.24 8.00
CA GLU A 384 14.70 3.40 8.26
C GLU A 384 15.03 3.55 9.74
N GLY A 385 14.06 3.37 10.64
CA GLY A 385 14.31 3.34 12.09
C GLY A 385 15.32 2.26 12.48
N SER A 386 15.24 1.09 11.83
CA SER A 386 16.23 0.02 11.96
C SER A 386 17.63 0.47 11.51
N ALA A 387 17.75 1.11 10.34
CA ALA A 387 19.03 1.64 9.84
C ALA A 387 19.58 2.78 10.72
N CYS A 388 18.72 3.65 11.26
CA CYS A 388 19.09 4.67 12.24
C CYS A 388 19.64 4.06 13.53
N ALA A 389 19.08 2.95 14.03
CA ALA A 389 19.67 2.22 15.15
C ALA A 389 21.05 1.64 14.81
N LEU A 390 21.26 1.08 13.61
CA LEU A 390 22.59 0.64 13.19
C LEU A 390 23.61 1.79 13.19
N ARG A 391 23.22 2.98 12.72
CA ARG A 391 24.07 4.18 12.80
C ARG A 391 24.38 4.59 14.24
N ALA A 392 23.39 4.62 15.13
CA ALA A 392 23.61 4.98 16.53
C ALA A 392 24.55 3.98 17.24
N ASN A 393 24.41 2.69 16.95
CA ASN A 393 25.34 1.66 17.44
C ASN A 393 26.76 1.87 16.89
N LEU A 394 26.91 2.21 15.60
CA LEU A 394 28.20 2.48 14.97
C LEU A 394 28.89 3.75 15.52
N GLU A 395 28.13 4.82 15.74
CA GLU A 395 28.63 6.06 16.37
C GLU A 395 29.09 5.80 17.81
N ARG A 396 28.38 4.94 18.57
CA ARG A 396 28.79 4.52 19.93
C ARG A 396 30.08 3.70 19.93
N LEU A 397 30.21 2.74 19.01
CA LEU A 397 31.43 1.95 18.79
C LEU A 397 32.62 2.86 18.42
N GLN A 398 32.42 3.80 17.48
CA GLN A 398 33.44 4.75 17.06
C GLN A 398 33.91 5.65 18.23
N ALA A 399 33.00 6.07 19.11
CA ALA A 399 33.32 6.90 20.27
C ALA A 399 34.19 6.18 21.32
N SER A 400 33.88 4.92 21.66
CA SER A 400 34.66 4.17 22.66
C SER A 400 36.05 3.76 22.13
N LEU A 401 36.15 3.43 20.83
CA LEU A 401 37.45 3.24 20.17
C LEU A 401 38.32 4.50 20.24
N ALA A 402 37.76 5.66 19.87
CA ALA A 402 38.46 6.94 19.89
C ALA A 402 38.93 7.35 21.29
N ALA A 403 38.13 7.06 22.34
CA ALA A 403 38.48 7.31 23.73
C ALA A 403 39.72 6.51 24.21
N GLN A 404 40.06 5.40 23.54
CA GLN A 404 41.20 4.55 23.86
C GLN A 404 42.32 4.61 22.79
N GLY A 405 42.25 5.57 21.87
CA GLY A 405 43.26 5.80 20.83
C GLY A 405 43.17 4.87 19.60
N ALA A 406 42.17 3.99 19.56
CA ALA A 406 41.85 3.19 18.38
C ALA A 406 40.96 3.99 17.40
N GLN A 407 40.85 3.53 16.15
CA GLN A 407 39.98 4.14 15.16
C GLN A 407 39.18 3.07 14.41
N LEU A 408 37.91 3.40 14.14
CA LEU A 408 37.05 2.67 13.21
C LEU A 408 37.55 2.93 11.78
N ASP A 409 37.63 1.88 10.95
CA ASP A 409 38.02 2.00 9.55
C ASP A 409 37.10 2.99 8.80
N SER A 410 37.67 3.70 7.83
CA SER A 410 36.94 4.56 6.89
C SER A 410 36.36 3.79 5.69
N GLY A 411 36.79 2.53 5.51
CA GLY A 411 36.23 1.59 4.54
C GLY A 411 34.79 1.18 4.80
N ALA A 412 34.30 0.29 3.94
CA ALA A 412 32.92 -0.15 3.92
C ALA A 412 32.52 -1.04 5.12
N ILE A 413 31.26 -0.93 5.54
CA ILE A 413 30.65 -1.80 6.55
C ILE A 413 30.22 -3.10 5.89
N ALA A 414 30.59 -4.27 6.42
CA ALA A 414 30.03 -5.52 5.92
C ALA A 414 28.61 -5.75 6.48
N LEU A 415 27.62 -6.03 5.64
CA LEU A 415 26.28 -6.48 6.06
C LEU A 415 26.08 -7.95 5.70
N SER A 416 25.63 -8.73 6.68
CA SER A 416 25.57 -10.20 6.60
C SER A 416 24.28 -10.76 7.19
N GLY A 417 24.07 -12.08 7.11
CA GLY A 417 22.88 -12.74 7.65
C GLY A 417 21.60 -12.61 6.80
N GLY A 418 20.44 -12.86 7.41
CA GLY A 418 19.16 -12.95 6.70
C GLY A 418 18.68 -11.62 6.09
N LEU A 419 18.93 -10.50 6.77
CA LEU A 419 18.52 -9.16 6.30
C LEU A 419 19.36 -8.68 5.10
N SER A 420 20.61 -9.15 4.93
CA SER A 420 21.46 -8.81 3.78
C SER A 420 20.97 -9.41 2.45
N ARG A 421 19.90 -10.21 2.46
CA ARG A 421 19.15 -10.64 1.27
C ARG A 421 18.35 -9.49 0.63
N SER A 422 18.04 -8.45 1.39
CA SER A 422 17.27 -7.29 0.90
C SER A 422 18.23 -6.20 0.43
N ASP A 423 18.28 -5.97 -0.87
CA ASP A 423 19.02 -4.85 -1.47
C ASP A 423 18.47 -3.51 -0.97
N VAL A 424 17.15 -3.39 -0.77
CA VAL A 424 16.48 -2.20 -0.23
C VAL A 424 16.96 -1.88 1.20
N PHE A 425 17.02 -2.88 2.08
CA PHE A 425 17.55 -2.69 3.43
C PHE A 425 19.04 -2.33 3.38
N THR A 426 19.82 -3.04 2.55
CA THR A 426 21.28 -2.83 2.45
C THR A 426 21.61 -1.41 1.95
N GLN A 427 20.87 -0.91 0.97
CA GLN A 427 21.00 0.46 0.46
C GLN A 427 20.60 1.50 1.52
N LEU A 428 19.45 1.33 2.20
CA LEU A 428 19.02 2.26 3.24
C LEU A 428 19.99 2.32 4.44
N VAL A 429 20.68 1.22 4.76
CA VAL A 429 21.77 1.24 5.75
C VAL A 429 22.96 2.05 5.25
N ALA A 430 23.34 1.96 3.97
CA ALA A 430 24.39 2.81 3.40
C ALA A 430 23.99 4.29 3.42
N ASP A 431 22.79 4.59 2.93
CA ASP A 431 22.21 5.93 2.81
C ASP A 431 22.11 6.67 4.16
N ILE A 432 21.72 5.97 5.23
CA ILE A 432 21.55 6.54 6.58
C ILE A 432 22.88 6.59 7.35
N THR A 433 23.75 5.57 7.24
CA THR A 433 25.08 5.58 7.88
C THR A 433 26.08 6.50 7.19
N GLY A 434 25.83 6.91 5.94
CA GLY A 434 26.75 7.71 5.13
C GLY A 434 28.02 6.96 4.73
N ARG A 435 28.02 5.62 4.81
CA ARG A 435 29.16 4.74 4.55
C ARG A 435 28.77 3.68 3.51
N GLU A 436 29.73 3.27 2.67
CA GLU A 436 29.53 2.13 1.78
C GLU A 436 29.18 0.87 2.60
N VAL A 437 28.19 0.10 2.14
CA VAL A 437 27.81 -1.18 2.72
C VAL A 437 28.07 -2.28 1.72
N VAL A 438 28.67 -3.38 2.17
CA VAL A 438 29.08 -4.50 1.32
C VAL A 438 28.46 -5.79 1.84
N ALA A 439 27.64 -6.44 1.00
CA ALA A 439 26.95 -7.67 1.35
C ALA A 439 27.52 -8.88 0.59
N ALA A 440 27.74 -9.99 1.29
CA ALA A 440 28.21 -11.22 0.66
C ALA A 440 27.21 -11.77 -0.39
N ALA A 441 27.72 -12.45 -1.41
CA ALA A 441 26.89 -13.16 -2.40
C ALA A 441 26.22 -14.42 -1.79
N PRO A 442 26.93 -15.34 -1.11
CA PRO A 442 26.28 -16.29 -0.21
C PRO A 442 25.89 -15.57 1.10
N TRP A 443 24.58 -15.31 1.28
CA TRP A 443 24.07 -14.65 2.48
C TRP A 443 24.17 -15.53 3.74
N GLN A 444 24.42 -16.83 3.59
CA GLN A 444 24.70 -17.80 4.67
C GLN A 444 26.13 -17.64 5.22
N THR A 445 26.53 -16.41 5.50
CA THR A 445 27.89 -16.00 5.92
C THR A 445 28.41 -16.77 7.14
N SER A 446 27.57 -17.08 8.12
CA SER A 446 27.96 -17.90 9.28
C SER A 446 28.32 -19.35 8.89
N ALA A 447 27.62 -19.95 7.91
CA ALA A 447 27.98 -21.25 7.38
C ALA A 447 29.26 -21.18 6.51
N LEU A 448 29.48 -20.07 5.81
CA LEU A 448 30.74 -19.81 5.09
C LEU A 448 31.92 -19.64 6.06
N GLY A 449 31.72 -18.98 7.22
CA GLY A 449 32.69 -18.95 8.32
C GLY A 449 33.12 -20.34 8.78
N ALA A 450 32.16 -21.26 8.92
CA ALA A 450 32.43 -22.66 9.21
C ALA A 450 33.19 -23.37 8.07
N VAL A 451 32.82 -23.14 6.79
CA VAL A 451 33.58 -23.65 5.63
C VAL A 451 35.03 -23.17 5.63
N LEU A 452 35.29 -21.89 5.94
CA LEU A 452 36.65 -21.33 6.05
C LEU A 452 37.45 -22.05 7.14
N CYS A 453 36.84 -22.29 8.31
CA CYS A 453 37.45 -23.06 9.39
C CYS A 453 37.78 -24.48 8.93
N ALA A 454 36.83 -25.19 8.31
CA ALA A 454 37.03 -26.53 7.77
C ALA A 454 38.18 -26.58 6.75
N GLY A 455 38.29 -25.58 5.87
CA GLY A 455 39.34 -25.47 4.86
C GLY A 455 40.74 -25.25 5.43
N VAL A 456 40.89 -24.32 6.39
CA VAL A 456 42.15 -24.10 7.11
C VAL A 456 42.52 -25.33 7.94
N GLY A 457 41.58 -25.90 8.68
CA GLY A 457 41.80 -27.09 9.49
C GLY A 457 42.21 -28.30 8.65
N ALA A 458 41.57 -28.54 7.51
CA ALA A 458 41.97 -29.58 6.56
C ALA A 458 43.33 -29.33 5.88
N GLY A 459 43.73 -28.06 5.74
CA GLY A 459 44.94 -27.64 5.05
C GLY A 459 44.76 -27.32 3.56
N HIS A 460 43.52 -27.06 3.10
CA HIS A 460 43.26 -26.50 1.76
C HIS A 460 43.77 -25.06 1.63
N TYR A 461 43.75 -24.32 2.74
CA TYR A 461 44.28 -22.96 2.84
C TYR A 461 45.32 -22.90 3.97
N ALA A 462 46.37 -22.09 3.77
CA ALA A 462 47.45 -21.95 4.76
C ALA A 462 46.99 -21.21 6.04
N ASP A 463 46.07 -20.27 5.88
CA ASP A 463 45.50 -19.43 6.94
C ASP A 463 44.13 -18.89 6.52
N PHE A 464 43.48 -18.17 7.44
CA PHE A 464 42.16 -17.57 7.22
C PHE A 464 42.15 -16.42 6.19
N ALA A 465 43.27 -15.74 5.94
CA ALA A 465 43.34 -14.68 4.93
C ALA A 465 43.38 -15.28 3.52
N ALA A 466 44.14 -16.35 3.31
CA ALA A 466 44.14 -17.13 2.07
C ALA A 466 42.75 -17.76 1.80
N ALA A 467 42.10 -18.30 2.83
CA ALA A 467 40.76 -18.86 2.72
C ALA A 467 39.71 -17.79 2.38
N GLY A 468 39.74 -16.64 3.07
CA GLY A 468 38.83 -15.52 2.84
C GLY A 468 39.01 -14.86 1.47
N ALA A 469 40.26 -14.74 0.99
CA ALA A 469 40.56 -14.24 -0.35
C ALA A 469 40.00 -15.17 -1.46
N ALA A 470 39.98 -16.48 -1.22
CA ALA A 470 39.42 -17.45 -2.17
C ALA A 470 37.88 -17.46 -2.17
N LEU A 471 37.24 -17.50 -0.99
CA LEU A 471 35.80 -17.80 -0.87
C LEU A 471 34.90 -16.59 -0.56
N CYS A 472 35.44 -15.48 -0.06
CA CYS A 472 34.68 -14.26 0.28
C CYS A 472 34.83 -13.14 -0.77
N ALA A 473 35.24 -13.48 -2.00
CA ALA A 473 35.51 -12.53 -3.08
C ALA A 473 34.22 -11.95 -3.71
N ASN A 474 33.15 -12.74 -3.83
CA ASN A 474 31.90 -12.30 -4.46
C ASN A 474 31.05 -11.48 -3.48
N ARG A 475 30.92 -10.17 -3.73
CA ARG A 475 30.18 -9.21 -2.89
C ARG A 475 29.35 -8.24 -3.73
N ARG A 476 28.22 -7.79 -3.18
CA ARG A 476 27.42 -6.67 -3.67
C ARG A 476 27.84 -5.41 -2.90
N HIS A 477 28.00 -4.30 -3.61
CA HIS A 477 28.45 -3.01 -3.07
C HIS A 477 27.32 -1.98 -3.17
N PHE A 478 27.04 -1.30 -2.07
CA PHE A 478 25.97 -0.30 -1.93
C PHE A 478 26.59 1.01 -1.45
N THR A 479 26.72 1.98 -2.36
CA THR A 479 27.25 3.31 -2.05
C THR A 479 26.12 4.23 -1.59
N PRO A 480 26.31 5.07 -0.55
CA PRO A 480 25.28 6.00 -0.09
C PRO A 480 24.86 6.96 -1.19
N ASP A 481 23.55 7.13 -1.36
CA ASP A 481 22.99 8.19 -2.18
C ASP A 481 23.30 9.56 -1.54
N ARG A 482 23.99 10.41 -2.31
CA ARG A 482 24.43 11.73 -1.87
C ARG A 482 23.34 12.79 -2.00
N ASP A 483 22.38 12.59 -2.89
CA ASP A 483 21.30 13.56 -3.12
C ASP A 483 20.31 13.52 -1.93
N ASN A 484 20.15 12.33 -1.33
CA ASN A 484 19.35 12.11 -0.12
C ASN A 484 20.11 12.33 1.20
N ALA A 485 21.42 12.58 1.18
CA ALA A 485 22.24 12.64 2.40
C ALA A 485 21.79 13.69 3.43
N ALA A 486 21.27 14.83 2.98
CA ALA A 486 20.73 15.87 3.87
C ALA A 486 19.42 15.42 4.56
N ALA A 487 18.52 14.77 3.81
CA ALA A 487 17.28 14.21 4.35
C ALA A 487 17.56 13.08 5.35
N ASN A 488 18.51 12.19 5.03
CA ASN A 488 18.91 11.08 5.89
C ASN A 488 19.57 11.57 7.19
N ALA A 489 20.35 12.65 7.15
CA ALA A 489 20.90 13.29 8.36
C ALA A 489 19.79 13.90 9.24
N GLN A 490 18.85 14.65 8.64
CA GLN A 490 17.71 15.22 9.36
C GLN A 490 16.79 14.15 9.95
N LEU A 491 16.57 13.05 9.22
CA LEU A 491 15.85 11.86 9.67
C LEU A 491 16.52 11.24 10.89
N TYR A 492 17.83 10.98 10.81
CA TYR A 492 18.60 10.44 11.94
C TYR A 492 18.55 11.35 13.17
N ASP A 493 18.82 12.65 13.02
CA ASP A 493 18.80 13.61 14.13
C ASP A 493 17.42 13.73 14.79
N THR A 494 16.34 13.53 14.02
CA THR A 494 14.96 13.59 14.54
C THR A 494 14.56 12.27 15.18
N TRP A 495 14.90 11.13 14.56
CA TRP A 495 14.72 9.80 15.13
C TRP A 495 15.49 9.62 16.44
N ASN A 496 16.73 10.08 16.52
CA ASN A 496 17.58 9.97 17.71
C ASN A 496 16.98 10.77 18.90
N ARG A 497 16.49 12.00 18.66
CA ARG A 497 15.75 12.80 19.65
C ARG A 497 14.41 12.18 20.07
N PHE A 498 13.73 11.51 19.13
CA PHE A 498 12.49 10.79 19.40
C PHE A 498 12.72 9.53 20.25
N ARG A 499 13.79 8.76 19.98
CA ARG A 499 14.20 7.59 20.78
C ARG A 499 14.47 7.97 22.24
N GLU A 500 15.25 9.02 22.50
CA GLU A 500 15.58 9.41 23.88
C GLU A 500 14.33 9.81 24.67
N ARG A 501 13.44 10.63 24.09
CA ARG A 501 12.16 11.00 24.71
C ARG A 501 11.24 9.79 24.95
N ALA A 502 11.23 8.83 24.03
CA ALA A 502 10.49 7.58 24.19
C ALA A 502 11.10 6.71 25.32
N ARG A 503 12.43 6.71 25.49
CA ARG A 503 13.13 6.03 26.59
C ARG A 503 12.80 6.66 27.94
N GLU A 504 12.90 7.99 28.05
CA GLU A 504 12.60 8.77 29.27
C GLU A 504 11.19 8.50 29.81
N SER A 505 10.20 8.37 28.91
CA SER A 505 8.80 8.17 29.25
C SER A 505 8.41 6.69 29.41
N THR A 506 8.89 5.79 28.54
CA THR A 506 8.40 4.41 28.49
C THR A 506 9.17 3.46 29.42
N ALA A 507 10.45 3.71 29.72
CA ALA A 507 11.22 2.84 30.61
C ALA A 507 10.72 2.83 32.07
N PRO A 508 10.30 3.96 32.67
CA PRO A 508 9.66 3.95 33.99
C PRO A 508 8.32 3.21 33.98
N LEU A 509 7.43 3.53 33.03
CA LEU A 509 6.13 2.85 32.85
C LEU A 509 6.30 1.33 32.64
N ALA A 510 7.38 0.91 31.97
CA ALA A 510 7.74 -0.50 31.83
C ALA A 510 8.15 -1.14 33.16
N ALA A 511 9.02 -0.50 33.93
CA ALA A 511 9.42 -1.00 35.25
C ALA A 511 8.23 -1.08 36.22
N GLU A 512 7.31 -0.11 36.18
CA GLU A 512 6.15 -0.02 37.08
C GLU A 512 4.95 -0.89 36.65
N HIS A 513 4.76 -1.16 35.35
CA HIS A 513 3.58 -1.89 34.85
C HIS A 513 3.91 -3.21 34.16
N LEU A 514 5.03 -3.31 33.43
CA LEU A 514 5.40 -4.55 32.76
C LEU A 514 6.18 -5.50 33.68
N LEU A 515 7.02 -5.02 34.60
CA LEU A 515 7.65 -5.92 35.58
C LEU A 515 6.61 -6.67 36.45
N PRO A 516 5.53 -6.03 36.95
CA PRO A 516 4.44 -6.75 37.63
C PRO A 516 3.52 -7.57 36.73
N ARG A 517 3.38 -7.24 35.44
CA ARG A 517 2.58 -8.01 34.46
C ARG A 517 3.32 -9.20 33.83
N MET A 518 4.65 -9.15 33.71
CA MET A 518 5.47 -10.33 33.41
C MET A 518 5.34 -11.39 34.51
N LEU A 519 4.93 -10.99 35.71
CA LEU A 519 4.53 -11.88 36.80
C LEU A 519 3.03 -12.24 36.80
N ARG A 520 2.16 -11.54 36.02
CA ARG A 520 0.68 -11.64 36.03
C ARG A 520 -0.03 -11.21 34.71
N GLU A 521 -0.37 -12.21 33.89
CA GLU A 521 -1.53 -12.31 32.95
C GLU A 521 -1.58 -11.50 31.60
N PRO A 522 -2.42 -11.90 30.60
CA PRO A 522 -2.14 -11.70 29.15
C PRO A 522 -3.02 -10.69 28.34
N ALA A 523 -2.66 -10.47 27.06
CA ALA A 523 -3.12 -9.38 26.17
C ALA A 523 -3.72 -9.81 24.79
N PRO A 524 -4.43 -8.89 24.09
CA PRO A 524 -4.18 -8.43 22.68
C PRO A 524 -3.98 -6.87 22.63
N ALA A 525 -3.73 -6.08 21.55
CA ALA A 525 -3.87 -6.08 20.06
C ALA A 525 -5.12 -5.33 19.46
N ALA A 526 -4.92 -4.23 18.71
CA ALA A 526 -5.94 -3.24 18.23
C ALA A 526 -5.64 -2.67 16.80
N VAL A 527 -6.45 -1.74 16.23
CA VAL A 527 -6.11 -0.66 15.20
C VAL A 527 -7.34 0.14 14.67
N ALA A 528 -7.15 1.36 14.09
CA ALA A 528 -8.15 2.34 13.56
C ALA A 528 -7.83 2.89 12.12
N HIS A 529 -8.58 3.87 11.51
CA HIS A 529 -8.34 4.57 10.18
C HIS A 529 -9.10 5.96 10.00
N SER A 530 -8.92 6.77 8.91
CA SER A 530 -9.26 8.25 8.80
C SER A 530 -9.65 8.87 7.38
N PRO A 531 -10.05 10.19 7.19
CA PRO A 531 -10.86 10.76 6.03
C PRO A 531 -10.39 12.05 5.19
N PRO A 532 -11.19 12.65 4.22
CA PRO A 532 -10.83 13.71 3.18
C PRO A 532 -11.77 14.98 2.99
N ARG A 533 -11.62 15.88 1.94
CA ARG A 533 -12.70 16.74 1.23
C ARG A 533 -12.28 17.95 0.28
N GLU A 534 -12.69 17.97 -1.03
CA GLU A 534 -13.45 19.04 -1.83
C GLU A 534 -13.81 18.55 -3.29
N ARG A 535 -14.32 19.37 -4.28
CA ARG A 535 -15.10 18.88 -5.50
C ARG A 535 -15.15 19.74 -6.84
N PRO A 536 -14.70 19.23 -8.03
CA PRO A 536 -14.87 19.76 -9.43
C PRO A 536 -16.09 19.26 -10.27
N VAL A 537 -16.07 19.40 -11.62
CA VAL A 537 -17.13 18.93 -12.59
C VAL A 537 -16.56 18.06 -13.74
N ALA A 538 -17.33 17.08 -14.25
CA ALA A 538 -16.91 16.09 -15.26
C ALA A 538 -17.96 15.71 -16.34
N LEU A 539 -17.50 15.41 -17.57
CA LEU A 539 -18.26 14.60 -18.56
C LEU A 539 -17.76 13.16 -18.57
N VAL A 540 -18.68 12.20 -18.63
CA VAL A 540 -18.42 10.78 -18.86
C VAL A 540 -19.14 10.27 -20.12
N SER A 541 -18.39 10.15 -21.21
CA SER A 541 -18.83 9.64 -22.53
C SER A 541 -18.42 8.17 -22.78
N ALA A 542 -17.43 7.68 -22.03
CA ALA A 542 -17.17 6.25 -21.89
C ALA A 542 -18.40 5.54 -21.30
N SER A 543 -18.62 4.27 -21.62
CA SER A 543 -19.63 3.48 -20.92
C SER A 543 -19.20 3.30 -19.45
N PHE A 544 -20.05 3.66 -18.50
CA PHE A 544 -19.71 3.71 -17.07
C PHE A 544 -20.84 3.06 -16.28
N ASP A 545 -20.54 2.50 -15.11
CA ASP A 545 -21.56 1.97 -14.23
C ASP A 545 -22.14 3.03 -13.28
N GLU A 546 -23.39 2.83 -12.89
CA GLU A 546 -24.14 3.69 -11.98
C GLU A 546 -23.39 3.94 -10.64
N ALA A 547 -22.68 2.96 -10.08
CA ALA A 547 -21.98 3.16 -8.81
C ALA A 547 -20.69 3.97 -8.97
N SER A 548 -19.97 3.86 -10.09
CA SER A 548 -18.84 4.78 -10.38
C SER A 548 -19.31 6.17 -10.77
N LEU A 549 -20.47 6.30 -11.44
CA LEU A 549 -21.11 7.59 -11.69
C LEU A 549 -21.57 8.25 -10.38
N GLN A 550 -22.14 7.50 -9.44
CA GLN A 550 -22.47 8.00 -8.10
C GLN A 550 -21.22 8.27 -7.25
N ARG A 551 -20.13 7.51 -7.41
CA ARG A 551 -18.86 7.72 -6.67
C ARG A 551 -18.13 8.97 -7.15
N LEU A 552 -18.11 9.21 -8.47
CA LEU A 552 -17.68 10.48 -9.03
C LEU A 552 -18.68 11.58 -8.62
N GLY A 553 -19.98 11.39 -8.85
CA GLY A 553 -21.08 12.30 -8.48
C GLY A 553 -21.09 12.74 -7.02
N ALA A 554 -20.55 11.91 -6.12
CA ALA A 554 -20.34 12.26 -4.74
C ALA A 554 -19.17 13.23 -4.52
N ARG A 555 -18.16 13.29 -5.38
CA ARG A 555 -16.93 14.08 -5.21
C ARG A 555 -16.66 15.07 -6.35
N MET A 556 -17.45 15.05 -7.40
CA MET A 556 -17.47 15.99 -8.52
C MET A 556 -18.87 15.95 -9.14
N ASP A 557 -19.32 17.02 -9.77
CA ASP A 557 -20.61 17.01 -10.47
C ASP A 557 -20.45 16.32 -11.84
N VAL A 558 -21.22 15.27 -12.13
CA VAL A 558 -21.02 14.37 -13.28
C VAL A 558 -22.19 14.40 -14.24
N GLU A 559 -21.89 14.62 -15.53
CA GLU A 559 -22.80 14.29 -16.63
C GLU A 559 -22.39 12.96 -17.28
N TYR A 560 -23.35 12.06 -17.50
CA TYR A 560 -23.15 10.78 -18.19
C TYR A 560 -23.87 10.77 -19.53
N ALA A 561 -23.12 10.52 -20.61
CA ALA A 561 -23.61 10.52 -21.99
C ALA A 561 -22.88 9.44 -22.82
N SER A 562 -23.09 8.17 -22.47
CA SER A 562 -22.33 7.05 -23.02
C SER A 562 -22.58 6.80 -24.52
N PHE A 563 -21.48 6.66 -25.28
CA PHE A 563 -21.53 6.36 -26.72
C PHE A 563 -22.28 5.06 -27.05
N ARG A 564 -22.41 4.12 -26.09
CA ARG A 564 -23.13 2.86 -26.28
C ARG A 564 -24.64 3.04 -26.22
N ASP A 565 -25.10 4.00 -25.43
CA ASP A 565 -26.52 4.27 -25.19
C ASP A 565 -27.08 5.32 -26.17
N HIS A 566 -26.22 6.24 -26.65
CA HIS A 566 -26.55 7.25 -27.67
C HIS A 566 -26.08 6.91 -29.10
N HIS A 567 -25.35 5.79 -29.28
CA HIS A 567 -24.84 5.28 -30.57
C HIS A 567 -24.02 6.30 -31.42
N ARG A 568 -23.41 7.31 -30.78
CA ARG A 568 -22.67 8.41 -31.43
C ARG A 568 -21.27 8.56 -30.82
N LEU A 569 -20.29 8.88 -31.66
CA LEU A 569 -18.92 9.25 -31.27
C LEU A 569 -18.79 10.78 -31.28
N LEU A 570 -18.06 11.34 -30.32
CA LEU A 570 -17.75 12.77 -30.27
C LEU A 570 -16.35 13.04 -30.85
N THR A 571 -16.27 13.92 -31.84
CA THR A 571 -15.00 14.30 -32.51
C THR A 571 -15.09 15.73 -33.01
N GLY A 572 -13.97 16.45 -33.12
CA GLY A 572 -14.02 17.79 -33.71
C GLY A 572 -14.97 18.72 -32.93
N PRO A 573 -15.70 19.63 -33.60
CA PRO A 573 -16.69 20.54 -33.02
C PRO A 573 -17.88 19.93 -32.25
N ASP A 574 -18.03 18.60 -32.15
CA ASP A 574 -19.03 18.01 -31.24
C ASP A 574 -18.49 17.82 -29.81
N LEU A 575 -17.20 17.50 -29.68
CA LEU A 575 -16.60 17.02 -28.44
C LEU A 575 -16.42 18.13 -27.39
N VAL A 576 -15.53 19.08 -27.70
CA VAL A 576 -15.89 20.50 -27.77
C VAL A 576 -17.07 20.93 -26.91
N ALA A 577 -18.29 20.76 -27.41
CA ALA A 577 -19.48 21.34 -26.85
C ALA A 577 -19.82 20.62 -25.55
N ALA A 578 -19.76 19.28 -25.58
CA ALA A 578 -19.92 18.46 -24.39
C ALA A 578 -18.83 18.67 -23.31
N LEU A 579 -17.74 19.40 -23.62
CA LEU A 579 -16.57 19.58 -22.76
C LEU A 579 -16.27 21.00 -22.28
N ALA A 580 -17.09 21.99 -22.63
CA ALA A 580 -17.03 23.29 -21.98
C ALA A 580 -17.06 23.15 -20.44
N ASP A 581 -16.08 23.78 -19.80
CA ASP A 581 -15.95 24.03 -18.35
C ASP A 581 -16.19 22.85 -17.40
N ARG A 582 -16.14 21.64 -17.95
CA ARG A 582 -15.94 20.40 -17.23
C ARG A 582 -14.45 20.26 -17.08
N GLN A 583 -13.96 20.42 -15.85
CA GLN A 583 -12.53 20.31 -15.57
C GLN A 583 -12.02 18.89 -15.85
N VAL A 584 -12.93 17.91 -15.99
CA VAL A 584 -12.65 16.51 -16.31
C VAL A 584 -13.40 16.03 -17.56
N PHE A 585 -12.71 15.30 -18.42
CA PHE A 585 -13.30 14.46 -19.47
C PHE A 585 -13.01 12.98 -19.24
N VAL A 586 -13.98 12.09 -19.45
CA VAL A 586 -13.81 10.63 -19.51
C VAL A 586 -14.38 10.06 -20.82
N THR A 587 -13.58 9.28 -21.56
CA THR A 587 -13.93 8.74 -22.90
C THR A 587 -13.37 7.34 -23.18
N GLU A 588 -14.09 6.51 -23.93
CA GLU A 588 -13.59 5.22 -24.44
C GLU A 588 -13.11 5.29 -25.91
N VAL A 589 -13.64 6.22 -26.71
CA VAL A 589 -13.61 6.16 -28.19
C VAL A 589 -13.55 7.52 -28.90
N ASP A 590 -13.83 8.61 -28.18
CA ASP A 590 -14.02 9.96 -28.69
C ASP A 590 -12.68 10.66 -28.94
N VAL A 591 -12.57 11.46 -29.99
CA VAL A 591 -11.26 11.93 -30.49
C VAL A 591 -10.96 13.33 -29.99
N LEU A 592 -9.99 13.44 -29.08
CA LEU A 592 -9.56 14.69 -28.44
C LEU A 592 -8.15 15.09 -28.92
N ASP A 593 -8.10 16.07 -29.79
CA ASP A 593 -6.92 16.42 -30.58
C ASP A 593 -6.37 17.84 -30.38
N LEU A 594 -6.36 18.70 -31.39
CA LEU A 594 -5.56 19.94 -31.40
C LEU A 594 -6.28 21.07 -32.16
N ALA A 595 -7.10 21.88 -31.49
CA ALA A 595 -7.30 23.33 -31.77
C ALA A 595 -8.37 24.15 -30.97
N ALA A 596 -9.23 23.72 -30.04
CA ALA A 596 -9.38 22.44 -29.34
C ALA A 596 -8.68 22.51 -28.00
N LEU A 597 -7.56 21.84 -27.73
CA LEU A 597 -6.87 22.08 -26.45
C LEU A 597 -6.52 23.58 -26.25
N GLN A 598 -6.36 24.34 -27.34
CA GLN A 598 -6.36 25.81 -27.37
C GLN A 598 -7.67 26.47 -26.91
N GLN A 599 -8.84 25.93 -27.29
CA GLN A 599 -10.17 26.42 -26.93
C GLN A 599 -10.75 25.77 -25.67
N LEU A 600 -10.08 24.79 -25.02
CA LEU A 600 -10.50 24.07 -23.80
C LEU A 600 -9.90 24.65 -22.48
N PRO A 601 -9.93 25.97 -22.16
CA PRO A 601 -9.11 26.54 -21.08
C PRO A 601 -9.50 26.13 -19.66
N GLN A 602 -10.75 25.70 -19.44
CA GLN A 602 -11.19 25.12 -18.17
C GLN A 602 -10.96 23.61 -18.05
N LEU A 603 -10.71 22.88 -19.15
CA LEU A 603 -10.34 21.47 -19.06
C LEU A 603 -9.03 21.36 -18.27
N ARG A 604 -9.04 20.54 -17.21
CA ARG A 604 -7.88 20.26 -16.36
C ARG A 604 -7.34 18.86 -16.61
N VAL A 605 -8.22 17.86 -16.76
CA VAL A 605 -7.86 16.44 -16.84
C VAL A 605 -8.66 15.73 -17.94
N VAL A 606 -8.01 14.81 -18.64
CA VAL A 606 -8.64 13.86 -19.57
C VAL A 606 -8.43 12.45 -19.04
N ALA A 607 -9.38 11.54 -19.24
CA ALA A 607 -9.24 10.15 -18.86
C ALA A 607 -9.74 9.21 -19.97
N ALA A 608 -8.82 8.43 -20.54
CA ALA A 608 -9.16 7.42 -21.54
C ALA A 608 -9.50 6.09 -20.87
N CYS A 609 -10.74 5.61 -21.02
CA CYS A 609 -11.18 4.25 -20.71
C CYS A 609 -10.58 3.22 -21.68
N ARG A 610 -9.26 3.21 -21.84
CA ARG A 610 -8.48 2.31 -22.70
C ARG A 610 -7.16 1.94 -22.00
N GLY A 611 -6.51 0.87 -22.45
CA GLY A 611 -5.12 0.58 -22.09
C GLY A 611 -4.12 1.55 -22.73
N ASP A 612 -4.44 2.05 -23.93
CA ASP A 612 -3.72 3.09 -24.66
C ASP A 612 -4.71 4.17 -25.13
N ALA A 613 -4.44 5.44 -24.83
CA ALA A 613 -5.27 6.57 -25.27
C ALA A 613 -4.96 6.95 -26.73
N VAL A 614 -5.17 6.04 -27.68
CA VAL A 614 -4.90 6.30 -29.11
C VAL A 614 -5.79 7.41 -29.69
N ASN A 615 -6.94 7.66 -29.06
CA ASN A 615 -7.93 8.68 -29.35
C ASN A 615 -7.66 10.05 -28.69
N VAL A 616 -6.57 10.20 -27.93
CA VAL A 616 -6.20 11.47 -27.28
C VAL A 616 -4.81 11.92 -27.74
N ASP A 617 -4.67 13.20 -28.09
CA ASP A 617 -3.37 13.82 -28.40
C ASP A 617 -2.60 14.13 -27.11
N VAL A 618 -1.92 13.10 -26.59
CA VAL A 618 -1.13 13.19 -25.35
C VAL A 618 -0.01 14.23 -25.45
N GLU A 619 0.53 14.51 -26.65
CA GLU A 619 1.58 15.53 -26.84
C GLU A 619 1.00 16.94 -26.77
N ALA A 620 -0.16 17.17 -27.39
CA ALA A 620 -0.91 18.42 -27.24
C ALA A 620 -1.37 18.65 -25.79
N CYS A 621 -1.94 17.64 -25.12
CA CYS A 621 -2.32 17.73 -23.70
C CYS A 621 -1.11 18.09 -22.82
N SER A 622 0.08 17.53 -23.13
CA SER A 622 1.34 17.86 -22.44
C SER A 622 1.77 19.32 -22.64
N ALA A 623 1.50 19.90 -23.81
CA ALA A 623 1.79 21.31 -24.06
C ALA A 623 0.92 22.23 -23.19
N PHE A 624 -0.38 21.91 -23.07
CA PHE A 624 -1.35 22.64 -22.23
C PHE A 624 -1.29 22.29 -20.73
N GLY A 625 -0.39 21.40 -20.30
CA GLY A 625 -0.30 20.98 -18.89
C GLY A 625 -1.48 20.16 -18.38
N ILE A 626 -2.26 19.55 -19.28
CA ILE A 626 -3.44 18.72 -18.97
C ILE A 626 -3.00 17.25 -18.79
N PRO A 627 -3.17 16.63 -17.60
CA PRO A 627 -2.91 15.21 -17.43
C PRO A 627 -3.92 14.35 -18.20
N VAL A 628 -3.40 13.33 -18.88
CA VAL A 628 -4.19 12.30 -19.57
C VAL A 628 -4.09 11.01 -18.76
N LEU A 629 -5.10 10.76 -17.94
CA LEU A 629 -5.32 9.50 -17.27
C LEU A 629 -5.69 8.41 -18.29
N PHE A 630 -5.49 7.14 -17.92
CA PHE A 630 -5.97 6.00 -18.69
C PHE A 630 -6.46 4.86 -17.79
N ALA A 631 -7.08 3.82 -18.36
CA ALA A 631 -7.69 2.71 -17.61
C ALA A 631 -6.92 1.39 -17.81
N PRO A 632 -5.70 1.24 -17.24
CA PRO A 632 -4.87 0.05 -17.40
C PRO A 632 -5.59 -1.20 -16.89
N GLY A 633 -5.78 -2.18 -17.78
CA GLY A 633 -6.38 -3.46 -17.40
C GLY A 633 -7.89 -3.44 -17.13
N ARG A 634 -8.64 -2.42 -17.56
CA ARG A 634 -10.11 -2.36 -17.38
C ARG A 634 -10.87 -3.64 -17.77
N ASN A 635 -10.40 -4.34 -18.80
CA ASN A 635 -11.00 -5.58 -19.29
C ASN A 635 -10.33 -6.85 -18.73
N ALA A 636 -9.32 -6.74 -17.88
CA ALA A 636 -8.51 -7.88 -17.41
C ALA A 636 -9.35 -8.94 -16.67
N ILE A 637 -10.41 -8.52 -15.96
CA ILE A 637 -11.38 -9.41 -15.32
C ILE A 637 -12.11 -10.24 -16.39
N ALA A 638 -12.81 -9.58 -17.32
CA ALA A 638 -13.57 -10.23 -18.40
C ALA A 638 -12.71 -11.12 -19.32
N VAL A 639 -11.54 -10.63 -19.73
CA VAL A 639 -10.59 -11.40 -20.57
C VAL A 639 -10.09 -12.63 -19.82
N ALA A 640 -9.89 -12.53 -18.51
CA ALA A 640 -9.49 -13.66 -17.68
C ALA A 640 -10.62 -14.67 -17.43
N ASP A 641 -11.86 -14.21 -17.28
CA ASP A 641 -13.04 -15.08 -17.23
C ASP A 641 -13.18 -15.87 -18.53
N LEU A 642 -13.06 -15.21 -19.69
CA LEU A 642 -13.12 -15.91 -20.98
C LEU A 642 -11.93 -16.86 -21.18
N ALA A 643 -10.72 -16.49 -20.77
CA ALA A 643 -9.55 -17.38 -20.86
C ALA A 643 -9.73 -18.67 -20.02
N VAL A 644 -10.23 -18.57 -18.79
CA VAL A 644 -10.53 -19.74 -17.94
C VAL A 644 -11.74 -20.52 -18.47
N ALA A 645 -12.78 -19.84 -18.98
CA ALA A 645 -13.91 -20.48 -19.64
C ALA A 645 -13.50 -21.24 -20.92
N PHE A 646 -12.51 -20.73 -21.66
CA PHE A 646 -11.89 -21.42 -22.81
C PHE A 646 -11.08 -22.64 -22.37
N MET A 647 -10.25 -22.55 -21.33
CA MET A 647 -9.54 -23.70 -20.76
C MET A 647 -10.54 -24.81 -20.39
N LEU A 648 -11.61 -24.47 -19.67
CA LEU A 648 -12.70 -25.40 -19.30
C LEU A 648 -13.45 -25.95 -20.52
N SER A 649 -13.76 -25.11 -21.51
CA SER A 649 -14.54 -25.51 -22.69
C SER A 649 -13.78 -26.43 -23.63
N LEU A 650 -12.46 -26.21 -23.78
CA LEU A 650 -11.54 -27.11 -24.48
C LEU A 650 -11.38 -28.43 -23.71
N ALA A 651 -11.00 -28.35 -22.42
CA ALA A 651 -10.79 -29.51 -21.56
C ALA A 651 -12.01 -30.44 -21.52
N ARG A 652 -13.23 -29.88 -21.56
CA ARG A 652 -14.50 -30.62 -21.49
C ARG A 652 -15.24 -30.75 -22.83
N LYS A 653 -14.63 -30.34 -23.95
CA LYS A 653 -15.17 -30.42 -25.32
C LYS A 653 -16.60 -29.85 -25.47
N LEU A 654 -16.94 -28.79 -24.73
CA LEU A 654 -18.33 -28.34 -24.56
C LEU A 654 -19.05 -27.94 -25.87
N PRO A 655 -18.43 -27.22 -26.83
CA PRO A 655 -19.09 -26.88 -28.09
C PRO A 655 -19.42 -28.11 -28.93
N ALA A 656 -18.47 -29.06 -29.03
CA ALA A 656 -18.64 -30.32 -29.74
C ALA A 656 -19.73 -31.20 -29.09
N ALA A 657 -19.83 -31.22 -27.76
CA ALA A 657 -20.90 -31.93 -27.04
C ALA A 657 -22.29 -31.34 -27.34
N GLY A 658 -22.41 -30.00 -27.35
CA GLY A 658 -23.63 -29.32 -27.76
C GLY A 658 -24.00 -29.55 -29.23
N GLN A 659 -23.01 -29.65 -30.13
CA GLN A 659 -23.22 -29.95 -31.55
C GLN A 659 -23.60 -31.42 -31.78
N PHE A 660 -23.01 -32.35 -31.03
CA PHE A 660 -23.33 -33.78 -31.10
C PHE A 660 -24.82 -34.03 -30.82
N LEU A 661 -25.36 -33.44 -29.75
CA LEU A 661 -26.79 -33.55 -29.42
C LEU A 661 -27.74 -32.89 -30.43
N ARG A 662 -27.23 -32.05 -31.34
CA ARG A 662 -27.99 -31.44 -32.45
C ARG A 662 -27.96 -32.27 -33.75
N GLN A 663 -27.28 -33.43 -33.77
CA GLN A 663 -27.27 -34.32 -34.94
C GLN A 663 -28.64 -34.99 -35.14
N PRO A 664 -29.16 -35.14 -36.38
CA PRO A 664 -30.50 -35.69 -36.63
C PRO A 664 -30.73 -37.15 -36.15
N ASP A 665 -29.67 -37.90 -35.87
CA ASP A 665 -29.72 -39.28 -35.33
C ASP A 665 -29.66 -39.36 -33.79
N CYS A 666 -29.52 -38.22 -33.10
CA CYS A 666 -29.70 -38.07 -31.65
C CYS A 666 -31.19 -38.12 -31.25
N THR A 667 -31.85 -39.24 -31.55
CA THR A 667 -33.25 -39.48 -31.22
C THR A 667 -33.45 -39.80 -29.73
N ALA A 668 -34.63 -39.43 -29.20
CA ALA A 668 -34.97 -39.67 -27.80
C ALA A 668 -34.91 -41.17 -27.45
N GLY A 669 -34.23 -41.49 -26.34
CA GLY A 669 -34.02 -42.88 -25.90
C GLY A 669 -32.87 -43.64 -26.58
N ASN A 670 -32.14 -43.03 -27.54
CA ASN A 670 -31.02 -43.66 -28.22
C ASN A 670 -29.76 -43.77 -27.33
N MET A 671 -29.76 -44.73 -26.41
CA MET A 671 -28.63 -44.99 -25.51
C MET A 671 -27.34 -45.43 -26.24
N GLY A 672 -27.45 -45.97 -27.46
CA GLY A 672 -26.27 -46.26 -28.30
C GLY A 672 -25.54 -44.99 -28.72
N LYS A 673 -26.31 -43.96 -29.11
CA LYS A 673 -25.78 -42.62 -29.44
C LYS A 673 -25.19 -41.92 -28.21
N MET A 674 -25.78 -42.09 -27.02
CA MET A 674 -25.17 -41.65 -25.76
C MET A 674 -23.86 -42.39 -25.46
N GLY A 675 -23.79 -43.71 -25.72
CA GLY A 675 -22.54 -44.48 -25.60
C GLY A 675 -21.43 -44.00 -26.54
N GLN A 676 -21.78 -43.61 -27.77
CA GLN A 676 -20.86 -42.94 -28.69
C GLN A 676 -20.37 -41.60 -28.13
N ALA A 677 -21.27 -40.80 -27.54
CA ALA A 677 -20.96 -39.52 -26.91
C ALA A 677 -19.89 -39.68 -25.80
N PHE A 678 -20.07 -40.65 -24.89
CA PHE A 678 -19.12 -40.91 -23.79
C PHE A 678 -17.69 -41.14 -24.28
N ASN A 679 -17.51 -41.88 -25.38
CA ASN A 679 -16.18 -42.19 -25.91
C ASN A 679 -15.57 -41.04 -26.71
N GLN A 680 -16.36 -40.34 -27.54
CA GLN A 680 -15.85 -39.27 -28.42
C GLN A 680 -15.60 -37.96 -27.66
N LEU A 681 -16.46 -37.65 -26.68
CA LEU A 681 -16.46 -36.40 -25.93
C LEU A 681 -15.77 -36.50 -24.56
N GLN A 682 -15.08 -37.61 -24.28
CA GLN A 682 -14.23 -37.70 -23.09
C GLN A 682 -13.19 -36.57 -23.09
N GLY A 683 -13.06 -35.91 -21.94
CA GLY A 683 -12.18 -34.76 -21.73
C GLY A 683 -11.36 -34.90 -20.46
N VAL A 684 -10.69 -33.81 -20.06
CA VAL A 684 -9.82 -33.73 -18.88
C VAL A 684 -10.32 -32.69 -17.89
N GLU A 685 -9.76 -32.71 -16.68
CA GLU A 685 -9.97 -31.71 -15.64
C GLU A 685 -8.77 -30.76 -15.50
N LEU A 686 -8.98 -29.61 -14.86
CA LEU A 686 -7.93 -28.66 -14.49
C LEU A 686 -7.18 -29.07 -13.21
N TRP A 687 -7.78 -29.90 -12.36
CA TRP A 687 -7.17 -30.30 -11.08
C TRP A 687 -5.81 -30.98 -11.29
N GLY A 688 -4.79 -30.50 -10.56
CA GLY A 688 -3.42 -31.01 -10.65
C GLY A 688 -2.74 -30.78 -12.01
N LYS A 689 -3.19 -29.80 -12.81
CA LYS A 689 -2.56 -29.40 -14.07
C LYS A 689 -1.60 -28.23 -13.89
N THR A 690 -0.68 -28.09 -14.84
CA THR A 690 0.20 -26.93 -14.93
C THR A 690 -0.35 -25.96 -15.98
N VAL A 691 -0.58 -24.70 -15.61
CA VAL A 691 -1.00 -23.63 -16.53
C VAL A 691 0.15 -22.66 -16.75
N GLY A 692 0.53 -22.46 -18.00
CA GLY A 692 1.57 -21.52 -18.42
C GLY A 692 0.98 -20.20 -18.91
N LEU A 693 1.29 -19.11 -18.22
CA LEU A 693 0.90 -17.75 -18.58
C LEU A 693 2.09 -17.00 -19.19
N VAL A 694 1.95 -16.57 -20.44
CA VAL A 694 2.96 -15.77 -21.15
C VAL A 694 2.58 -14.29 -21.00
N GLY A 695 3.29 -13.59 -20.13
CA GLY A 695 2.96 -12.25 -19.65
C GLY A 695 2.18 -12.25 -18.33
N LEU A 696 2.66 -11.51 -17.33
CA LEU A 696 2.02 -11.30 -16.02
C LEU A 696 1.70 -9.80 -15.80
N GLY A 697 1.19 -9.16 -16.85
CA GLY A 697 0.44 -7.91 -16.77
C GLY A 697 -0.94 -8.10 -16.12
N ALA A 698 -1.80 -7.09 -16.22
CA ALA A 698 -3.12 -7.08 -15.57
C ALA A 698 -3.97 -8.34 -15.89
N VAL A 699 -4.04 -8.74 -17.16
CA VAL A 699 -4.79 -9.94 -17.60
C VAL A 699 -4.21 -11.21 -16.99
N GLY A 700 -2.89 -11.43 -17.09
CA GLY A 700 -2.24 -12.63 -16.53
C GLY A 700 -2.43 -12.75 -15.02
N ARG A 701 -2.38 -11.63 -14.28
CA ARG A 701 -2.66 -11.62 -12.83
C ARG A 701 -4.13 -11.91 -12.51
N ALA A 702 -5.06 -11.42 -13.34
CA ALA A 702 -6.49 -11.71 -13.23
C ALA A 702 -6.83 -13.18 -13.55
N VAL A 703 -6.10 -13.82 -14.49
CA VAL A 703 -6.18 -15.26 -14.77
C VAL A 703 -5.61 -16.06 -13.61
N ALA A 704 -4.41 -15.73 -13.13
CA ALA A 704 -3.77 -16.43 -12.01
C ALA A 704 -4.65 -16.47 -10.75
N ARG A 705 -5.28 -15.33 -10.40
CA ARG A 705 -6.22 -15.24 -9.27
C ARG A 705 -7.44 -16.16 -9.39
N ARG A 706 -7.94 -16.41 -10.60
CA ARG A 706 -9.08 -17.32 -10.86
C ARG A 706 -8.66 -18.77 -10.75
N LEU A 707 -7.47 -19.08 -11.29
CA LEU A 707 -6.89 -20.42 -11.31
C LEU A 707 -6.53 -20.93 -9.91
N ALA A 708 -6.29 -20.04 -8.94
CA ALA A 708 -6.01 -20.41 -7.55
C ALA A 708 -7.05 -21.35 -6.89
N GLY A 709 -8.32 -21.34 -7.35
CA GLY A 709 -9.38 -22.23 -6.87
C GLY A 709 -9.47 -23.60 -7.56
N PHE A 710 -8.54 -23.94 -8.46
CA PHE A 710 -8.56 -25.18 -9.26
C PHE A 710 -7.42 -26.17 -8.92
N ASP A 711 -6.62 -25.91 -7.88
CA ASP A 711 -5.42 -26.70 -7.51
C ASP A 711 -4.45 -26.93 -8.69
N VAL A 712 -4.14 -25.86 -9.44
CA VAL A 712 -3.16 -25.87 -10.53
C VAL A 712 -1.81 -25.29 -10.11
N GLU A 713 -0.73 -25.76 -10.73
CA GLU A 713 0.55 -25.04 -10.72
C GLU A 713 0.52 -23.94 -11.79
N ILE A 714 0.85 -22.70 -11.42
CA ILE A 714 0.84 -21.57 -12.36
C ILE A 714 2.28 -21.14 -12.67
N LEU A 715 2.71 -21.40 -13.91
CA LEU A 715 4.00 -20.98 -14.44
C LEU A 715 3.85 -19.67 -15.19
N VAL A 716 4.80 -18.76 -14.99
CA VAL A 716 4.82 -17.45 -15.66
C VAL A 716 6.11 -17.29 -16.42
N HIS A 717 6.01 -16.87 -17.68
CA HIS A 717 7.12 -16.27 -18.40
C HIS A 717 6.80 -14.80 -18.70
N ASP A 718 7.52 -13.89 -18.06
CA ASP A 718 7.50 -12.45 -18.34
C ASP A 718 8.88 -11.84 -18.02
N PRO A 719 9.60 -11.27 -19.00
CA PRO A 719 10.95 -10.75 -18.79
C PRO A 719 11.02 -9.42 -18.03
N PHE A 720 9.87 -8.81 -17.71
CA PHE A 720 9.78 -7.54 -16.98
C PHE A 720 9.32 -7.72 -15.53
N VAL A 721 9.17 -8.97 -15.06
CA VAL A 721 8.58 -9.30 -13.77
C VAL A 721 9.60 -10.01 -12.88
N SER A 722 9.80 -9.52 -11.67
CA SER A 722 10.69 -10.15 -10.69
C SER A 722 10.08 -11.42 -10.04
N PRO A 723 10.87 -12.32 -9.46
CA PRO A 723 10.36 -13.47 -8.71
C PRO A 723 9.38 -13.09 -7.59
N GLU A 724 9.63 -11.97 -6.91
CA GLU A 724 8.77 -11.41 -5.87
C GLU A 724 7.45 -10.93 -6.47
N GLN A 725 7.50 -10.18 -7.58
CA GLN A 725 6.32 -9.72 -8.31
C GLN A 725 5.49 -10.87 -8.89
N ALA A 726 6.08 -12.03 -9.18
CA ALA A 726 5.37 -13.25 -9.56
C ALA A 726 4.76 -13.97 -8.34
N ALA A 727 5.51 -14.09 -7.23
CA ALA A 727 5.01 -14.66 -5.98
C ALA A 727 3.83 -13.87 -5.41
N LEU A 728 3.82 -12.54 -5.56
CA LEU A 728 2.68 -11.67 -5.22
C LEU A 728 1.42 -11.87 -6.10
N ALA A 729 1.49 -12.72 -7.13
CA ALA A 729 0.35 -13.20 -7.91
C ALA A 729 0.10 -14.71 -7.75
N GLY A 730 0.74 -15.38 -6.78
CA GLY A 730 0.63 -16.83 -6.58
C GLY A 730 1.30 -17.68 -7.67
N CYS A 731 2.26 -17.10 -8.42
CA CYS A 731 2.86 -17.71 -9.61
C CYS A 731 4.34 -18.07 -9.43
N ARG A 732 4.81 -19.12 -10.13
CA ARG A 732 6.23 -19.47 -10.27
C ARG A 732 6.80 -18.86 -11.56
N LEU A 733 7.70 -17.89 -11.43
CA LEU A 733 8.43 -17.31 -12.57
C LEU A 733 9.40 -18.35 -13.18
N THR A 734 9.46 -18.40 -14.51
CA THR A 734 10.34 -19.32 -15.25
C THR A 734 10.60 -18.82 -16.70
N ASP A 735 11.44 -19.53 -17.45
CA ASP A 735 11.68 -19.23 -18.87
C ASP A 735 10.60 -19.82 -19.78
N LEU A 736 10.53 -19.35 -21.03
CA LEU A 736 9.49 -19.75 -21.97
C LEU A 736 9.57 -21.23 -22.37
N ASP A 737 10.76 -21.82 -22.46
CA ASP A 737 10.94 -23.21 -22.88
C ASP A 737 10.50 -24.16 -21.76
N THR A 738 10.90 -23.88 -20.52
CA THR A 738 10.42 -24.59 -19.32
C THR A 738 8.90 -24.48 -19.19
N LEU A 739 8.32 -23.29 -19.41
CA LEU A 739 6.87 -23.09 -19.40
C LEU A 739 6.17 -23.94 -20.46
N LEU A 740 6.61 -23.89 -21.72
CA LEU A 740 5.98 -24.66 -22.81
C LEU A 740 6.08 -26.17 -22.59
N ALA A 741 7.23 -26.66 -22.10
CA ALA A 741 7.44 -28.09 -21.83
C ALA A 741 6.66 -28.61 -20.60
N GLN A 742 6.36 -27.74 -19.63
CA GLN A 742 5.66 -28.13 -18.40
C GLN A 742 4.15 -27.84 -18.42
N ALA A 743 3.66 -26.90 -19.21
CA ALA A 743 2.25 -26.51 -19.22
C ALA A 743 1.32 -27.48 -20.00
N ASP A 744 0.19 -27.84 -19.39
CA ASP A 744 -0.94 -28.53 -20.05
C ASP A 744 -1.89 -27.53 -20.76
N PHE A 745 -1.89 -26.28 -20.32
CA PHE A 745 -2.61 -25.15 -20.91
C PHE A 745 -1.65 -23.95 -21.05
N VAL A 746 -1.49 -23.40 -22.24
CA VAL A 746 -0.67 -22.20 -22.50
C VAL A 746 -1.59 -21.04 -22.89
N SER A 747 -1.49 -19.92 -22.16
CA SER A 747 -2.33 -18.73 -22.39
C SER A 747 -1.48 -17.47 -22.61
N LEU A 748 -1.80 -16.73 -23.68
CA LEU A 748 -1.08 -15.51 -24.06
C LEU A 748 -1.73 -14.24 -23.49
N HIS A 749 -0.93 -13.47 -22.76
CA HIS A 749 -1.31 -12.20 -22.12
C HIS A 749 -0.24 -11.09 -22.29
N ALA A 750 0.75 -11.32 -23.16
CA ALA A 750 1.84 -10.39 -23.45
C ALA A 750 1.42 -9.27 -24.43
N ALA A 751 2.11 -8.13 -24.37
CA ALA A 751 1.98 -7.06 -25.35
C ALA A 751 2.70 -7.41 -26.68
N VAL A 752 2.22 -6.86 -27.80
CA VAL A 752 2.88 -6.99 -29.11
C VAL A 752 4.03 -5.98 -29.20
N THR A 753 5.22 -6.49 -29.52
CA THR A 753 6.47 -5.74 -29.66
C THR A 753 7.32 -6.41 -30.74
N ALA A 754 8.35 -5.73 -31.25
CA ALA A 754 9.30 -6.33 -32.19
C ALA A 754 10.03 -7.60 -31.68
N LYS A 755 9.94 -7.94 -30.38
CA LYS A 755 10.45 -9.19 -29.78
C LYS A 755 9.38 -10.25 -29.52
N THR A 756 8.09 -9.88 -29.53
CA THR A 756 6.96 -10.77 -29.21
C THR A 756 6.05 -11.03 -30.41
N THR A 757 6.16 -10.26 -31.50
CA THR A 757 5.51 -10.59 -32.77
C THR A 757 5.98 -11.94 -33.29
N GLY A 758 5.05 -12.87 -33.54
CA GLY A 758 5.32 -14.23 -34.00
C GLY A 758 6.06 -15.11 -32.97
N MET A 759 6.07 -14.75 -31.68
CA MET A 759 6.84 -15.49 -30.66
C MET A 759 6.39 -16.94 -30.47
N ILE A 760 5.12 -17.25 -30.76
CA ILE A 760 4.63 -18.63 -30.85
C ILE A 760 4.58 -19.05 -32.32
N GLY A 761 5.69 -19.58 -32.82
CA GLY A 761 5.78 -20.22 -34.13
C GLY A 761 5.79 -21.75 -34.04
N ALA A 762 6.03 -22.41 -35.18
CA ALA A 762 6.07 -23.87 -35.28
C ALA A 762 7.05 -24.54 -34.28
N GLN A 763 8.16 -23.88 -33.93
CA GLN A 763 9.12 -24.41 -32.96
C GLN A 763 8.58 -24.40 -31.53
N GLN A 764 7.84 -23.37 -31.13
CA GLN A 764 7.25 -23.24 -29.79
C GLN A 764 6.05 -24.17 -29.64
N LEU A 765 5.21 -24.25 -30.67
CA LEU A 765 4.13 -25.25 -30.76
C LEU A 765 4.66 -26.69 -30.75
N ALA A 766 5.92 -26.92 -31.16
CA ALA A 766 6.62 -28.20 -31.05
C ALA A 766 7.25 -28.49 -29.67
N LYS A 767 7.36 -27.50 -28.78
CA LYS A 767 7.82 -27.67 -27.39
C LYS A 767 6.69 -27.90 -26.39
N MET A 768 5.44 -27.57 -26.76
CA MET A 768 4.26 -27.87 -25.95
C MET A 768 4.09 -29.38 -25.72
N LYS A 769 3.59 -29.79 -24.54
CA LYS A 769 3.19 -31.18 -24.28
C LYS A 769 2.22 -31.68 -25.38
N PRO A 770 2.38 -32.92 -25.88
CA PRO A 770 1.40 -33.51 -26.78
C PRO A 770 -0.01 -33.50 -26.17
N GLY A 771 -0.98 -32.94 -26.90
CA GLY A 771 -2.36 -32.79 -26.42
C GLY A 771 -2.61 -31.59 -25.49
N ALA A 772 -1.63 -30.74 -25.21
CA ALA A 772 -1.85 -29.48 -24.48
C ALA A 772 -2.76 -28.52 -25.24
N PHE A 773 -3.39 -27.59 -24.51
CA PHE A 773 -4.32 -26.61 -25.10
C PHE A 773 -3.67 -25.22 -25.22
N PHE A 774 -3.98 -24.51 -26.31
CA PHE A 774 -3.46 -23.17 -26.60
C PHE A 774 -4.56 -22.10 -26.55
N ILE A 775 -4.34 -20.99 -25.85
CA ILE A 775 -5.32 -19.91 -25.68
C ILE A 775 -4.69 -18.56 -26.02
N ASN A 776 -5.29 -17.82 -26.96
CA ASN A 776 -4.91 -16.44 -27.27
C ASN A 776 -6.12 -15.50 -27.17
N THR A 777 -6.13 -14.68 -26.11
CA THR A 777 -7.08 -13.60 -25.88
C THR A 777 -6.39 -12.23 -25.80
N ALA A 778 -5.15 -12.13 -26.33
CA ALA A 778 -4.35 -10.91 -26.31
C ALA A 778 -4.36 -10.22 -27.68
N ARG A 779 -3.60 -10.77 -28.65
CA ARG A 779 -3.46 -10.25 -30.02
C ARG A 779 -3.01 -11.37 -30.97
N ALA A 780 -3.54 -11.38 -32.18
CA ALA A 780 -3.19 -12.36 -33.22
C ALA A 780 -1.69 -12.32 -33.56
N ALA A 781 -1.09 -11.13 -33.63
CA ALA A 781 0.31 -10.93 -33.99
C ALA A 781 1.34 -11.64 -33.09
N LEU A 782 0.95 -12.21 -31.94
CA LEU A 782 1.83 -13.01 -31.08
C LEU A 782 2.07 -14.45 -31.58
N VAL A 783 1.21 -14.95 -32.48
CA VAL A 783 1.23 -16.33 -32.97
C VAL A 783 1.29 -16.37 -34.50
N ASP A 784 2.00 -17.36 -35.04
CA ASP A 784 1.92 -17.72 -36.46
C ASP A 784 0.64 -18.55 -36.68
N GLU A 785 -0.39 -17.94 -37.27
CA GLU A 785 -1.67 -18.61 -37.53
C GLU A 785 -1.54 -19.83 -38.45
N GLN A 786 -0.61 -19.82 -39.41
CA GLN A 786 -0.38 -20.96 -40.31
C GLN A 786 0.30 -22.12 -39.56
N ALA A 787 1.31 -21.82 -38.73
CA ALA A 787 1.92 -22.82 -37.86
C ALA A 787 0.92 -23.40 -36.83
N LEU A 788 -0.04 -22.60 -36.37
CA LEU A 788 -1.12 -23.07 -35.49
C LEU A 788 -2.09 -24.00 -36.23
N VAL A 789 -2.52 -23.66 -37.46
CA VAL A 789 -3.31 -24.55 -38.33
C VAL A 789 -2.60 -25.89 -38.52
N GLU A 790 -1.31 -25.88 -38.85
CA GLU A 790 -0.52 -27.09 -39.05
C GLU A 790 -0.36 -27.91 -37.75
N ALA A 791 -0.17 -27.27 -36.59
CA ALA A 791 -0.09 -27.97 -35.31
C ALA A 791 -1.41 -28.63 -34.89
N LEU A 792 -2.55 -28.04 -35.24
CA LEU A 792 -3.88 -28.59 -35.03
C LEU A 792 -4.18 -29.75 -35.99
N GLN A 793 -3.91 -29.58 -37.29
CA GLN A 793 -4.10 -30.62 -38.31
C GLN A 793 -3.20 -31.85 -38.11
N GLN A 794 -2.07 -31.68 -37.44
CA GLN A 794 -1.13 -32.75 -37.07
C GLN A 794 -1.43 -33.37 -35.69
N GLU A 795 -2.57 -33.02 -35.06
CA GLU A 795 -3.00 -33.45 -33.72
C GLU A 795 -1.94 -33.27 -32.61
N ARG A 796 -1.02 -32.32 -32.78
CA ARG A 796 0.10 -32.08 -31.84
C ARG A 796 -0.39 -31.46 -30.54
N ILE A 797 -1.29 -30.49 -30.65
CA ILE A 797 -1.98 -29.83 -29.54
C ILE A 797 -3.45 -30.27 -29.50
N GLY A 798 -4.03 -30.38 -28.30
CA GLY A 798 -5.37 -30.94 -28.09
C GLY A 798 -6.52 -30.06 -28.55
N GLY A 799 -6.23 -28.78 -28.84
CA GLY A 799 -7.17 -27.78 -29.34
C GLY A 799 -6.67 -26.36 -29.06
N ALA A 800 -7.36 -25.37 -29.63
CA ALA A 800 -7.04 -23.96 -29.42
C ALA A 800 -8.29 -23.10 -29.18
N ALA A 801 -8.13 -21.97 -28.48
CA ALA A 801 -9.18 -20.96 -28.33
C ALA A 801 -8.64 -19.56 -28.66
N LEU A 802 -9.33 -18.84 -29.54
CA LEU A 802 -8.88 -17.60 -30.17
C LEU A 802 -10.00 -16.56 -30.16
N ASP A 803 -9.71 -15.38 -29.63
CA ASP A 803 -10.62 -14.22 -29.70
C ASP A 803 -10.20 -13.17 -30.73
N THR A 804 -8.95 -13.20 -31.21
CA THR A 804 -8.38 -12.19 -32.12
C THR A 804 -7.75 -12.84 -33.36
N PHE A 805 -7.82 -12.18 -34.52
CA PHE A 805 -7.30 -12.68 -35.81
C PHE A 805 -6.45 -11.63 -36.55
N ALA A 806 -5.59 -12.07 -37.48
CA ALA A 806 -4.77 -11.17 -38.30
C ALA A 806 -5.60 -10.30 -39.26
N VAL A 807 -6.81 -10.75 -39.62
CA VAL A 807 -7.84 -9.97 -40.31
C VAL A 807 -9.16 -10.16 -39.57
N GLU A 808 -9.82 -9.07 -39.20
CA GLU A 808 -11.07 -9.10 -38.44
C GLU A 808 -12.21 -8.41 -39.21
N PRO A 809 -13.33 -9.10 -39.49
CA PRO A 809 -13.59 -10.53 -39.26
C PRO A 809 -12.79 -11.44 -40.23
N PRO A 810 -12.39 -12.66 -39.81
CA PRO A 810 -11.50 -13.54 -40.60
C PRO A 810 -12.15 -14.27 -41.79
N GLY A 811 -13.47 -14.10 -42.00
CA GLY A 811 -14.25 -14.90 -42.96
C GLY A 811 -14.79 -16.21 -42.36
N PHE A 812 -15.79 -16.80 -43.01
CA PHE A 812 -16.40 -18.06 -42.55
C PHE A 812 -15.57 -19.28 -42.93
N ASP A 813 -14.85 -19.18 -44.04
CA ASP A 813 -14.02 -20.19 -44.69
C ASP A 813 -12.59 -20.25 -44.11
N HIS A 814 -12.28 -19.41 -43.12
CA HIS A 814 -10.98 -19.40 -42.46
C HIS A 814 -10.66 -20.76 -41.83
N PRO A 815 -9.45 -21.34 -42.05
CA PRO A 815 -9.13 -22.69 -41.57
C PRO A 815 -9.31 -22.88 -40.06
N LEU A 816 -8.98 -21.87 -39.25
CA LEU A 816 -9.16 -21.90 -37.79
C LEU A 816 -10.63 -21.79 -37.35
N VAL A 817 -11.49 -21.16 -38.15
CA VAL A 817 -12.94 -21.05 -37.88
C VAL A 817 -13.68 -22.34 -38.27
N GLN A 818 -13.20 -23.05 -39.29
CA GLN A 818 -13.74 -24.35 -39.72
C GLN A 818 -13.20 -25.55 -38.91
N HIS A 819 -12.18 -25.37 -38.07
CA HIS A 819 -11.52 -26.49 -37.40
C HIS A 819 -12.31 -26.97 -36.15
N PRO A 820 -12.73 -28.25 -36.08
CA PRO A 820 -13.61 -28.74 -35.00
C PRO A 820 -12.97 -28.78 -33.61
N GLY A 821 -11.63 -28.68 -33.54
CA GLY A 821 -10.86 -28.56 -32.31
C GLY A 821 -10.52 -27.12 -31.89
N VAL A 822 -11.13 -26.10 -32.53
CA VAL A 822 -10.90 -24.69 -32.20
C VAL A 822 -12.18 -24.02 -31.70
N ILE A 823 -12.03 -23.15 -30.71
CA ILE A 823 -13.07 -22.21 -30.27
C ILE A 823 -12.71 -20.82 -30.77
N THR A 824 -13.60 -20.19 -31.54
CA THR A 824 -13.37 -18.85 -32.12
C THR A 824 -14.45 -17.87 -31.68
N THR A 825 -14.05 -16.68 -31.27
CA THR A 825 -14.97 -15.57 -30.91
C THR A 825 -14.58 -14.26 -31.62
N PRO A 826 -15.54 -13.33 -31.82
CA PRO A 826 -15.31 -12.11 -32.62
C PRO A 826 -14.80 -10.95 -31.76
N HIS A 827 -13.55 -10.99 -31.30
CA HIS A 827 -12.89 -9.96 -30.48
C HIS A 827 -13.74 -9.48 -29.28
N SER A 828 -14.28 -10.45 -28.56
CA SER A 828 -15.31 -10.31 -27.54
C SER A 828 -14.81 -10.41 -26.09
N ALA A 829 -13.55 -10.80 -25.86
CA ALA A 829 -13.00 -11.06 -24.52
C ALA A 829 -13.06 -9.84 -23.59
N GLY A 830 -13.04 -8.62 -24.16
CA GLY A 830 -13.18 -7.37 -23.42
C GLY A 830 -14.57 -6.76 -23.42
N ASN A 831 -15.61 -7.45 -23.92
CA ASN A 831 -16.93 -6.87 -24.17
C ASN A 831 -18.01 -7.50 -23.26
N THR A 832 -17.91 -7.25 -21.96
CA THR A 832 -18.96 -7.60 -20.97
C THR A 832 -19.51 -6.35 -20.28
N ARG A 833 -20.64 -6.47 -19.57
CA ARG A 833 -21.29 -5.33 -18.90
C ARG A 833 -20.41 -4.75 -17.79
N GLU A 834 -19.66 -5.62 -17.13
CA GLU A 834 -18.79 -5.31 -16.00
C GLU A 834 -17.54 -4.54 -16.43
N VAL A 835 -17.15 -4.55 -17.70
CA VAL A 835 -16.01 -3.74 -18.19
C VAL A 835 -16.30 -2.23 -18.14
N ALA A 836 -17.57 -1.83 -18.31
CA ALA A 836 -18.02 -0.47 -18.01
C ALA A 836 -17.85 -0.12 -16.52
N ALA A 837 -18.06 -1.09 -15.63
CA ALA A 837 -17.83 -0.90 -14.19
C ALA A 837 -16.34 -0.84 -13.82
N HIS A 838 -15.50 -1.71 -14.37
CA HIS A 838 -14.06 -1.69 -14.07
C HIS A 838 -13.34 -0.45 -14.61
N GLN A 839 -13.77 0.09 -15.77
CA GLN A 839 -13.27 1.39 -16.25
C GLN A 839 -13.86 2.55 -15.44
N GLY A 840 -15.11 2.39 -14.99
CA GLY A 840 -15.74 3.18 -13.94
C GLY A 840 -14.85 3.31 -12.71
N ASP A 841 -14.53 2.19 -12.06
CA ASP A 841 -13.70 2.10 -10.87
C ASP A 841 -12.31 2.69 -11.08
N CYS A 842 -11.63 2.31 -12.16
CA CYS A 842 -10.25 2.72 -12.41
C CYS A 842 -10.12 4.22 -12.71
N VAL A 843 -11.00 4.76 -13.55
CA VAL A 843 -10.97 6.20 -13.86
C VAL A 843 -11.54 7.02 -12.71
N SER A 844 -12.60 6.56 -12.04
CA SER A 844 -13.13 7.27 -10.87
C SER A 844 -12.08 7.39 -9.77
N ALA A 845 -11.47 6.28 -9.34
CA ALA A 845 -10.43 6.32 -8.31
C ALA A 845 -9.25 7.23 -8.66
N ALA A 846 -8.78 7.22 -9.92
CA ALA A 846 -7.66 8.04 -10.36
C ALA A 846 -8.00 9.55 -10.45
N LEU A 847 -9.23 9.87 -10.87
CA LEU A 847 -9.75 11.23 -10.84
C LEU A 847 -9.90 11.73 -9.41
N LEU A 848 -10.50 10.93 -8.53
CA LEU A 848 -10.64 11.25 -7.11
C LEU A 848 -9.28 11.41 -6.42
N GLN A 849 -8.26 10.65 -6.83
CA GLN A 849 -6.91 10.80 -6.29
C GLN A 849 -6.28 12.16 -6.66
N LEU A 850 -6.40 12.64 -7.91
CA LEU A 850 -6.00 14.03 -8.26
C LEU A 850 -6.77 15.06 -7.43
N LEU A 851 -8.04 14.78 -7.19
CA LEU A 851 -9.01 15.64 -6.51
C LEU A 851 -8.65 15.84 -5.04
N ASP A 852 -8.16 14.79 -4.37
CA ASP A 852 -7.58 14.83 -3.03
C ASP A 852 -6.09 15.23 -3.03
N GLY A 853 -5.60 15.88 -4.09
CA GLY A 853 -4.23 16.41 -4.22
C GLY A 853 -3.15 15.38 -4.57
N GLY A 854 -3.46 14.08 -4.46
CA GLY A 854 -2.55 12.98 -4.75
C GLY A 854 -2.24 12.80 -6.25
N ARG A 855 -1.14 12.08 -6.55
CA ARG A 855 -0.73 11.79 -7.93
C ARG A 855 -1.17 10.36 -8.33
N PRO A 856 -2.15 10.20 -9.24
CA PRO A 856 -2.50 8.88 -9.76
C PRO A 856 -1.36 8.30 -10.58
N HIS A 857 -1.29 6.98 -10.64
CA HIS A 857 -0.17 6.26 -11.27
C HIS A 857 -0.44 5.92 -12.74
N ASN A 858 -1.69 6.05 -13.18
CA ASN A 858 -2.20 5.75 -14.51
C ASN A 858 -2.33 7.01 -15.37
N VAL A 859 -1.21 7.71 -15.61
CA VAL A 859 -1.13 8.93 -16.44
C VAL A 859 -0.13 8.73 -17.57
N LEU A 860 -0.49 9.14 -18.80
CA LEU A 860 0.33 8.97 -20.00
C LEU A 860 1.34 10.11 -20.22
N ASN A 861 1.15 11.24 -19.54
CA ASN A 861 2.04 12.42 -19.56
C ASN A 861 2.33 12.94 -18.13
N PRO A 862 2.98 12.14 -17.26
CA PRO A 862 3.17 12.45 -15.85
C PRO A 862 3.90 13.78 -15.58
N GLN A 863 4.70 14.29 -16.52
CA GLN A 863 5.34 15.61 -16.44
C GLN A 863 4.34 16.78 -16.26
N THR A 864 3.07 16.59 -16.61
CA THR A 864 2.02 17.59 -16.34
C THR A 864 1.68 17.70 -14.85
N LEU A 865 1.81 16.60 -14.08
CA LEU A 865 1.49 16.53 -12.65
C LEU A 865 2.45 17.34 -11.76
N GLU A 866 3.60 17.75 -12.29
CA GLU A 866 4.59 18.55 -11.57
C GLU A 866 4.08 19.96 -11.26
N ASN A 867 3.31 20.53 -12.19
CA ASN A 867 2.78 21.90 -12.12
C ASN A 867 1.24 21.92 -12.25
N PHE A 868 0.59 20.75 -12.10
CA PHE A 868 -0.86 20.63 -12.18
C PHE A 868 -1.54 21.28 -10.97
N SER A 869 -2.62 22.01 -11.23
CA SER A 869 -3.48 22.57 -10.19
C SER A 869 -4.91 22.69 -10.72
N TRP A 870 -5.88 22.25 -9.91
CA TRP A 870 -7.30 22.43 -10.22
C TRP A 870 -7.70 23.92 -10.26
N SER A 871 -7.20 24.71 -9.31
CA SER A 871 -7.54 26.12 -9.11
C SER A 871 -6.51 27.10 -9.69
N GLY A 872 -5.30 26.63 -10.03
CA GLY A 872 -4.25 27.44 -10.64
C GLY A 872 -4.47 27.77 -12.13
N PRO A 873 -3.67 28.70 -12.68
CA PRO A 873 -3.66 29.00 -14.11
C PRO A 873 -3.09 27.81 -14.90
N ARG A 874 -3.79 27.43 -15.98
CA ARG A 874 -3.34 26.41 -16.93
C ARG A 874 -2.08 26.89 -17.67
N ARG A 875 -1.22 25.96 -18.09
CA ARG A 875 -0.10 26.28 -18.99
C ARG A 875 -0.63 26.58 -20.39
N GLU A 876 -0.33 27.76 -20.92
CA GLU A 876 -0.54 28.07 -22.33
C GLU A 876 0.76 27.91 -23.12
N PRO A 877 0.79 27.15 -24.24
CA PRO A 877 1.99 26.98 -25.05
C PRO A 877 2.37 28.26 -25.80
N THR A 878 3.66 28.42 -26.08
CA THR A 878 4.12 29.54 -26.92
C THR A 878 3.68 29.36 -28.38
N ALA A 879 3.58 30.47 -29.12
CA ALA A 879 3.25 30.43 -30.55
C ALA A 879 4.21 29.57 -31.40
N GLN A 880 5.45 29.37 -30.93
CA GLN A 880 6.42 28.49 -31.58
C GLN A 880 6.13 27.00 -31.31
N GLU A 881 5.66 26.64 -30.11
CA GLU A 881 5.24 25.27 -29.77
C GLU A 881 3.95 24.90 -30.51
N LEU A 882 2.96 25.80 -30.57
CA LEU A 882 1.73 25.59 -31.34
C LEU A 882 2.04 25.32 -32.83
N ALA A 883 2.97 26.08 -33.42
CA ALA A 883 3.40 25.91 -34.81
C ALA A 883 4.18 24.60 -35.07
N GLN A 884 4.78 23.98 -34.04
CA GLN A 884 5.42 22.67 -34.14
C GLN A 884 4.41 21.53 -33.97
N LEU A 885 3.46 21.67 -33.04
CA LEU A 885 2.37 20.71 -32.84
C LEU A 885 1.47 20.65 -34.08
N ALA A 886 1.15 21.78 -34.72
CA ALA A 886 0.36 21.82 -35.95
C ALA A 886 1.05 21.21 -37.20
N GLN A 887 2.37 20.96 -37.15
CA GLN A 887 3.10 20.19 -38.17
C GLN A 887 3.15 18.69 -37.85
N ARG A 888 2.86 18.33 -36.60
CA ARG A 888 2.53 16.95 -36.25
C ARG A 888 1.06 16.70 -36.56
N GLY A 889 0.79 15.43 -36.79
CA GLY A 889 -0.54 14.92 -36.58
C GLY A 889 -0.72 14.40 -35.15
N GLY A 890 -1.97 14.24 -34.72
CA GLY A 890 -2.40 13.68 -33.45
C GLY A 890 -3.06 12.28 -33.54
N PRO A 891 -4.25 12.08 -32.96
CA PRO A 891 -4.81 10.78 -32.56
C PRO A 891 -5.76 10.13 -33.58
N ALA A 892 -6.33 8.97 -33.21
CA ALA A 892 -7.25 8.19 -34.04
C ALA A 892 -8.21 7.29 -33.21
N VAL A 893 -9.31 6.83 -33.82
CA VAL A 893 -10.37 6.05 -33.13
C VAL A 893 -9.90 4.63 -32.74
N THR A 894 -9.09 4.00 -33.59
CA THR A 894 -8.56 2.64 -33.39
C THR A 894 -7.04 2.61 -33.47
N ASP A 895 -6.45 1.61 -32.81
CA ASP A 895 -5.01 1.38 -32.78
C ASP A 895 -4.43 1.22 -34.21
N LEU A 896 -5.24 0.68 -35.15
CA LEU A 896 -4.97 0.51 -36.58
C LEU A 896 -4.99 1.80 -37.41
N GLN A 897 -5.45 2.93 -36.83
CA GLN A 897 -5.56 4.23 -37.50
C GLN A 897 -4.59 5.27 -36.92
N ARG A 898 -3.79 4.94 -35.90
CA ARG A 898 -2.91 5.91 -35.20
C ARG A 898 -1.82 6.51 -36.12
N ASP A 899 -1.61 5.93 -37.29
CA ASP A 899 -0.77 6.46 -38.35
C ASP A 899 -1.40 7.67 -39.11
N ALA A 900 -2.65 8.11 -38.82
CA ALA A 900 -3.47 8.97 -39.72
C ALA A 900 -3.86 10.44 -39.31
N ARG A 901 -4.26 10.75 -38.04
CA ARG A 901 -4.07 12.09 -37.37
C ARG A 901 -5.09 13.32 -37.65
N PRO A 902 -4.88 14.63 -37.23
CA PRO A 902 -5.52 15.53 -36.15
C PRO A 902 -6.68 16.61 -36.40
N ALA A 903 -7.26 17.21 -35.31
CA ALA A 903 -7.67 18.64 -34.93
C ALA A 903 -9.18 19.02 -34.49
N GLN A 904 -9.45 19.96 -33.51
CA GLN A 904 -10.81 20.31 -32.89
C GLN A 904 -11.11 21.81 -32.42
N ALA A 905 -12.30 22.22 -31.88
CA ALA A 905 -12.64 23.61 -31.34
C ALA A 905 -13.86 23.82 -30.31
N GLN A 906 -13.73 24.21 -28.99
CA GLN A 906 -14.75 24.36 -27.85
C GLN A 906 -15.53 25.74 -27.80
N ARG A 907 -16.64 25.93 -27.00
CA ARG A 907 -17.27 27.17 -26.32
C ARG A 907 -18.81 27.48 -26.70
N ALA A 908 -19.87 28.35 -26.37
CA ALA A 908 -20.53 29.33 -25.37
C ALA A 908 -22.03 29.14 -24.68
N ASP A 909 -23.15 29.88 -24.96
CA ASP A 909 -24.38 30.44 -24.15
C ASP A 909 -25.48 29.74 -23.18
N SER A 910 -26.28 30.46 -22.27
CA SER A 910 -27.62 30.13 -21.50
C SER A 910 -28.46 30.88 -20.26
N GLY A 911 -28.24 32.06 -19.53
CA GLY A 911 -29.16 32.91 -18.62
C GLY A 911 -28.64 33.70 -17.33
N GLU A 912 -29.07 34.85 -16.68
CA GLU A 912 -30.08 36.03 -16.77
C GLU A 912 -29.79 37.37 -15.90
N ARG A 913 -29.85 38.65 -16.44
CA ARG A 913 -30.35 40.01 -15.91
C ARG A 913 -30.14 41.34 -16.76
N ALA A 914 -31.18 42.19 -16.96
CA ALA A 914 -31.23 43.41 -17.83
C ALA A 914 -30.42 44.73 -17.51
N THR A 915 -29.75 45.33 -18.53
CA THR A 915 -28.89 46.55 -18.40
C THR A 915 -28.62 47.43 -19.67
N ALA A 916 -29.12 47.11 -20.88
CA ALA A 916 -28.70 47.71 -22.17
C ALA A 916 -29.39 49.04 -22.62
N SER A 917 -28.98 49.55 -23.81
CA SER A 917 -29.56 50.76 -24.45
C SER A 917 -30.73 50.44 -25.40
N ALA A 918 -31.71 51.36 -25.49
CA ALA A 918 -32.97 51.11 -26.20
C ALA A 918 -32.85 50.92 -27.72
N GLU A 919 -31.81 51.48 -28.36
CA GLU A 919 -31.58 51.38 -29.80
C GLU A 919 -31.06 49.99 -30.18
N ILE A 920 -30.09 49.47 -29.41
CA ILE A 920 -29.54 48.12 -29.58
C ILE A 920 -30.63 47.06 -29.35
N VAL A 921 -31.45 47.22 -28.30
CA VAL A 921 -32.58 46.34 -27.99
C VAL A 921 -33.65 46.37 -29.10
N ALA A 922 -33.85 47.49 -29.79
CA ALA A 922 -34.79 47.59 -30.91
C ALA A 922 -34.27 46.85 -32.16
N ASN A 923 -33.00 47.04 -32.51
CA ASN A 923 -32.39 46.39 -33.68
C ASN A 923 -32.31 44.87 -33.49
N MET A 924 -31.86 44.41 -32.32
CA MET A 924 -31.77 42.98 -32.00
C MET A 924 -33.14 42.28 -32.04
N ARG A 925 -34.20 42.97 -31.57
CA ARG A 925 -35.58 42.46 -31.66
C ARG A 925 -36.05 42.28 -33.11
N ALA A 926 -35.59 43.13 -34.04
CA ALA A 926 -35.94 43.01 -35.45
C ALA A 926 -35.25 41.81 -36.13
N VAL A 927 -33.96 41.57 -35.83
CA VAL A 927 -33.22 40.40 -36.33
C VAL A 927 -33.89 39.09 -35.88
N LEU A 928 -34.26 39.02 -34.59
CA LEU A 928 -34.92 37.84 -34.02
C LEU A 928 -36.33 37.58 -34.57
N ALA A 929 -37.07 38.63 -34.96
CA ALA A 929 -38.38 38.49 -35.58
C ALA A 929 -38.29 37.81 -36.96
N GLU A 930 -37.37 38.27 -37.81
CA GLU A 930 -37.14 37.73 -39.15
C GLU A 930 -36.58 36.30 -39.08
N PHE A 931 -35.68 36.03 -38.13
CA PHE A 931 -35.17 34.69 -37.84
C PHE A 931 -36.28 33.69 -37.48
N CYS A 932 -37.17 34.04 -36.54
CA CYS A 932 -38.29 33.19 -36.16
C CYS A 932 -39.20 32.89 -37.37
N ALA A 933 -39.48 33.90 -38.21
CA ALA A 933 -40.29 33.72 -39.41
C ALA A 933 -39.66 32.74 -40.42
N GLY A 934 -38.32 32.80 -40.58
CA GLY A 934 -37.56 31.83 -41.37
C GLY A 934 -37.66 30.39 -40.83
N LEU A 935 -37.51 30.22 -39.51
CA LEU A 935 -37.58 28.92 -38.82
C LEU A 935 -38.91 28.18 -39.08
N ALA A 936 -40.05 28.87 -38.97
CA ALA A 936 -41.36 28.26 -39.21
C ALA A 936 -41.66 27.95 -40.70
N ALA A 937 -40.92 28.55 -41.63
CA ALA A 937 -41.11 28.39 -43.07
C ALA A 937 -40.19 27.32 -43.69
N ASP A 938 -39.11 26.91 -43.02
CA ASP A 938 -38.07 26.10 -43.64
C ASP A 938 -38.46 24.60 -43.83
N PRO A 939 -38.35 24.05 -45.05
CA PRO A 939 -38.72 22.65 -45.30
C PRO A 939 -37.85 21.60 -44.60
N ALA A 940 -36.56 21.89 -44.34
CA ALA A 940 -35.67 20.95 -43.67
C ALA A 940 -36.02 20.84 -42.18
N VAL A 941 -36.26 21.98 -41.52
CA VAL A 941 -36.68 22.04 -40.12
C VAL A 941 -38.04 21.35 -39.91
N ARG A 942 -39.01 21.58 -40.81
CA ARG A 942 -40.31 20.87 -40.79
C ARG A 942 -40.15 19.35 -40.96
N ALA A 943 -39.29 18.89 -41.87
CA ALA A 943 -39.02 17.47 -42.06
C ALA A 943 -38.34 16.84 -40.83
N PHE A 944 -37.46 17.58 -40.15
CA PHE A 944 -36.82 17.14 -38.90
C PHE A 944 -37.79 17.08 -37.72
N SER A 945 -38.77 18.00 -37.65
CA SER A 945 -39.80 18.00 -36.60
C SER A 945 -40.71 16.76 -36.63
N ALA A 946 -40.74 15.98 -37.70
CA ALA A 946 -41.66 14.86 -37.93
C ALA A 946 -41.51 13.64 -36.97
N GLY A 947 -40.62 13.73 -35.99
CA GLY A 947 -40.49 12.78 -34.88
C GLY A 947 -40.05 13.44 -33.57
N GLN A 948 -40.32 14.74 -33.41
CA GLN A 948 -39.93 15.53 -32.24
C GLN A 948 -41.17 16.18 -31.60
N GLU A 949 -41.12 16.34 -30.28
CA GLU A 949 -42.13 17.02 -29.46
C GLU A 949 -41.39 17.80 -28.37
N VAL A 950 -41.08 19.08 -28.62
CA VAL A 950 -40.31 19.93 -27.68
C VAL A 950 -40.59 21.41 -27.92
N THR A 951 -40.70 22.16 -26.83
CA THR A 951 -40.73 23.63 -26.79
C THR A 951 -39.44 24.17 -26.17
N LEU A 952 -38.77 25.06 -26.90
CA LEU A 952 -37.46 25.65 -26.59
C LEU A 952 -37.65 27.16 -26.38
N HIS A 953 -37.37 27.67 -25.19
CA HIS A 953 -37.59 29.08 -24.81
C HIS A 953 -36.28 29.79 -24.47
N PHE A 954 -36.08 30.95 -25.10
CA PHE A 954 -34.88 31.77 -25.02
C PHE A 954 -35.18 33.13 -24.35
N ASN A 955 -34.32 33.63 -23.47
CA ASN A 955 -34.54 34.89 -22.73
C ASN A 955 -33.28 35.77 -22.63
N ALA A 956 -33.04 36.60 -23.65
CA ALA A 956 -31.87 37.47 -23.74
C ALA A 956 -31.91 38.61 -22.70
N TYR A 957 -30.94 38.62 -21.80
CA TYR A 957 -31.13 39.09 -20.45
C TYR A 957 -30.77 40.54 -20.26
N ASP A 958 -29.55 40.95 -20.61
CA ASP A 958 -29.08 42.34 -20.55
C ASP A 958 -29.89 43.23 -21.49
N LEU A 959 -30.56 42.64 -22.49
CA LEU A 959 -31.49 43.27 -23.43
C LEU A 959 -32.97 43.22 -23.03
N GLY A 960 -33.41 42.28 -22.19
CA GLY A 960 -34.83 42.00 -21.91
C GLY A 960 -35.63 41.49 -23.12
N LEU A 961 -35.10 40.51 -23.86
CA LEU A 961 -35.66 39.96 -25.11
C LEU A 961 -35.90 38.45 -25.05
N GLN A 962 -37.16 38.05 -24.86
CA GLN A 962 -37.58 36.63 -24.96
C GLN A 962 -37.99 36.24 -26.38
N PHE A 963 -37.79 34.98 -26.75
CA PHE A 963 -38.38 34.32 -27.93
C PHE A 963 -38.41 32.79 -27.77
N TYR A 964 -39.13 32.07 -28.61
CA TYR A 964 -39.24 30.61 -28.53
C TYR A 964 -39.41 29.95 -29.90
N PHE A 965 -39.21 28.64 -29.95
CA PHE A 965 -39.74 27.78 -30.99
C PHE A 965 -40.14 26.40 -30.45
N GLN A 966 -41.17 25.82 -31.06
CA GLN A 966 -41.80 24.55 -30.72
C GLN A 966 -41.81 23.66 -31.96
N LEU A 967 -41.45 22.40 -31.76
CA LEU A 967 -41.44 21.33 -32.75
C LEU A 967 -42.49 20.30 -32.32
N ASP A 968 -43.48 20.06 -33.18
CA ASP A 968 -44.62 19.19 -32.89
C ASP A 968 -44.95 18.30 -34.10
N GLN A 969 -44.33 17.12 -34.14
CA GLN A 969 -44.64 16.00 -35.03
C GLN A 969 -44.71 16.35 -36.54
N GLY A 970 -44.05 17.43 -36.97
CA GLY A 970 -43.94 17.90 -38.36
C GLY A 970 -44.36 19.35 -38.59
N GLU A 971 -45.08 19.95 -37.63
CA GLU A 971 -45.31 21.40 -37.59
C GLU A 971 -44.23 22.11 -36.77
N VAL A 972 -43.94 23.35 -37.16
CA VAL A 972 -42.91 24.21 -36.54
C VAL A 972 -43.54 25.55 -36.21
N HIS A 973 -43.50 25.93 -34.94
CA HIS A 973 -44.03 27.19 -34.44
C HIS A 973 -42.91 28.01 -33.78
N SER A 974 -42.90 29.33 -33.97
CA SER A 974 -41.85 30.20 -33.47
C SER A 974 -42.36 31.62 -33.26
N GLY A 975 -41.74 32.37 -32.36
CA GLY A 975 -42.12 33.78 -32.15
C GLY A 975 -41.37 34.46 -31.02
N LEU A 976 -41.48 35.79 -30.97
CA LEU A 976 -40.95 36.61 -29.88
C LEU A 976 -41.87 36.54 -28.64
N GLY A 977 -41.27 36.62 -27.46
CA GLY A 977 -41.91 36.42 -26.16
C GLY A 977 -41.74 34.99 -25.61
N ALA A 978 -42.37 34.71 -24.48
CA ALA A 978 -42.47 33.36 -23.93
C ALA A 978 -43.48 32.50 -24.73
N PRO A 979 -43.32 31.17 -24.76
CA PRO A 979 -44.27 30.26 -25.42
C PRO A 979 -45.64 30.25 -24.73
N ALA A 980 -46.68 29.91 -25.49
CA ALA A 980 -48.07 29.88 -25.00
C ALA A 980 -48.36 28.73 -24.01
N HIS A 981 -47.50 27.71 -23.99
CA HIS A 981 -47.47 26.62 -23.02
C HIS A 981 -46.05 26.55 -22.46
N GLY A 982 -45.88 26.02 -21.23
CA GLY A 982 -44.56 25.98 -20.58
C GLY A 982 -43.52 25.21 -21.39
N ALA A 983 -42.31 25.75 -21.52
CA ALA A 983 -41.24 25.10 -22.26
C ALA A 983 -40.64 23.93 -21.46
N GLU A 984 -40.31 22.84 -22.14
CA GLU A 984 -39.49 21.80 -21.51
C GLU A 984 -38.01 22.22 -21.40
N VAL A 985 -37.58 23.25 -22.14
CA VAL A 985 -36.21 23.77 -22.11
C VAL A 985 -36.22 25.30 -22.02
N HIS A 986 -35.60 25.83 -20.98
CA HIS A 986 -35.35 27.26 -20.77
C HIS A 986 -33.84 27.57 -20.90
N LEU A 987 -33.53 28.57 -21.71
CA LEU A 987 -32.20 29.05 -22.09
C LEU A 987 -32.21 30.58 -22.09
N GLU A 988 -31.98 31.21 -20.95
CA GLU A 988 -31.93 32.68 -20.90
C GLU A 988 -30.56 33.13 -21.52
N MET A 989 -30.15 34.40 -21.74
CA MET A 989 -28.79 34.65 -22.31
C MET A 989 -28.24 36.07 -22.33
N ARG A 990 -26.93 36.34 -22.17
CA ARG A 990 -26.43 37.70 -22.50
C ARG A 990 -26.64 37.92 -23.99
N GLY A 991 -27.23 39.05 -24.37
CA GLY A 991 -27.54 39.36 -25.76
C GLY A 991 -26.30 39.41 -26.66
N GLU A 992 -25.15 39.76 -26.09
CA GLU A 992 -23.84 39.67 -26.76
C GLU A 992 -23.50 38.24 -27.18
N ILE A 993 -23.88 37.23 -26.39
CA ILE A 993 -23.63 35.83 -26.67
C ILE A 993 -24.78 35.22 -27.48
N LEU A 994 -26.04 35.66 -27.29
CA LEU A 994 -27.17 35.21 -28.13
C LEU A 994 -26.94 35.58 -29.60
N ASP A 995 -26.49 36.81 -29.86
CA ASP A 995 -26.13 37.24 -31.20
C ASP A 995 -24.94 36.43 -31.76
N GLY A 996 -23.95 36.14 -30.91
CA GLY A 996 -22.80 35.30 -31.24
C GLY A 996 -23.18 33.87 -31.63
N MET A 997 -24.03 33.23 -30.82
CA MET A 997 -24.50 31.85 -30.93
C MET A 997 -25.19 31.60 -32.28
N PHE A 998 -26.20 32.40 -32.62
CA PHE A 998 -26.95 32.21 -33.86
C PHE A 998 -26.22 32.75 -35.11
N SER A 999 -25.28 33.69 -34.96
CA SER A 999 -24.40 34.08 -36.08
C SER A 999 -23.22 33.13 -36.30
N GLY A 1000 -22.99 32.18 -35.39
CA GLY A 1000 -21.82 31.30 -35.42
C GLY A 1000 -20.49 32.04 -35.17
N THR A 1001 -20.53 33.24 -34.58
CA THR A 1001 -19.33 34.01 -34.22
C THR A 1001 -18.89 33.80 -32.77
N ILE A 1002 -19.75 33.21 -31.95
CA ILE A 1002 -19.43 32.60 -30.66
C ILE A 1002 -20.06 31.20 -30.66
N ASP A 1003 -19.35 30.19 -30.16
CA ASP A 1003 -19.81 28.78 -30.14
C ASP A 1003 -20.95 28.57 -29.08
N THR A 1004 -21.45 27.37 -28.75
CA THR A 1004 -22.69 27.18 -27.94
C THR A 1004 -22.67 26.39 -26.57
N MET A 1005 -21.54 26.12 -25.89
CA MET A 1005 -21.49 25.54 -24.50
C MET A 1005 -20.52 26.15 -23.43
N GLU A 1006 -19.56 27.05 -23.73
CA GLU A 1006 -18.73 27.82 -22.74
C GLU A 1006 -19.51 28.66 -21.76
N CYS A 1007 -20.25 29.68 -22.17
CA CYS A 1007 -20.78 30.64 -21.24
C CYS A 1007 -21.91 29.98 -20.43
N ALA A 1008 -22.51 28.90 -20.97
CA ALA A 1008 -23.26 27.88 -20.23
C ALA A 1008 -22.44 27.28 -19.08
N MET A 1009 -21.33 26.59 -19.38
CA MET A 1009 -20.60 25.83 -18.36
C MET A 1009 -19.60 26.70 -17.54
N ASN A 1010 -19.18 27.89 -18.00
CA ASN A 1010 -18.56 28.97 -17.21
C ASN A 1010 -19.59 29.54 -16.20
N GLY A 1011 -20.89 29.25 -16.34
CA GLY A 1011 -21.95 29.77 -15.48
C GLY A 1011 -22.19 31.27 -15.63
N GLU A 1012 -21.67 31.90 -16.68
CA GLU A 1012 -22.11 33.24 -17.07
C GLU A 1012 -23.60 33.22 -17.44
N ILE A 1013 -24.06 32.07 -17.96
CA ILE A 1013 -25.29 31.88 -18.70
C ILE A 1013 -25.75 30.41 -18.28
N SER A 1014 -27.03 30.15 -17.93
CA SER A 1014 -27.54 29.03 -17.09
C SER A 1014 -28.80 28.24 -17.60
N PHE A 1015 -28.66 26.96 -17.95
CA PHE A 1015 -29.73 26.05 -18.44
C PHE A 1015 -30.76 25.56 -17.39
N MET A 1016 -32.05 25.45 -17.76
CA MET A 1016 -33.09 24.79 -16.96
C MET A 1016 -34.08 23.99 -17.82
N GLY A 1017 -34.15 22.65 -17.69
CA GLY A 1017 -35.15 21.86 -18.41
C GLY A 1017 -34.83 20.37 -18.60
N ASP A 1018 -35.56 19.73 -19.51
CA ASP A 1018 -35.34 18.36 -20.01
C ASP A 1018 -34.13 18.34 -20.95
N ALA A 1019 -33.01 17.83 -20.45
CA ALA A 1019 -31.75 17.74 -21.18
C ALA A 1019 -31.81 16.80 -22.41
N ALA A 1020 -32.69 15.77 -22.40
CA ALA A 1020 -32.85 14.89 -23.55
C ALA A 1020 -33.58 15.60 -24.69
N LYS A 1021 -34.60 16.41 -24.38
CA LYS A 1021 -35.28 17.28 -25.35
C LYS A 1021 -34.41 18.43 -25.86
N ALA A 1022 -33.47 18.93 -25.05
CA ALA A 1022 -32.56 20.01 -25.45
C ALA A 1022 -31.61 19.64 -26.60
N MET A 1023 -31.22 18.36 -26.72
CA MET A 1023 -30.35 17.86 -27.81
C MET A 1023 -30.94 18.06 -29.22
N THR A 1024 -32.24 18.35 -29.32
CA THR A 1024 -32.91 18.72 -30.57
C THR A 1024 -32.35 20.01 -31.19
N LEU A 1025 -31.79 20.92 -30.39
CA LEU A 1025 -31.12 22.15 -30.87
C LEU A 1025 -29.87 21.85 -31.70
N GLN A 1026 -29.02 20.92 -31.27
CA GLN A 1026 -27.77 20.61 -31.99
C GLN A 1026 -28.05 20.08 -33.40
N HIS A 1027 -29.04 19.20 -33.54
CA HIS A 1027 -29.45 18.64 -34.82
C HIS A 1027 -30.02 19.68 -35.81
N MET A 1028 -30.49 20.83 -35.32
CA MET A 1028 -30.98 21.96 -36.14
C MET A 1028 -29.96 23.10 -36.31
N ASN A 1029 -28.78 23.04 -35.68
CA ASN A 1029 -27.91 24.21 -35.55
C ASN A 1029 -27.47 24.81 -36.91
N GLN A 1030 -27.16 23.98 -37.90
CA GLN A 1030 -26.79 24.45 -39.25
C GLN A 1030 -27.95 25.18 -39.95
N ASP A 1031 -29.20 24.74 -39.77
CA ASP A 1031 -30.37 25.42 -40.32
C ASP A 1031 -30.70 26.69 -39.55
N MET A 1032 -30.54 26.70 -38.23
CA MET A 1032 -30.69 27.90 -37.41
C MET A 1032 -29.67 28.98 -37.78
N GLN A 1033 -28.37 28.64 -37.85
CA GLN A 1033 -27.32 29.60 -38.23
C GLN A 1033 -27.50 30.10 -39.67
N ARG A 1034 -27.92 29.23 -40.60
CA ARG A 1034 -28.28 29.59 -41.99
C ARG A 1034 -29.42 30.62 -42.03
N LEU A 1035 -30.48 30.41 -41.24
CA LEU A 1035 -31.66 31.28 -41.21
C LEU A 1035 -31.38 32.59 -40.45
N TYR A 1036 -30.63 32.56 -39.35
CA TYR A 1036 -30.25 33.76 -38.60
C TYR A 1036 -29.28 34.65 -39.39
N THR A 1037 -28.30 34.06 -40.07
CA THR A 1037 -27.38 34.81 -40.94
C THR A 1037 -28.14 35.50 -42.08
N ALA A 1038 -29.16 34.84 -42.66
CA ALA A 1038 -30.04 35.44 -43.65
C ALA A 1038 -30.88 36.59 -43.05
N ALA A 1039 -31.44 36.42 -41.86
CA ALA A 1039 -32.18 37.45 -41.13
C ALA A 1039 -31.32 38.69 -40.82
N ARG A 1040 -30.12 38.50 -40.25
CA ARG A 1040 -29.17 39.59 -39.95
C ARG A 1040 -28.69 40.30 -41.21
N ALA A 1041 -28.49 39.57 -42.32
CA ALA A 1041 -28.16 40.18 -43.62
C ALA A 1041 -29.32 40.97 -44.25
N ALA A 1042 -30.58 40.65 -43.92
CA ALA A 1042 -31.76 41.37 -44.39
C ALA A 1042 -32.12 42.59 -43.52
N VAL A 1043 -31.89 42.51 -42.20
CA VAL A 1043 -32.29 43.52 -41.22
C VAL A 1043 -31.17 44.53 -40.90
N GLY A 1044 -29.92 44.08 -40.79
CA GLY A 1044 -28.77 44.88 -40.35
C GLY A 1044 -28.18 44.43 -39.02
N ASP A 1045 -27.19 45.19 -38.55
CA ASP A 1045 -26.36 44.86 -37.38
C ASP A 1045 -26.95 45.43 -36.07
N PRO A 1046 -27.10 44.65 -34.98
CA PRO A 1046 -27.74 45.12 -33.75
C PRO A 1046 -26.98 46.20 -32.97
N GLY A 1047 -25.64 46.24 -33.05
CA GLY A 1047 -24.78 47.21 -32.36
C GLY A 1047 -23.85 46.59 -31.31
N ASP A 1048 -23.11 47.44 -30.57
CA ASP A 1048 -22.12 47.00 -29.58
C ASP A 1048 -22.75 46.48 -28.29
N LEU A 1049 -23.01 45.17 -28.28
CA LEU A 1049 -23.60 44.42 -27.18
C LEU A 1049 -22.60 44.19 -26.02
N ALA A 1050 -21.29 44.36 -26.23
CA ALA A 1050 -20.28 44.04 -25.23
C ALA A 1050 -20.13 45.13 -24.14
N ALA A 1051 -20.58 46.35 -24.41
CA ALA A 1051 -20.35 47.53 -23.57
C ALA A 1051 -21.19 47.61 -22.27
N ILE A 1052 -21.83 46.53 -21.81
CA ILE A 1052 -22.89 46.55 -20.79
C ILE A 1052 -22.38 46.04 -19.40
N PRO A 1053 -22.69 46.69 -18.24
CA PRO A 1053 -21.98 46.44 -16.97
C PRO A 1053 -22.50 45.29 -16.07
N ARG A 1054 -21.65 44.80 -15.15
CA ARG A 1054 -21.90 43.73 -14.14
C ARG A 1054 -21.92 44.26 -12.67
N PRO A 1055 -22.56 43.60 -11.67
CA PRO A 1055 -22.81 44.20 -10.34
C PRO A 1055 -22.16 43.54 -9.09
N GLY A 1056 -21.71 44.36 -8.11
CA GLY A 1056 -21.68 44.01 -6.66
C GLY A 1056 -20.32 44.05 -5.91
N SER A 1057 -20.18 44.95 -4.92
CA SER A 1057 -19.14 44.90 -3.84
C SER A 1057 -19.50 45.78 -2.63
N ALA A 1058 -19.03 45.44 -1.41
CA ALA A 1058 -19.30 46.18 -0.16
C ALA A 1058 -18.13 46.10 0.85
N ALA A 1059 -18.18 46.91 1.92
CA ALA A 1059 -17.02 47.26 2.77
C ALA A 1059 -16.97 46.57 4.17
N ALA A 1060 -15.85 46.76 4.88
CA ALA A 1060 -15.47 46.02 6.09
C ALA A 1060 -16.12 46.51 7.42
N PRO A 1061 -16.27 45.62 8.44
CA PRO A 1061 -16.92 45.91 9.73
C PRO A 1061 -15.99 46.53 10.81
N ALA A 1062 -16.61 46.91 11.94
CA ALA A 1062 -15.98 47.62 13.07
C ALA A 1062 -15.40 46.67 14.16
N PRO A 1063 -14.44 47.14 14.99
CA PRO A 1063 -13.76 46.32 16.00
C PRO A 1063 -14.64 45.94 17.21
N LEU A 1064 -14.23 44.85 17.87
CA LEU A 1064 -14.95 44.14 18.93
C LEU A 1064 -14.68 44.71 20.34
N LYS A 1065 -15.40 44.19 21.34
CA LYS A 1065 -15.19 44.45 22.77
C LYS A 1065 -14.62 43.21 23.46
N PRO A 1066 -13.75 43.33 24.47
CA PRO A 1066 -13.24 42.17 25.22
C PRO A 1066 -14.36 41.46 26.00
N GLY A 1067 -14.35 40.12 25.98
CA GLY A 1067 -15.33 39.30 26.68
C GLY A 1067 -16.60 39.06 25.85
N ASP A 1068 -16.47 39.03 24.52
CA ASP A 1068 -17.57 38.71 23.61
C ASP A 1068 -17.72 37.17 23.52
N ILE A 1069 -18.94 36.64 23.65
CA ILE A 1069 -19.20 35.20 23.58
C ILE A 1069 -18.76 34.56 22.25
N ARG A 1070 -18.58 35.39 21.22
CA ARG A 1070 -17.99 35.01 19.94
C ARG A 1070 -16.50 34.67 20.02
N GLU A 1071 -15.76 35.26 20.96
CA GLU A 1071 -14.35 34.93 21.24
C GLU A 1071 -14.27 33.51 21.83
N GLU A 1072 -15.16 33.17 22.79
CA GLU A 1072 -15.27 31.83 23.36
C GLU A 1072 -15.68 30.78 22.33
N LEU A 1073 -16.67 31.09 21.47
CA LEU A 1073 -17.12 30.19 20.39
C LEU A 1073 -15.99 29.91 19.38
N VAL A 1074 -15.18 30.91 19.03
CA VAL A 1074 -14.01 30.71 18.15
C VAL A 1074 -12.95 29.86 18.82
N ALA A 1075 -12.62 30.11 20.09
CA ALA A 1075 -11.65 29.31 20.83
C ALA A 1075 -12.07 27.83 20.93
N ILE A 1076 -13.34 27.56 21.25
CA ILE A 1076 -13.87 26.18 21.33
C ILE A 1076 -13.96 25.52 19.95
N MET A 1077 -14.25 26.28 18.88
CA MET A 1077 -14.17 25.74 17.52
C MET A 1077 -12.73 25.35 17.14
N GLN A 1078 -11.73 26.14 17.55
CA GLN A 1078 -10.31 25.83 17.32
C GLN A 1078 -9.88 24.61 18.13
N GLU A 1079 -10.23 24.54 19.40
CA GLU A 1079 -9.95 23.42 20.30
C GLU A 1079 -10.56 22.09 19.81
N LEU A 1080 -11.84 22.09 19.42
CA LEU A 1080 -12.50 20.90 18.86
C LEU A 1080 -11.99 20.52 17.45
N TYR A 1081 -11.35 21.45 16.74
CA TYR A 1081 -10.65 21.20 15.47
C TYR A 1081 -9.24 20.64 15.71
N GLU A 1082 -8.51 21.14 16.71
CA GLU A 1082 -7.21 20.61 17.16
C GLU A 1082 -7.36 19.20 17.75
N ALA A 1083 -8.44 18.94 18.49
CA ALA A 1083 -8.85 17.61 18.97
C ALA A 1083 -9.42 16.69 17.87
N GLN A 1084 -9.49 17.15 16.61
CA GLN A 1084 -9.92 16.40 15.42
C GLN A 1084 -11.37 15.85 15.46
N VAL A 1085 -12.22 16.34 16.38
CA VAL A 1085 -13.65 16.00 16.45
C VAL A 1085 -14.53 16.91 15.57
N ILE A 1086 -13.99 18.02 15.09
CA ILE A 1086 -14.58 18.87 14.03
C ILE A 1086 -13.61 18.92 12.84
N THR A 1087 -14.14 19.02 11.61
CA THR A 1087 -13.34 19.02 10.38
C THR A 1087 -13.06 20.44 9.86
N ALA A 1088 -12.16 20.55 8.89
CA ALA A 1088 -11.77 21.81 8.24
C ALA A 1088 -12.95 22.70 7.79
N THR A 1089 -14.08 22.12 7.37
CA THR A 1089 -15.27 22.87 6.93
C THR A 1089 -16.60 22.38 7.54
N GLY A 1090 -16.76 21.09 7.79
CA GLY A 1090 -17.94 20.48 8.42
C GLY A 1090 -17.85 20.36 9.94
N GLY A 1091 -18.98 20.21 10.61
CA GLY A 1091 -19.17 20.47 12.04
C GLY A 1091 -19.42 21.96 12.29
N ASN A 1092 -20.21 22.30 13.30
CA ASN A 1092 -20.60 23.68 13.59
C ASN A 1092 -21.07 23.86 15.04
N ILE A 1093 -21.02 25.11 15.48
CA ILE A 1093 -21.38 25.53 16.83
C ILE A 1093 -22.37 26.69 16.72
N SER A 1094 -23.38 26.65 17.58
CA SER A 1094 -24.23 27.80 17.88
C SER A 1094 -24.27 28.11 19.37
N VAL A 1095 -24.48 29.38 19.71
CA VAL A 1095 -24.75 29.83 21.06
C VAL A 1095 -25.82 30.92 21.06
N ARG A 1096 -26.78 30.85 21.99
CA ARG A 1096 -27.76 31.91 22.23
C ARG A 1096 -27.05 33.21 22.62
N ILE A 1097 -27.52 34.35 22.11
CA ILE A 1097 -26.93 35.64 22.45
C ILE A 1097 -27.40 36.05 23.85
N PRO A 1098 -26.49 36.44 24.78
CA PRO A 1098 -26.87 37.00 26.07
C PRO A 1098 -27.88 38.15 25.91
N ASP A 1099 -28.86 38.20 26.83
CA ASP A 1099 -29.97 39.14 26.81
C ASP A 1099 -30.89 39.08 25.56
N SER A 1100 -30.91 37.96 24.81
CA SER A 1100 -31.82 37.74 23.68
C SER A 1100 -32.44 36.34 23.64
N GLU A 1101 -33.77 36.25 23.65
CA GLU A 1101 -34.51 34.98 23.68
C GLU A 1101 -34.61 34.28 22.30
N ASP A 1102 -34.54 35.05 21.20
CA ASP A 1102 -34.77 34.56 19.82
C ASP A 1102 -33.54 34.63 18.90
N GLN A 1103 -32.36 35.06 19.39
CA GLN A 1103 -31.15 35.23 18.57
C GLN A 1103 -30.01 34.31 19.00
N LEU A 1104 -29.27 33.81 18.03
CA LEU A 1104 -28.05 33.03 18.23
C LEU A 1104 -26.93 33.47 17.27
N TRP A 1105 -25.69 33.32 17.74
CA TRP A 1105 -24.53 33.27 16.87
C TRP A 1105 -24.37 31.83 16.37
N ILE A 1106 -24.11 31.67 15.07
CA ILE A 1106 -23.75 30.39 14.46
C ILE A 1106 -22.55 30.57 13.54
N THR A 1107 -21.74 29.52 13.38
CA THR A 1107 -20.65 29.55 12.40
C THR A 1107 -21.18 29.63 10.96
N PRO A 1108 -20.55 30.41 10.07
CA PRO A 1108 -20.95 30.51 8.67
C PRO A 1108 -20.78 29.19 7.92
N SER A 1109 -21.56 29.01 6.85
CA SER A 1109 -21.35 27.94 5.89
C SER A 1109 -20.13 28.23 5.00
N ARG A 1110 -19.47 27.17 4.51
CA ARG A 1110 -18.32 27.20 3.59
C ARG A 1110 -17.17 28.13 4.05
N LEU A 1111 -16.88 28.17 5.36
CA LEU A 1111 -15.67 28.78 5.91
C LEU A 1111 -14.77 27.70 6.51
N PHE A 1112 -13.46 27.81 6.25
CA PHE A 1112 -12.43 27.03 6.92
C PHE A 1112 -12.37 27.37 8.42
N LYS A 1113 -12.30 26.39 9.31
CA LYS A 1113 -12.35 26.64 10.77
C LYS A 1113 -11.14 27.43 11.29
N GLY A 1114 -9.96 27.28 10.68
CA GLY A 1114 -8.78 28.09 11.01
C GLY A 1114 -8.92 29.57 10.63
N ASP A 1115 -9.76 29.90 9.65
CA ASP A 1115 -10.13 31.28 9.29
C ASP A 1115 -11.32 31.80 10.10
N LEU A 1116 -11.86 31.02 11.03
CA LEU A 1116 -12.98 31.46 11.86
C LEU A 1116 -12.52 32.57 12.81
N ARG A 1117 -13.19 33.71 12.69
CA ARG A 1117 -12.89 34.96 13.38
C ARG A 1117 -14.20 35.51 13.95
N PRO A 1118 -14.22 36.15 15.15
CA PRO A 1118 -15.48 36.61 15.75
C PRO A 1118 -16.25 37.62 14.87
N GLU A 1119 -15.54 38.32 13.98
CA GLU A 1119 -16.08 39.26 12.99
C GLU A 1119 -16.85 38.60 11.82
N VAL A 1120 -16.67 37.29 11.57
CA VAL A 1120 -17.31 36.56 10.45
C VAL A 1120 -18.36 35.54 10.88
N LEU A 1121 -18.71 35.50 12.17
CA LEU A 1121 -19.84 34.73 12.69
C LEU A 1121 -21.18 35.34 12.23
N VAL A 1122 -22.18 34.47 12.01
CA VAL A 1122 -23.47 34.86 11.49
C VAL A 1122 -24.49 34.94 12.62
N ARG A 1123 -25.24 36.02 12.67
CA ARG A 1123 -26.37 36.19 13.59
C ARG A 1123 -27.65 35.79 12.90
N ILE A 1124 -28.35 34.81 13.48
CA ILE A 1124 -29.65 34.37 12.98
C ILE A 1124 -30.72 34.43 14.07
N ASN A 1125 -31.99 34.49 13.65
CA ASN A 1125 -33.12 34.18 14.51
C ASN A 1125 -33.41 32.66 14.55
N MET A 1126 -34.36 32.25 15.38
CA MET A 1126 -34.81 30.86 15.49
C MET A 1126 -35.40 30.26 14.19
N GLN A 1127 -35.67 31.10 13.19
CA GLN A 1127 -36.18 30.76 11.85
C GLN A 1127 -35.08 30.67 10.78
N GLY A 1128 -33.81 30.88 11.15
CA GLY A 1128 -32.66 30.80 10.25
C GLY A 1128 -32.37 32.06 9.43
N GLU A 1129 -33.16 33.13 9.60
CA GLU A 1129 -33.01 34.38 8.87
C GLU A 1129 -31.78 35.16 9.38
N SER A 1130 -30.93 35.62 8.47
CA SER A 1130 -29.71 36.36 8.80
C SER A 1130 -30.01 37.82 9.14
N LEU A 1131 -29.63 38.25 10.35
CA LEU A 1131 -30.03 39.56 10.90
C LEU A 1131 -29.04 40.70 10.59
N ASP A 1132 -27.92 40.40 9.92
CA ASP A 1132 -26.86 41.36 9.60
C ASP A 1132 -26.72 41.52 8.06
N THR A 1133 -26.91 42.75 7.58
CA THR A 1133 -26.98 43.06 6.15
C THR A 1133 -25.61 42.91 5.46
N GLY A 1134 -25.50 41.96 4.54
CA GLY A 1134 -24.23 41.64 3.86
C GLY A 1134 -23.34 40.64 4.62
N ALA A 1135 -23.84 40.00 5.67
CA ALA A 1135 -23.15 38.90 6.33
C ALA A 1135 -23.02 37.65 5.43
N ARG A 1136 -22.13 36.73 5.80
CA ARG A 1136 -22.04 35.38 5.20
C ARG A 1136 -23.29 34.56 5.53
N SER A 1137 -23.61 33.58 4.70
CA SER A 1137 -24.67 32.61 4.97
C SER A 1137 -24.37 31.79 6.24
N PRO A 1138 -25.38 31.51 7.10
CA PRO A 1138 -25.22 30.64 8.26
C PRO A 1138 -24.95 29.19 7.84
N SER A 1139 -24.50 28.34 8.78
CA SER A 1139 -24.37 26.89 8.54
C SER A 1139 -25.65 26.30 7.93
N SER A 1140 -25.52 25.42 6.94
CA SER A 1140 -26.66 24.69 6.33
C SER A 1140 -27.40 23.77 7.31
N GLU A 1141 -26.81 23.51 8.48
CA GLU A 1141 -27.36 22.65 9.52
C GLU A 1141 -28.03 23.44 10.66
N TRP A 1142 -28.26 24.75 10.46
CA TRP A 1142 -28.91 25.65 11.42
C TRP A 1142 -30.25 25.10 11.95
N CYS A 1143 -30.98 24.34 11.13
CA CYS A 1143 -32.26 23.73 11.48
C CYS A 1143 -32.16 22.75 12.66
N MET A 1144 -31.11 21.92 12.74
CA MET A 1144 -30.89 21.04 13.89
C MET A 1144 -30.62 21.86 15.15
N HIS A 1145 -29.83 22.93 15.02
CA HIS A 1145 -29.43 23.78 16.13
C HIS A 1145 -30.61 24.57 16.70
N THR A 1146 -31.43 25.21 15.86
CA THR A 1146 -32.63 25.93 16.33
C THR A 1146 -33.68 24.95 16.86
N ARG A 1147 -33.82 23.75 16.29
CA ARG A 1147 -34.77 22.73 16.78
C ARG A 1147 -34.39 22.19 18.16
N ILE A 1148 -33.11 21.88 18.42
CA ILE A 1148 -32.63 21.51 19.77
C ILE A 1148 -32.91 22.65 20.77
N LEU A 1149 -32.56 23.88 20.41
CA LEU A 1149 -32.77 25.07 21.26
C LEU A 1149 -34.26 25.43 21.46
N GLN A 1150 -35.19 24.81 20.72
CA GLN A 1150 -36.65 24.92 20.92
C GLN A 1150 -37.19 23.80 21.83
N VAL A 1151 -36.73 22.55 21.67
CA VAL A 1151 -37.23 21.39 22.43
C VAL A 1151 -36.59 21.26 23.82
N LYS A 1152 -35.37 21.79 24.00
CA LYS A 1152 -34.60 21.75 25.25
C LYS A 1152 -34.18 23.18 25.66
N PRO A 1153 -35.08 23.99 26.27
CA PRO A 1153 -34.82 25.39 26.59
C PRO A 1153 -33.63 25.63 27.53
N GLU A 1154 -33.19 24.60 28.25
CA GLU A 1154 -32.02 24.60 29.13
C GLU A 1154 -30.70 24.65 28.36
N ALA A 1155 -30.69 24.23 27.08
CA ALA A 1155 -29.53 24.32 26.21
C ALA A 1155 -29.31 25.78 25.76
N THR A 1156 -28.11 26.30 26.01
CA THR A 1156 -27.67 27.62 25.54
C THR A 1156 -26.71 27.51 24.36
N ALA A 1157 -26.02 26.37 24.25
CA ALA A 1157 -25.11 26.03 23.16
C ALA A 1157 -25.48 24.68 22.54
N VAL A 1158 -25.22 24.55 21.23
CA VAL A 1158 -25.31 23.29 20.50
C VAL A 1158 -24.05 23.12 19.64
N ILE A 1159 -23.46 21.94 19.69
CA ILE A 1159 -22.27 21.56 18.93
C ILE A 1159 -22.60 20.32 18.11
N HIS A 1160 -22.50 20.44 16.78
CA HIS A 1160 -22.42 19.30 15.88
C HIS A 1160 -20.94 19.02 15.56
N ALA A 1161 -20.51 17.81 15.92
CA ALA A 1161 -19.15 17.31 15.72
C ALA A 1161 -19.16 16.11 14.75
N HIS A 1162 -18.09 15.95 13.98
CA HIS A 1162 -17.84 14.74 13.18
C HIS A 1162 -16.92 13.79 13.94
N ALA A 1163 -17.16 13.65 15.26
CA ALA A 1163 -16.35 12.89 16.21
C ALA A 1163 -16.17 11.42 15.74
N PRO A 1164 -14.94 11.00 15.33
CA PRO A 1164 -14.79 9.82 14.50
C PRO A 1164 -15.09 8.50 15.22
N ASN A 1165 -14.64 8.30 16.46
CA ASN A 1165 -14.93 7.09 17.22
C ASN A 1165 -16.40 7.01 17.61
N ALA A 1166 -17.02 8.13 18.02
CA ALA A 1166 -18.47 8.19 18.27
C ALA A 1166 -19.28 7.81 17.01
N THR A 1167 -18.85 8.28 15.83
CA THR A 1167 -19.48 7.94 14.54
C THR A 1167 -19.26 6.47 14.17
N ILE A 1168 -18.08 5.91 14.40
CA ILE A 1168 -17.80 4.48 14.16
C ILE A 1168 -18.62 3.60 15.10
N LEU A 1169 -18.76 3.97 16.38
CA LEU A 1169 -19.60 3.27 17.37
C LEU A 1169 -21.07 3.25 16.92
N ALA A 1170 -21.58 4.38 16.42
CA ALA A 1170 -22.92 4.48 15.85
C ALA A 1170 -23.10 3.56 14.62
N ASN A 1171 -22.17 3.64 13.67
CA ASN A 1171 -22.20 2.88 12.41
C ASN A 1171 -22.03 1.37 12.60
N ALA A 1172 -21.21 0.95 13.57
CA ALA A 1172 -21.01 -0.45 13.92
C ALA A 1172 -22.21 -1.09 14.65
N GLY A 1173 -23.25 -0.31 14.95
CA GLY A 1173 -24.44 -0.77 15.68
C GLY A 1173 -24.26 -0.87 17.19
N LEU A 1174 -23.08 -0.53 17.72
CA LEU A 1174 -22.64 -0.80 19.10
C LEU A 1174 -23.21 0.21 20.11
N PRO A 1175 -23.54 -0.23 21.34
CA PRO A 1175 -24.09 0.66 22.38
C PRO A 1175 -23.00 1.57 22.97
N PHE A 1176 -23.40 2.75 23.44
CA PHE A 1176 -22.58 3.54 24.36
C PHE A 1176 -22.74 2.98 25.78
N LEU A 1177 -21.63 2.70 26.46
CA LEU A 1177 -21.61 1.98 27.74
C LEU A 1177 -20.95 2.79 28.86
N PRO A 1178 -21.39 2.64 30.13
CA PRO A 1178 -20.82 3.33 31.29
C PRO A 1178 -19.50 2.68 31.72
N ILE A 1179 -18.45 2.83 30.91
CA ILE A 1179 -17.12 2.25 31.14
C ILE A 1179 -16.26 3.05 32.13
N SER A 1180 -16.63 4.30 32.40
CA SER A 1180 -15.97 5.21 33.33
C SER A 1180 -16.99 6.05 34.09
N THR A 1181 -16.52 6.77 35.11
CA THR A 1181 -17.30 7.73 35.89
C THR A 1181 -17.90 8.84 35.03
N GLU A 1182 -17.21 9.24 33.98
CA GLU A 1182 -17.60 10.30 33.06
C GLU A 1182 -18.58 9.77 32.00
N ALA A 1183 -18.31 8.58 31.44
CA ALA A 1183 -19.21 7.91 30.50
C ALA A 1183 -20.59 7.61 31.13
N ALA A 1184 -20.65 7.37 32.44
CA ALA A 1184 -21.88 7.09 33.16
C ALA A 1184 -22.87 8.27 33.24
N PHE A 1185 -22.42 9.52 33.01
CA PHE A 1185 -23.32 10.67 32.98
C PHE A 1185 -24.32 10.63 31.81
N PHE A 1186 -23.97 9.97 30.69
CA PHE A 1186 -24.73 10.03 29.43
C PHE A 1186 -25.77 8.92 29.26
N GLY A 1187 -25.82 7.93 30.17
CA GLY A 1187 -26.74 6.80 30.05
C GLY A 1187 -26.57 6.01 28.74
N ASN A 1188 -27.66 5.88 27.97
CA ASN A 1188 -27.65 5.24 26.65
C ASN A 1188 -27.94 6.30 25.58
N ILE A 1189 -26.88 6.80 24.95
CA ILE A 1189 -26.99 7.87 23.94
C ILE A 1189 -27.84 7.38 22.75
N PRO A 1190 -28.95 8.08 22.40
CA PRO A 1190 -29.83 7.67 21.31
C PRO A 1190 -29.11 7.73 19.96
N ARG A 1191 -29.46 6.80 19.07
CA ARG A 1191 -28.89 6.71 17.72
C ARG A 1191 -29.95 7.02 16.67
N ILE A 1192 -29.67 8.02 15.84
CA ILE A 1192 -30.55 8.50 14.78
C ILE A 1192 -30.09 7.90 13.44
N PRO A 1193 -31.01 7.35 12.61
CA PRO A 1193 -30.69 6.87 11.27
C PRO A 1193 -30.07 7.96 10.38
N PHE A 1194 -29.37 7.56 9.32
CA PHE A 1194 -28.87 8.53 8.35
C PHE A 1194 -30.03 9.16 7.57
N THR A 1195 -30.23 10.46 7.77
CA THR A 1195 -31.15 11.33 7.04
C THR A 1195 -30.34 12.50 6.46
N MET A 1196 -30.78 13.08 5.34
CA MET A 1196 -30.01 14.09 4.62
C MET A 1196 -29.69 15.32 5.50
N PRO A 1197 -28.41 15.71 5.67
CA PRO A 1197 -28.02 16.88 6.47
C PRO A 1197 -28.66 18.19 5.99
N GLY A 1198 -29.03 19.05 6.94
CA GLY A 1198 -29.69 20.33 6.66
C GLY A 1198 -31.19 20.23 6.33
N THR A 1199 -31.79 19.04 6.30
CA THR A 1199 -33.24 18.87 6.13
C THR A 1199 -34.01 19.13 7.44
N VAL A 1200 -35.29 19.45 7.31
CA VAL A 1200 -36.23 19.54 8.45
C VAL A 1200 -36.47 18.16 9.06
N GLU A 1201 -36.52 17.10 8.25
CA GLU A 1201 -36.72 15.72 8.70
C GLU A 1201 -35.65 15.27 9.69
N LEU A 1202 -34.37 15.52 9.38
CA LEU A 1202 -33.28 15.24 10.32
C LEU A 1202 -33.39 16.12 11.59
N ALA A 1203 -33.73 17.40 11.43
CA ALA A 1203 -33.89 18.31 12.57
C ALA A 1203 -35.01 17.87 13.53
N ASP A 1204 -36.12 17.36 13.02
CA ASP A 1204 -37.22 16.82 13.83
C ASP A 1204 -36.84 15.51 14.55
N LEU A 1205 -36.14 14.58 13.89
CA LEU A 1205 -35.63 13.35 14.53
C LEU A 1205 -34.61 13.66 15.64
N VAL A 1206 -33.74 14.64 15.41
CA VAL A 1206 -32.82 15.17 16.43
C VAL A 1206 -33.59 15.86 17.56
N GLY A 1207 -34.64 16.63 17.23
CA GLY A 1207 -35.52 17.28 18.20
C GLY A 1207 -36.37 16.31 19.03
N GLU A 1208 -36.65 15.11 18.54
CA GLU A 1208 -37.28 14.05 19.34
C GLU A 1208 -36.28 13.44 20.33
N ALA A 1209 -35.11 13.01 19.85
CA ALA A 1209 -34.07 12.38 20.68
C ALA A 1209 -33.52 13.29 21.79
N MET A 1210 -33.43 14.60 21.54
CA MET A 1210 -32.80 15.58 22.44
C MET A 1210 -33.75 16.15 23.51
N GLN A 1211 -35.00 15.70 23.58
CA GLN A 1211 -35.93 16.08 24.66
C GLN A 1211 -35.43 15.59 26.02
N ASP A 1212 -35.31 14.27 26.19
CA ASP A 1212 -34.85 13.67 27.44
C ASP A 1212 -33.32 13.64 27.54
N GLU A 1213 -32.60 13.44 26.44
CA GLU A 1213 -31.14 13.22 26.42
C GLU A 1213 -30.35 14.49 26.04
N TRP A 1214 -29.05 14.53 26.35
CA TRP A 1214 -28.17 15.69 26.09
C TRP A 1214 -27.24 15.53 24.87
N ALA A 1215 -27.22 14.35 24.25
CA ALA A 1215 -26.44 14.05 23.06
C ALA A 1215 -27.17 13.03 22.18
N ALA A 1216 -26.88 13.00 20.88
CA ALA A 1216 -27.37 11.98 19.95
C ALA A 1216 -26.29 11.57 18.93
N LEU A 1217 -26.23 10.28 18.62
CA LEU A 1217 -25.33 9.69 17.63
C LEU A 1217 -26.02 9.65 16.26
N LEU A 1218 -25.46 10.34 15.27
CA LEU A 1218 -26.01 10.46 13.92
C LEU A 1218 -25.28 9.48 12.98
N VAL A 1219 -25.95 8.41 12.56
CA VAL A 1219 -25.37 7.39 11.65
C VAL A 1219 -24.85 8.05 10.37
N ASN A 1220 -23.61 7.73 9.99
CA ASN A 1220 -22.87 8.31 8.87
C ASN A 1220 -22.66 9.84 8.88
N HIS A 1221 -23.02 10.55 9.96
CA HIS A 1221 -23.05 12.02 9.98
C HIS A 1221 -22.28 12.63 11.16
N GLY A 1222 -22.31 12.03 12.36
CA GLY A 1222 -21.49 12.49 13.48
C GLY A 1222 -22.11 12.31 14.85
N LEU A 1223 -21.79 13.26 15.73
CA LEU A 1223 -22.32 13.45 17.07
C LEU A 1223 -22.97 14.84 17.13
N ILE A 1224 -24.09 14.98 17.83
CA ILE A 1224 -24.65 16.30 18.18
C ILE A 1224 -24.91 16.37 19.68
N VAL A 1225 -24.53 17.49 20.29
CA VAL A 1225 -24.54 17.73 21.73
C VAL A 1225 -25.19 19.07 22.04
N GLY A 1226 -26.10 19.11 23.01
CA GLY A 1226 -26.59 20.34 23.62
C GLY A 1226 -25.91 20.54 24.98
N GLY A 1227 -25.74 21.80 25.41
CA GLY A 1227 -25.16 22.09 26.72
C GLY A 1227 -25.67 23.40 27.31
N ARG A 1228 -25.66 23.49 28.65
CA ARG A 1228 -26.00 24.73 29.37
C ARG A 1228 -24.93 25.84 29.23
N THR A 1229 -23.73 25.50 28.74
CA THR A 1229 -22.71 26.44 28.26
C THR A 1229 -21.97 25.86 27.05
N LEU A 1230 -21.27 26.72 26.28
CA LEU A 1230 -20.39 26.30 25.19
C LEU A 1230 -19.32 25.31 25.67
N ARG A 1231 -18.61 25.66 26.75
CA ARG A 1231 -17.61 24.80 27.38
C ARG A 1231 -18.16 23.42 27.73
N ARG A 1232 -19.35 23.34 28.35
CA ARG A 1232 -19.96 22.04 28.69
C ARG A 1232 -20.26 21.18 27.47
N ALA A 1233 -20.79 21.77 26.40
CA ALA A 1233 -21.01 21.01 25.16
C ALA A 1233 -19.69 20.48 24.55
N ALA A 1234 -18.58 21.21 24.70
CA ALA A 1234 -17.25 20.75 24.29
C ALA A 1234 -16.72 19.62 25.19
N ASP A 1235 -16.73 19.79 26.52
CA ASP A 1235 -16.35 18.75 27.50
C ASP A 1235 -17.06 17.41 27.16
N MET A 1236 -18.35 17.49 26.83
CA MET A 1236 -19.19 16.34 26.52
C MET A 1236 -18.85 15.67 25.19
N VAL A 1237 -18.50 16.43 24.14
CA VAL A 1237 -18.03 15.86 22.86
C VAL A 1237 -16.75 15.06 23.09
N GLU A 1238 -15.79 15.60 23.85
CA GLU A 1238 -14.53 14.92 24.16
C GLU A 1238 -14.74 13.65 24.99
N ILE A 1239 -15.58 13.69 26.03
CA ILE A 1239 -15.87 12.51 26.87
C ILE A 1239 -16.55 11.40 26.05
N ILE A 1240 -17.52 11.74 25.20
CA ILE A 1240 -18.22 10.76 24.36
C ILE A 1240 -17.23 10.14 23.35
N GLU A 1241 -16.42 10.95 22.67
CA GLU A 1241 -15.42 10.48 21.71
C GLU A 1241 -14.37 9.57 22.36
N ARG A 1242 -13.78 10.02 23.48
CA ARG A 1242 -12.75 9.27 24.22
C ARG A 1242 -13.29 7.97 24.82
N SER A 1243 -14.57 7.96 25.22
CA SER A 1243 -15.23 6.75 25.69
C SER A 1243 -15.51 5.79 24.54
N ALA A 1244 -15.93 6.29 23.38
CA ALA A 1244 -16.14 5.50 22.18
C ALA A 1244 -14.84 4.88 21.65
N GLU A 1245 -13.72 5.60 21.68
CA GLU A 1245 -12.38 5.09 21.36
C GLU A 1245 -12.03 3.87 22.22
N ILE A 1246 -12.24 3.94 23.54
CA ILE A 1246 -11.96 2.84 24.46
C ILE A 1246 -12.91 1.66 24.22
N MET A 1247 -14.20 1.90 23.99
CA MET A 1247 -15.17 0.85 23.66
C MET A 1247 -14.81 0.13 22.36
N LEU A 1248 -14.55 0.87 21.29
CA LEU A 1248 -14.14 0.33 20.00
C LEU A 1248 -12.80 -0.41 20.09
N GLY A 1249 -11.85 0.09 20.89
CA GLY A 1249 -10.64 -0.64 21.24
C GLY A 1249 -10.94 -2.00 21.84
N CYS A 1250 -11.81 -2.08 22.85
CA CYS A 1250 -12.26 -3.35 23.44
C CYS A 1250 -12.93 -4.28 22.42
N TYR A 1251 -13.85 -3.77 21.58
CA TYR A 1251 -14.52 -4.60 20.57
C TYR A 1251 -13.53 -5.09 19.49
N ALA A 1252 -12.57 -4.27 19.05
CA ALA A 1252 -11.50 -4.69 18.14
C ALA A 1252 -10.54 -5.73 18.78
N LEU A 1253 -10.34 -5.66 20.10
CA LEU A 1253 -9.64 -6.67 20.92
C LEU A 1253 -10.42 -8.00 21.05
N GLY A 1254 -11.65 -8.10 20.53
CA GLY A 1254 -12.55 -9.24 20.74
C GLY A 1254 -13.04 -9.38 22.19
N LYS A 1255 -13.11 -8.26 22.94
CA LYS A 1255 -13.52 -8.20 24.35
C LYS A 1255 -14.72 -7.28 24.54
N GLU A 1256 -15.60 -7.63 25.47
CA GLU A 1256 -16.62 -6.69 25.93
C GLU A 1256 -15.96 -5.58 26.77
N PRO A 1257 -16.34 -4.30 26.59
CA PRO A 1257 -15.85 -3.21 27.44
C PRO A 1257 -16.28 -3.42 28.91
N PRO A 1258 -15.36 -3.29 29.89
CA PRO A 1258 -15.73 -3.42 31.30
C PRO A 1258 -16.60 -2.23 31.72
N VAL A 1259 -17.81 -2.51 32.22
CA VAL A 1259 -18.77 -1.49 32.67
C VAL A 1259 -18.77 -1.31 34.18
N LEU A 1260 -19.11 -0.11 34.65
CA LEU A 1260 -19.40 0.16 36.05
C LEU A 1260 -20.60 -0.67 36.54
N PRO A 1261 -20.66 -1.03 37.84
CA PRO A 1261 -21.83 -1.70 38.40
C PRO A 1261 -23.09 -0.85 38.22
N ALA A 1262 -24.22 -1.48 37.89
CA ALA A 1262 -25.44 -0.79 37.49
C ALA A 1262 -25.98 0.23 38.54
N GLN A 1263 -25.76 -0.03 39.83
CA GLN A 1263 -26.12 0.89 40.91
C GLN A 1263 -25.29 2.19 40.87
N ASP A 1264 -24.00 2.08 40.53
CA ASP A 1264 -23.05 3.19 40.54
C ASP A 1264 -23.22 4.00 39.25
N ALA A 1265 -23.41 3.33 38.10
CA ALA A 1265 -23.77 3.98 36.84
C ALA A 1265 -25.10 4.75 36.94
N ALA A 1266 -26.12 4.20 37.63
CA ALA A 1266 -27.37 4.91 37.88
C ALA A 1266 -27.20 6.11 38.83
N HIS A 1267 -26.32 6.01 39.83
CA HIS A 1267 -25.99 7.13 40.71
C HIS A 1267 -25.27 8.25 39.97
N PHE A 1268 -24.28 7.94 39.13
CA PHE A 1268 -23.60 8.93 38.30
C PHE A 1268 -24.56 9.57 37.29
N ARG A 1269 -25.46 8.82 36.64
CA ARG A 1269 -26.47 9.43 35.75
C ARG A 1269 -27.33 10.47 36.46
N GLN A 1270 -27.79 10.20 37.69
CA GLN A 1270 -28.54 11.16 38.52
C GLN A 1270 -27.73 12.40 38.94
N LEU A 1271 -26.40 12.28 39.01
CA LEU A 1271 -25.51 13.44 39.19
C LEU A 1271 -25.29 14.18 37.85
N GLY A 1272 -25.36 13.49 36.71
CA GLY A 1272 -25.27 14.05 35.37
C GLY A 1272 -26.26 15.18 35.13
N ASP A 1273 -27.55 14.97 35.44
CA ASP A 1273 -28.63 15.96 35.29
C ASP A 1273 -28.43 17.25 36.13
N ILE A 1274 -27.54 17.20 37.13
CA ILE A 1274 -27.17 18.28 38.05
C ILE A 1274 -25.86 18.97 37.61
N VAL A 1275 -25.02 18.29 36.82
CA VAL A 1275 -23.63 18.69 36.48
C VAL A 1275 -23.47 19.16 35.03
N ALA A 1276 -24.26 18.61 34.12
CA ALA A 1276 -24.70 19.25 32.89
C ALA A 1276 -25.88 20.16 33.25
#